data_AF-A0AAN0WDB7-F1
#
_entry.id   AF-A0AAN0WDB7-F1
#
_cell.length_a   1.000
_cell.length_b   1.000
_cell.length_c   1.000
_cell.angle_alpha   90.00
_cell.angle_beta   90.00
_cell.angle_gamma   90.00
#
_symmetry.space_group_name_H-M   'P 1'
#
loop_
_entity.id
_entity.type
_entity.pdbx_description
1 polymer ?
#
loop_
_entity_poly.entity_id
_entity_poly.type
_entity_poly.pdbx_seq_one_letter_code
_entity_poly.pdbx_strand_id
1 'polypeptide(L)'
;MKKVTRSLLVAGSTLALLAGSFAPSLAVPFALADTPSDTAAAYSNGTDTGAFKLPALISKVSTVTDDTIRGIDLTPYQAELAAGVKYKDFNGRSLDEEGFMNLLKDSGANYVNLKVAVNPANDEGKSYGGGNPTLENAVKTAQAAKSAGLKVNINFLFSDFYTSKNNQKLPKGWATDNLKDTAVRYISESLNKLKSNNVTPDMVTVGSNMAQNFLSQDMATGNDILAAVTKEIRSFDSSIQIALAYAGPGSNWFTTIANNLKSANVDYDILGANVYAAWDAISDIKGAMEAAKQAGKKFAVLSVSYPFTDQDSDGESNGSTASDILKNGIGEVSPQGQATYLHNLYSAITADGNNTAGCGAFYDNAVWIAVEAGNSGTHWQHNKDAAEKYGTGWATTAAAGYVDGADQWAGASSVDNQALFDDLGNPLQSLTAFKQLLTGTDDGSSDNTSGNTGTTAPAPQSDPFETGTDTGLKAQTVTINKLTNMSSDTIRGVDISSYEALKEAGVKYYDFSGNQESLLKILHDNGVNYIRLRIWNDPKSSTGAIYGGGQSDVEHELAIAKEAAQYGMKILLDFHYSDFWADPAQQILPKAWRGHSDAQLQKDVYGFTSGTIKKFQNAGADVGMVQVGNEITNGMMGVTTNRDAGESYTGIWNNKTKSARVDSYIKSGIKAIRDTVPNALVTLHIETPDVQKYTDIMNAWKRDGVDYDVLGSSYYPYWSVTAKANTPETLTKVEKLAASYGKLFAVMETAWVNSLKDADGTPNSIGEEQSNWQNTNAFPVGPQGQVDALTSLYSTLMSQQNGLGAFYWEPAWIPVYAGRDNWKANKDAAEKYGTGWASSGAVGYFPDSKMYYNGNPAWGGTSWDNQGLFDDRGYALQSLKFYRDAVNDVSRQTTVIKYVDAKTGEPITPNTIVRTTVGNTAKVSLPKVNHYTPSSKSYSYSLKANTAGVKMVTVKYELTSKQGNAINYGKYVTVTNSKYAVYQNFNWKKKNVKAANKTYLAKYAYHHTNGSTYLSLYDAKGKWAGYINAHAVKTGQGKQGAGIPYSKYVTVTNGKYAVYQNFNWKKKNVKAANKTYLAKYAYHHTNGSTYLSLYDAKGKWAGYINAHAVKTGQGKQGAGIPYSKYVTVTNGKYAVYQNFNWKKKNVKAANKTYLAKYAYHHTNGSTYLSLYDAKGKWAGYINAHAVKTGQGKQGAGIPYSKYVTVTNGKYAVYQNFNWKKKNVKAANKTYLAKYAYYHSNGLTYLSLYDGKGKWVGYINAKAVKAK
;
A
#
# COMPACT_ATOMS: atom_id res chain seq x y z
N MET A 1 35.88 -33.88 35.84
CA MET A 1 35.88 -35.33 36.19
C MET A 1 34.77 -36.02 35.41
N LYS A 2 35.06 -37.22 34.87
CA LYS A 2 34.22 -38.44 34.76
C LYS A 2 32.70 -38.26 34.58
N LYS A 3 32.14 -38.62 33.41
CA LYS A 3 31.69 -39.98 32.97
C LYS A 3 30.25 -40.29 33.44
N VAL A 4 29.28 -40.39 32.52
CA VAL A 4 28.82 -41.62 31.82
C VAL A 4 27.94 -42.54 32.69
N THR A 5 26.68 -42.74 32.27
CA THR A 5 26.09 -44.08 32.00
C THR A 5 24.73 -44.00 31.30
N ARG A 6 24.46 -44.96 30.40
CA ARG A 6 23.13 -45.29 29.83
C ARG A 6 22.38 -46.26 30.79
N SER A 7 21.05 -46.37 30.67
CA SER A 7 20.39 -47.59 30.12
C SER A 7 18.94 -47.85 30.59
N LEU A 8 18.04 -48.02 29.60
CA LEU A 8 16.98 -49.05 29.46
C LEU A 8 15.85 -49.25 30.51
N LEU A 9 14.59 -49.19 30.01
CA LEU A 9 13.59 -50.30 29.88
C LEU A 9 12.16 -50.17 30.50
N VAL A 10 11.18 -50.65 29.72
CA VAL A 10 9.82 -51.24 30.03
C VAL A 10 8.55 -50.35 30.14
N ALA A 11 7.47 -50.92 29.57
CA ALA A 11 6.02 -50.68 29.67
C ALA A 11 5.41 -49.53 28.81
N GLY A 12 4.33 -49.73 28.05
CA GLY A 12 3.50 -50.92 27.79
C GLY A 12 2.00 -50.70 27.98
N SER A 13 1.17 -51.37 27.14
CA SER A 13 -0.31 -51.27 27.00
C SER A 13 -0.76 -50.15 26.04
N THR A 14 -1.81 -50.28 25.20
CA THR A 14 -2.73 -51.43 24.94
C THR A 14 -3.28 -51.40 23.49
N LEU A 15 -3.96 -52.46 23.03
CA LEU A 15 -4.61 -52.55 21.71
C LEU A 15 -6.00 -53.21 21.80
N ALA A 16 -6.84 -52.96 20.78
CA ALA A 16 -7.83 -53.85 20.14
C ALA A 16 -9.34 -53.52 20.29
N LEU A 17 -10.02 -53.38 19.12
CA LEU A 17 -11.21 -54.10 18.62
C LEU A 17 -11.87 -53.27 17.48
N LEU A 18 -12.52 -53.79 16.42
CA LEU A 18 -12.41 -55.03 15.61
C LEU A 18 -13.34 -54.89 14.38
N ALA A 19 -13.18 -55.73 13.35
CA ALA A 19 -13.99 -55.93 12.13
C ALA A 19 -13.91 -54.84 11.02
N GLY A 20 -13.96 -55.17 9.73
CA GLY A 20 -14.14 -56.49 9.09
C GLY A 20 -13.73 -56.48 7.60
N SER A 21 -13.74 -57.66 6.95
CA SER A 21 -13.08 -57.91 5.65
C SER A 21 -14.04 -58.13 4.46
N PHE A 22 -13.73 -57.52 3.31
CA PHE A 22 -14.03 -58.01 1.94
C PHE A 22 -13.03 -57.38 0.95
N ALA A 23 -12.77 -58.04 -0.18
CA ALA A 23 -11.79 -57.68 -1.22
C ALA A 23 -12.35 -58.01 -2.62
N PRO A 24 -11.66 -57.76 -3.75
CA PRO A 24 -10.57 -56.82 -4.05
C PRO A 24 -10.90 -55.86 -5.23
N SER A 25 -10.09 -54.83 -5.47
CA SER A 25 -10.03 -54.14 -6.78
C SER A 25 -8.59 -53.79 -7.15
N LEU A 26 -8.22 -54.08 -8.40
CA LEU A 26 -6.87 -53.87 -8.94
C LEU A 26 -6.49 -52.39 -8.96
N ALA A 27 -5.43 -52.04 -8.24
CA ALA A 27 -4.64 -50.83 -8.46
C ALA A 27 -3.17 -51.19 -8.25
N VAL A 28 -2.33 -50.92 -9.26
CA VAL A 28 -0.87 -51.11 -9.17
C VAL A 28 -0.30 -50.00 -8.30
N PRO A 29 0.50 -50.30 -7.24
CA PRO A 29 1.09 -49.26 -6.42
C PRO A 29 2.31 -48.66 -7.15
N PHE A 30 2.17 -47.44 -7.67
CA PHE A 30 3.32 -46.54 -7.78
C PHE A 30 3.62 -46.02 -6.37
N ALA A 31 4.60 -46.63 -5.71
CA ALA A 31 5.16 -46.08 -4.49
C ALA A 31 6.15 -44.96 -4.86
N LEU A 32 5.85 -43.73 -4.47
CA LEU A 32 6.84 -42.66 -4.35
C LEU A 32 7.40 -42.69 -2.93
N ALA A 33 8.72 -42.61 -2.81
CA ALA A 33 9.41 -42.67 -1.52
C ALA A 33 9.26 -41.33 -0.78
N ASP A 34 8.76 -41.37 0.45
CA ASP A 34 8.26 -40.19 1.18
C ASP A 34 9.08 -39.91 2.47
N THR A 35 10.34 -40.37 2.54
CA THR A 35 11.28 -40.00 3.62
C THR A 35 12.72 -39.76 3.14
N PRO A 36 13.50 -38.86 3.79
CA PRO A 36 14.92 -38.67 3.49
C PRO A 36 15.81 -39.91 3.74
N SER A 37 15.31 -40.90 4.49
CA SER A 37 16.00 -42.19 4.67
C SER A 37 15.89 -43.10 3.45
N ASP A 38 14.84 -42.95 2.64
CA ASP A 38 14.60 -43.82 1.48
C ASP A 38 15.47 -43.41 0.28
N THR A 39 15.73 -42.11 0.09
CA THR A 39 16.62 -41.62 -0.98
C THR A 39 18.08 -42.01 -0.75
N ALA A 40 18.62 -41.82 0.46
CA ALA A 40 19.99 -42.27 0.78
C ALA A 40 20.14 -43.80 0.64
N ALA A 41 19.11 -44.57 1.01
CA ALA A 41 19.06 -46.01 0.75
C ALA A 41 18.99 -46.32 -0.76
N ALA A 42 18.28 -45.53 -1.56
CA ALA A 42 18.18 -45.75 -3.00
C ALA A 42 19.53 -45.56 -3.71
N TYR A 43 20.30 -44.53 -3.35
CA TYR A 43 21.68 -44.33 -3.82
C TYR A 43 22.58 -45.49 -3.39
N SER A 44 22.59 -45.86 -2.10
CA SER A 44 23.44 -46.95 -1.60
C SER A 44 23.12 -48.32 -2.22
N ASN A 45 21.84 -48.58 -2.54
CA ASN A 45 21.39 -49.82 -3.15
C ASN A 45 21.45 -49.85 -4.70
N GLY A 46 21.80 -48.74 -5.36
CA GLY A 46 21.84 -48.69 -6.82
C GLY A 46 20.48 -48.72 -7.51
N THR A 47 19.47 -48.13 -6.89
CA THR A 47 18.08 -48.13 -7.38
C THR A 47 17.63 -46.73 -7.82
N ASP A 48 16.54 -46.65 -8.59
CA ASP A 48 16.00 -45.37 -9.11
C ASP A 48 15.74 -44.37 -7.97
N THR A 49 16.58 -43.35 -7.90
CA THR A 49 16.57 -42.31 -6.86
C THR A 49 15.51 -41.25 -7.12
N GLY A 50 14.86 -41.27 -8.29
CA GLY A 50 13.96 -40.23 -8.76
C GLY A 50 14.66 -38.97 -9.28
N ALA A 51 15.98 -38.83 -9.14
CA ALA A 51 16.72 -37.60 -9.44
C ALA A 51 16.48 -37.11 -10.89
N PHE A 52 16.47 -38.02 -11.87
CA PHE A 52 16.25 -37.66 -13.28
C PHE A 52 14.84 -37.14 -13.62
N LYS A 53 13.88 -37.36 -12.71
CA LYS A 53 12.49 -36.88 -12.80
C LYS A 53 12.29 -35.53 -12.13
N LEU A 54 13.25 -35.05 -11.34
CA LEU A 54 13.18 -33.74 -10.70
C LEU A 54 13.30 -32.64 -11.76
N PRO A 55 12.40 -31.64 -11.78
CA PRO A 55 12.44 -30.58 -12.78
C PRO A 55 13.72 -29.74 -12.65
N ALA A 56 14.18 -29.22 -13.78
CA ALA A 56 15.27 -28.25 -13.83
C ALA A 56 14.94 -27.21 -14.90
N LEU A 57 14.32 -26.13 -14.46
CA LEU A 57 13.67 -25.12 -15.30
C LEU A 57 14.33 -23.75 -15.11
N ILE A 58 14.71 -23.10 -16.20
CA ILE A 58 15.36 -21.79 -16.22
C ILE A 58 14.80 -20.89 -17.33
N SER A 59 14.85 -19.58 -17.09
CA SER A 59 14.51 -18.57 -18.09
C SER A 59 15.52 -18.50 -19.24
N LYS A 60 15.10 -17.90 -20.35
CA LYS A 60 16.00 -17.58 -21.47
C LYS A 60 17.05 -16.56 -21.04
N VAL A 61 18.32 -16.81 -21.36
CA VAL A 61 19.37 -15.80 -21.26
C VAL A 61 19.42 -15.07 -22.60
N SER A 62 18.81 -13.89 -22.69
CA SER A 62 18.59 -13.16 -23.95
C SER A 62 19.87 -12.80 -24.72
N THR A 63 21.02 -12.79 -24.05
CA THR A 63 22.35 -12.59 -24.63
C THR A 63 23.00 -13.86 -25.18
N VAL A 64 22.51 -15.06 -24.82
CA VAL A 64 23.01 -16.34 -25.37
C VAL A 64 22.47 -16.55 -26.80
N THR A 65 23.37 -16.97 -27.68
CA THR A 65 23.15 -17.18 -29.12
C THR A 65 23.54 -18.59 -29.53
N ASP A 66 23.12 -19.06 -30.72
CA ASP A 66 23.53 -20.37 -31.23
C ASP A 66 25.05 -20.56 -31.29
N ASP A 67 25.78 -19.46 -31.55
CA ASP A 67 27.25 -19.38 -31.55
C ASP A 67 27.90 -19.44 -30.16
N THR A 68 27.17 -19.12 -29.09
CA THR A 68 27.69 -19.20 -27.72
C THR A 68 28.02 -20.66 -27.39
N ILE A 69 29.20 -20.92 -26.81
CA ILE A 69 29.64 -22.29 -26.49
C ILE A 69 28.79 -22.87 -25.36
N ARG A 70 28.10 -23.97 -25.67
CA ARG A 70 27.39 -24.86 -24.76
C ARG A 70 28.05 -26.23 -24.85
N GLY A 71 29.19 -26.34 -24.18
CA GLY A 71 30.08 -27.48 -24.24
C GLY A 71 29.81 -28.51 -23.14
N ILE A 72 30.00 -29.78 -23.45
CA ILE A 72 29.88 -30.92 -22.53
C ILE A 72 31.17 -31.74 -22.59
N ASP A 73 31.80 -32.04 -21.45
CA ASP A 73 32.97 -32.93 -21.38
C ASP A 73 32.54 -34.40 -21.40
N LEU A 74 33.07 -35.16 -22.37
CA LEU A 74 32.79 -36.58 -22.57
C LEU A 74 34.07 -37.44 -22.49
N THR A 75 35.09 -36.98 -21.76
CA THR A 75 36.35 -37.70 -21.61
C THR A 75 36.20 -39.16 -21.12
N PRO A 76 35.41 -39.47 -20.05
CA PRO A 76 35.30 -40.85 -19.55
C PRO A 76 34.40 -41.77 -20.40
N TYR A 77 33.61 -41.23 -21.33
CA TYR A 77 32.53 -41.93 -22.05
C TYR A 77 32.95 -43.28 -22.66
N GLN A 78 34.10 -43.36 -23.33
CA GLN A 78 34.56 -44.61 -23.96
C GLN A 78 35.05 -45.65 -22.94
N ALA A 79 35.58 -45.22 -21.80
CA ALA A 79 35.96 -46.12 -20.71
C ALA A 79 34.72 -46.72 -20.03
N GLU A 80 33.68 -45.90 -19.83
CA GLU A 80 32.39 -46.30 -19.26
C GLU A 80 31.64 -47.28 -20.16
N LEU A 81 31.56 -47.00 -21.47
CA LEU A 81 31.01 -47.96 -22.44
C LEU A 81 31.76 -49.30 -22.43
N ALA A 82 33.09 -49.27 -22.33
CA ALA A 82 33.91 -50.48 -22.24
C ALA A 82 33.71 -51.23 -20.91
N ALA A 83 33.36 -50.52 -19.84
CA ALA A 83 33.01 -51.09 -18.53
C ALA A 83 31.57 -51.64 -18.47
N GLY A 84 30.68 -51.20 -19.36
CA GLY A 84 29.31 -51.70 -19.52
C GLY A 84 28.20 -50.70 -19.20
N VAL A 85 28.54 -49.43 -18.95
CA VAL A 85 27.58 -48.34 -18.70
C VAL A 85 26.67 -48.13 -19.90
N LYS A 86 25.41 -47.75 -19.65
CA LYS A 86 24.39 -47.53 -20.69
C LYS A 86 23.61 -46.25 -20.46
N TYR A 87 23.87 -45.26 -21.30
CA TYR A 87 23.08 -44.03 -21.36
C TYR A 87 21.70 -44.25 -22.00
N LYS A 88 20.74 -43.40 -21.64
CA LYS A 88 19.33 -43.51 -22.05
C LYS A 88 18.77 -42.17 -22.52
N ASP A 89 17.61 -42.21 -23.18
CA ASP A 89 16.77 -41.02 -23.40
C ASP A 89 15.95 -40.66 -22.14
N PHE A 90 15.27 -39.51 -22.17
CA PHE A 90 14.35 -39.09 -21.09
C PHE A 90 13.14 -40.03 -20.87
N ASN A 91 12.93 -41.02 -21.74
CA ASN A 91 11.92 -42.07 -21.59
C ASN A 91 12.51 -43.38 -21.00
N GLY A 92 13.79 -43.38 -20.60
CA GLY A 92 14.49 -44.53 -20.05
C GLY A 92 14.94 -45.58 -21.08
N ARG A 93 14.88 -45.27 -22.38
CA ARG A 93 15.32 -46.19 -23.45
C ARG A 93 16.83 -46.09 -23.63
N SER A 94 17.55 -47.20 -23.56
CA SER A 94 18.99 -47.22 -23.82
C SER A 94 19.32 -46.72 -25.23
N LEU A 95 20.36 -45.90 -25.33
CA LEU A 95 20.85 -45.30 -26.55
C LEU A 95 22.11 -46.02 -27.04
N ASP A 96 22.31 -46.03 -28.35
CA ASP A 96 23.62 -46.26 -28.96
C ASP A 96 24.41 -44.94 -29.06
N GLU A 97 25.62 -44.99 -29.62
CA GLU A 97 26.51 -43.82 -29.67
C GLU A 97 25.95 -42.68 -30.51
N GLU A 98 25.21 -42.97 -31.60
CA GLU A 98 24.54 -41.95 -32.41
C GLU A 98 23.36 -41.33 -31.64
N GLY A 99 22.51 -42.16 -31.03
CA GLY A 99 21.39 -41.71 -30.20
C GLY A 99 21.86 -40.86 -29.01
N PHE A 100 22.97 -41.21 -28.38
CA PHE A 100 23.56 -40.46 -27.28
C PHE A 100 24.05 -39.07 -27.72
N MET A 101 24.80 -38.98 -28.83
CA MET A 101 25.27 -37.68 -29.35
C MET A 101 24.10 -36.79 -29.81
N ASN A 102 23.06 -37.39 -30.39
CA ASN A 102 21.82 -36.67 -30.73
C ASN A 102 21.08 -36.18 -29.48
N LEU A 103 21.00 -36.95 -28.39
CA LEU A 103 20.41 -36.51 -27.12
C LEU A 103 21.09 -35.24 -26.58
N LEU A 104 22.43 -35.19 -26.57
CA LEU A 104 23.17 -34.02 -26.08
C LEU A 104 22.90 -32.78 -26.95
N LYS A 105 22.90 -32.96 -28.27
CA LYS A 105 22.61 -31.91 -29.26
C LYS A 105 21.18 -31.39 -29.15
N ASP A 106 20.19 -32.29 -29.07
CA ASP A 106 18.77 -31.94 -28.96
C ASP A 106 18.42 -31.31 -27.60
N SER A 107 19.24 -31.57 -26.58
CA SER A 107 19.24 -30.89 -25.28
C SER A 107 19.96 -29.53 -25.29
N GLY A 108 20.52 -29.11 -26.43
CA GLY A 108 21.05 -27.77 -26.69
C GLY A 108 22.57 -27.61 -26.64
N ALA A 109 23.32 -28.70 -26.40
CA ALA A 109 24.78 -28.66 -26.51
C ALA A 109 25.21 -28.42 -27.97
N ASN A 110 26.29 -27.67 -28.18
CA ASN A 110 26.87 -27.43 -29.50
C ASN A 110 28.37 -27.78 -29.59
N TYR A 111 28.99 -28.13 -28.46
CA TYR A 111 30.38 -28.54 -28.36
C TYR A 111 30.53 -29.80 -27.49
N VAL A 112 31.50 -30.65 -27.85
CA VAL A 112 32.04 -31.72 -27.00
C VAL A 112 33.48 -31.37 -26.62
N ASN A 113 33.84 -31.51 -25.35
CA ASN A 113 35.23 -31.42 -24.87
C ASN A 113 35.79 -32.81 -24.59
N LEU A 114 37.04 -33.04 -25.02
CA LEU A 114 37.75 -34.29 -24.83
C LEU A 114 39.17 -34.00 -24.35
N LYS A 115 39.49 -34.41 -23.12
CA LYS A 115 40.84 -34.23 -22.55
C LYS A 115 41.77 -35.34 -23.04
N VAL A 116 42.99 -34.98 -23.38
CA VAL A 116 44.02 -35.88 -23.89
C VAL A 116 45.30 -35.72 -23.08
N ALA A 117 45.63 -36.76 -22.32
CA ALA A 117 46.92 -36.95 -21.68
C ALA A 117 47.94 -37.53 -22.67
N VAL A 118 49.23 -37.31 -22.41
CA VAL A 118 50.32 -37.74 -23.30
C VAL A 118 50.48 -39.27 -23.27
N ASN A 119 50.73 -39.84 -22.08
CA ASN A 119 50.81 -41.30 -21.87
C ASN A 119 50.07 -41.70 -20.58
N PRO A 120 48.72 -41.75 -20.54
CA PRO A 120 47.95 -42.05 -19.33
C PRO A 120 47.99 -43.54 -18.90
N ALA A 121 49.18 -44.13 -18.90
CA ALA A 121 49.41 -45.53 -18.53
C ALA A 121 50.84 -45.77 -17.99
N ASN A 122 50.98 -46.80 -17.16
CA ASN A 122 52.28 -47.26 -16.68
C ASN A 122 53.07 -47.99 -17.79
N ASP A 123 54.29 -48.45 -17.49
CA ASP A 123 55.13 -49.17 -18.47
C ASP A 123 54.58 -50.55 -18.90
N GLU A 124 53.60 -51.08 -18.16
CA GLU A 124 52.87 -52.31 -18.50
C GLU A 124 51.63 -52.04 -19.38
N GLY A 125 51.34 -50.77 -19.71
CA GLY A 125 50.16 -50.36 -20.47
C GLY A 125 48.85 -50.30 -19.66
N LYS A 126 48.90 -50.40 -18.33
CA LYS A 126 47.72 -50.22 -17.46
C LYS A 126 47.39 -48.75 -17.32
N SER A 127 46.14 -48.39 -17.59
CA SER A 127 45.64 -47.00 -17.52
C SER A 127 45.84 -46.41 -16.13
N TYR A 128 46.15 -45.10 -16.06
CA TYR A 128 46.20 -44.33 -14.82
C TYR A 128 44.82 -43.95 -14.26
N GLY A 129 43.73 -44.23 -14.98
CA GLY A 129 42.37 -43.83 -14.61
C GLY A 129 41.96 -42.49 -15.23
N GLY A 130 41.16 -41.72 -14.51
CA GLY A 130 40.72 -40.39 -14.91
C GLY A 130 39.75 -40.40 -16.10
N GLY A 131 38.96 -41.46 -16.27
CA GLY A 131 38.18 -41.68 -17.50
C GLY A 131 39.01 -42.18 -18.68
N ASN A 132 40.28 -42.55 -18.45
CA ASN A 132 41.22 -43.04 -19.46
C ASN A 132 41.39 -42.07 -20.66
N PRO A 133 41.95 -40.85 -20.43
CA PRO A 133 41.99 -39.72 -21.37
C PRO A 133 43.04 -39.92 -22.49
N THR A 134 42.90 -40.99 -23.27
CA THR A 134 43.79 -41.33 -24.38
C THR A 134 43.39 -40.60 -25.67
N LEU A 135 44.37 -40.37 -26.55
CA LEU A 135 44.11 -39.85 -27.89
C LEU A 135 43.20 -40.79 -28.71
N GLU A 136 43.23 -42.10 -28.48
CA GLU A 136 42.36 -43.05 -29.17
C GLU A 136 40.90 -42.91 -28.75
N ASN A 137 40.62 -42.79 -27.45
CA ASN A 137 39.26 -42.55 -26.95
C ASN A 137 38.74 -41.20 -27.43
N ALA A 138 39.58 -40.16 -27.41
CA ALA A 138 39.23 -38.85 -27.96
C ALA A 138 38.93 -38.89 -29.46
N VAL A 139 39.67 -39.67 -30.27
CA VAL A 139 39.36 -39.87 -31.69
C VAL A 139 37.96 -40.47 -31.88
N LYS A 140 37.63 -41.55 -31.15
CA LYS A 140 36.33 -42.25 -31.26
C LYS A 140 35.17 -41.31 -30.92
N THR A 141 35.21 -40.68 -29.74
CA THR A 141 34.14 -39.76 -29.30
C THR A 141 34.04 -38.53 -30.22
N ALA A 142 35.15 -38.02 -30.76
CA ALA A 142 35.13 -36.91 -31.70
C ALA A 142 34.52 -37.27 -33.06
N GLN A 143 34.72 -38.51 -33.56
CA GLN A 143 34.07 -39.00 -34.77
C GLN A 143 32.55 -39.07 -34.58
N ALA A 144 32.09 -39.61 -33.45
CA ALA A 144 30.68 -39.67 -33.11
C ALA A 144 30.05 -38.27 -32.97
N ALA A 145 30.69 -37.38 -32.20
CA ALA A 145 30.24 -36.00 -32.00
C ALA A 145 30.12 -35.23 -33.35
N LYS A 146 31.14 -35.32 -34.21
CA LYS A 146 31.10 -34.69 -35.55
C LYS A 146 30.04 -35.30 -36.46
N SER A 147 29.78 -36.60 -36.36
CA SER A 147 28.73 -37.27 -37.15
C SER A 147 27.33 -36.79 -36.75
N ALA A 148 27.09 -36.52 -35.46
CA ALA A 148 25.87 -35.86 -35.00
C ALA A 148 25.81 -34.35 -35.32
N GLY A 149 26.92 -33.73 -35.73
CA GLY A 149 27.01 -32.29 -36.03
C GLY A 149 27.37 -31.41 -34.83
N LEU A 150 27.93 -31.98 -33.75
CA LEU A 150 28.52 -31.25 -32.64
C LEU A 150 29.96 -30.81 -33.01
N LYS A 151 30.35 -29.61 -32.56
CA LYS A 151 31.74 -29.13 -32.68
C LYS A 151 32.62 -29.82 -31.63
N VAL A 152 33.91 -29.96 -31.89
CA VAL A 152 34.85 -30.68 -31.00
C VAL A 152 35.96 -29.75 -30.51
N ASN A 153 36.13 -29.69 -29.19
CA ASN A 153 37.31 -29.15 -28.52
C ASN A 153 38.20 -30.32 -28.05
N ILE A 154 39.46 -30.36 -28.51
CA ILE A 154 40.45 -31.28 -27.96
C ILE A 154 41.31 -30.52 -26.95
N ASN A 155 41.26 -30.95 -25.68
CA ASN A 155 41.99 -30.33 -24.58
C ASN A 155 43.25 -31.14 -24.25
N PHE A 156 44.39 -30.74 -24.80
CA PHE A 156 45.67 -31.40 -24.55
C PHE A 156 46.23 -30.97 -23.20
N LEU A 157 46.35 -31.92 -22.27
CA LEU A 157 46.77 -31.67 -20.90
C LEU A 157 48.27 -31.35 -20.77
N PHE A 158 49.10 -31.80 -21.72
CA PHE A 158 50.56 -31.75 -21.66
C PHE A 158 51.15 -32.39 -20.38
N SER A 159 50.49 -33.43 -19.89
CA SER A 159 50.89 -34.28 -18.78
C SER A 159 50.39 -35.70 -19.06
N ASP A 160 50.90 -36.71 -18.37
CA ASP A 160 50.33 -38.07 -18.46
C ASP A 160 49.02 -38.21 -17.65
N PHE A 161 48.64 -37.18 -16.89
CA PHE A 161 47.39 -37.17 -16.14
C PHE A 161 46.76 -35.77 -16.03
N TYR A 162 45.65 -35.66 -15.30
CA TYR A 162 44.99 -34.39 -15.01
C TYR A 162 45.92 -33.44 -14.24
N THR A 163 45.92 -32.18 -14.68
CA THR A 163 46.74 -31.11 -14.12
C THR A 163 45.93 -30.19 -13.20
N SER A 164 46.62 -29.56 -12.24
CA SER A 164 46.05 -28.58 -11.31
C SER A 164 46.93 -27.33 -11.21
N LYS A 165 46.44 -26.31 -10.49
CA LYS A 165 47.17 -25.05 -10.21
C LYS A 165 48.58 -25.27 -9.66
N ASN A 166 48.77 -26.34 -8.89
CA ASN A 166 50.04 -26.67 -8.23
C ASN A 166 50.72 -27.90 -8.83
N ASN A 167 50.12 -28.55 -9.84
CA ASN A 167 50.58 -29.82 -10.40
C ASN A 167 50.46 -29.81 -11.93
N GLN A 168 51.56 -29.49 -12.61
CA GLN A 168 51.71 -29.55 -14.08
C GLN A 168 52.83 -30.54 -14.43
N LYS A 169 52.77 -31.76 -13.84
CA LYS A 169 53.81 -32.79 -13.95
C LYS A 169 54.17 -33.08 -15.41
N LEU A 170 55.48 -33.10 -15.66
CA LEU A 170 56.06 -33.42 -16.96
C LEU A 170 55.69 -34.85 -17.40
N PRO A 171 55.32 -35.10 -18.67
CA PRO A 171 55.10 -36.46 -19.19
C PRO A 171 56.33 -37.36 -19.00
N LYS A 172 56.11 -38.64 -18.71
CA LYS A 172 57.14 -39.66 -18.55
C LYS A 172 58.00 -39.74 -19.82
N GLY A 173 59.32 -39.73 -19.64
CA GLY A 173 60.29 -39.80 -20.73
C GLY A 173 60.51 -38.50 -21.51
N TRP A 174 59.82 -37.39 -21.18
CA TRP A 174 60.15 -36.08 -21.73
C TRP A 174 61.35 -35.49 -20.98
N ALA A 175 62.32 -34.94 -21.72
CA ALA A 175 63.49 -34.29 -21.15
C ALA A 175 63.31 -32.77 -21.10
N THR A 176 63.95 -32.10 -20.13
CA THR A 176 63.79 -30.64 -19.94
C THR A 176 64.63 -29.80 -20.91
N ASP A 177 65.69 -30.36 -21.48
CA ASP A 177 66.64 -29.70 -22.38
C ASP A 177 66.12 -29.54 -23.83
N ASN A 178 65.22 -30.42 -24.27
CA ASN A 178 64.56 -30.38 -25.59
C ASN A 178 63.03 -30.20 -25.51
N LEU A 179 62.52 -29.78 -24.35
CA LEU A 179 61.11 -29.83 -23.98
C LEU A 179 60.18 -29.13 -24.98
N LYS A 180 60.60 -27.98 -25.52
CA LYS A 180 59.83 -27.21 -26.51
C LYS A 180 59.59 -28.02 -27.79
N ASP A 181 60.64 -28.61 -28.35
CA ASP A 181 60.57 -29.38 -29.59
C ASP A 181 59.77 -30.67 -29.38
N THR A 182 59.91 -31.30 -28.20
CA THR A 182 59.10 -32.45 -27.81
C THR A 182 57.61 -32.10 -27.71
N ALA A 183 57.25 -30.95 -27.12
CA ALA A 183 55.87 -30.49 -27.03
C ALA A 183 55.27 -30.13 -28.41
N VAL A 184 56.04 -29.47 -29.28
CA VAL A 184 55.66 -29.16 -30.68
C VAL A 184 55.44 -30.45 -31.48
N ARG A 185 56.36 -31.42 -31.35
CA ARG A 185 56.24 -32.70 -32.03
C ARG A 185 55.00 -33.47 -31.56
N TYR A 186 54.74 -33.51 -30.25
CA TYR A 186 53.55 -34.17 -29.68
C TYR A 186 52.24 -33.58 -30.22
N ILE A 187 52.10 -32.24 -30.25
CA ILE A 187 50.87 -31.62 -30.78
C ILE A 187 50.71 -31.87 -32.28
N SER A 188 51.81 -31.82 -33.06
CA SER A 188 51.78 -32.09 -34.50
C SER A 188 51.42 -33.55 -34.80
N GLU A 189 52.04 -34.51 -34.11
CA GLU A 189 51.72 -35.94 -34.22
C GLU A 189 50.25 -36.22 -33.84
N SER A 190 49.75 -35.60 -32.76
CA SER A 190 48.38 -35.77 -32.29
C SER A 190 47.34 -35.20 -33.24
N LEU A 191 47.56 -33.99 -33.77
CA LEU A 191 46.68 -33.37 -34.77
C LEU A 191 46.67 -34.14 -36.09
N ASN A 192 47.82 -34.64 -36.55
CA ASN A 192 47.90 -35.53 -37.71
C ASN A 192 47.16 -36.86 -37.47
N LYS A 193 47.23 -37.41 -36.26
CA LYS A 193 46.46 -38.61 -35.88
C LYS A 193 44.95 -38.35 -35.89
N LEU A 194 44.49 -37.23 -35.35
CA LEU A 194 43.08 -36.82 -35.41
C LEU A 194 42.60 -36.68 -36.87
N LYS A 195 43.35 -35.93 -37.69
CA LYS A 195 43.02 -35.67 -39.11
C LYS A 195 43.04 -36.92 -39.99
N SER A 196 43.97 -37.85 -39.76
CA SER A 196 43.97 -39.16 -40.43
C SER A 196 42.80 -40.07 -40.04
N ASN A 197 42.08 -39.74 -38.97
CA ASN A 197 40.83 -40.37 -38.55
C ASN A 197 39.60 -39.49 -38.87
N ASN A 198 39.72 -38.56 -39.83
CA ASN A 198 38.68 -37.62 -40.25
C ASN A 198 38.18 -36.65 -39.16
N VAL A 199 39.00 -36.39 -38.13
CA VAL A 199 38.73 -35.41 -37.08
C VAL A 199 39.66 -34.21 -37.23
N THR A 200 39.16 -33.08 -37.74
CA THR A 200 39.81 -31.77 -37.56
C THR A 200 39.09 -31.05 -36.40
N PRO A 201 39.75 -30.79 -35.25
CA PRO A 201 39.10 -30.11 -34.13
C PRO A 201 38.56 -28.72 -34.52
N ASP A 202 37.43 -28.31 -33.96
CA ASP A 202 36.90 -26.94 -34.10
C ASP A 202 37.60 -25.98 -33.12
N MET A 203 38.06 -26.53 -32.00
CA MET A 203 38.88 -25.85 -31.00
C MET A 203 39.98 -26.79 -30.50
N VAL A 204 41.13 -26.21 -30.14
CA VAL A 204 42.18 -26.88 -29.38
C VAL A 204 42.45 -26.07 -28.12
N THR A 205 42.28 -26.71 -26.97
CA THR A 205 42.70 -26.17 -25.68
C THR A 205 44.09 -26.69 -25.35
N VAL A 206 45.01 -25.79 -25.01
CA VAL A 206 46.41 -26.10 -24.67
C VAL A 206 46.60 -25.91 -23.17
N GLY A 207 46.87 -27.02 -22.48
CA GLY A 207 47.00 -27.08 -21.02
C GLY A 207 45.66 -27.01 -20.28
N SER A 208 45.67 -27.45 -19.03
CA SER A 208 44.52 -27.32 -18.11
C SER A 208 44.97 -26.86 -16.73
N ASN A 209 44.13 -26.08 -16.05
CA ASN A 209 44.41 -25.49 -14.72
C ASN A 209 45.77 -24.79 -14.62
N MET A 210 46.26 -24.19 -15.71
CA MET A 210 47.56 -23.52 -15.73
C MET A 210 47.60 -22.37 -14.72
N ALA A 211 48.79 -22.11 -14.20
CA ALA A 211 49.00 -21.08 -13.18
C ALA A 211 50.31 -20.32 -13.44
N GLN A 212 51.26 -20.38 -12.50
CA GLN A 212 52.59 -19.76 -12.64
C GLN A 212 53.61 -20.65 -13.37
N ASN A 213 53.16 -21.80 -13.90
CA ASN A 213 53.98 -22.78 -14.60
C ASN A 213 53.16 -23.55 -15.65
N PHE A 214 53.85 -24.13 -16.63
CA PHE A 214 53.34 -25.04 -17.66
C PHE A 214 54.44 -26.07 -17.96
N LEU A 215 54.11 -27.36 -18.12
CA LEU A 215 55.10 -28.46 -18.24
C LEU A 215 56.19 -28.43 -17.13
N SER A 216 55.80 -28.08 -15.91
CA SER A 216 56.69 -27.84 -14.76
C SER A 216 57.77 -26.75 -14.96
N GLN A 217 57.70 -25.95 -16.04
CA GLN A 217 58.59 -24.82 -16.30
C GLN A 217 58.03 -23.52 -15.75
N ASP A 218 58.90 -22.57 -15.41
CA ASP A 218 58.49 -21.23 -15.00
C ASP A 218 57.66 -20.52 -16.08
N MET A 219 56.91 -19.48 -15.70
CA MET A 219 55.99 -18.77 -16.59
C MET A 219 56.64 -18.16 -17.85
N ALA A 220 57.94 -17.80 -17.85
CA ALA A 220 58.59 -17.28 -19.05
C ALA A 220 58.92 -18.42 -20.03
N THR A 221 59.58 -19.48 -19.53
CA THR A 221 59.91 -20.68 -20.30
C THR A 221 58.64 -21.40 -20.80
N GLY A 222 57.62 -21.51 -19.94
CA GLY A 222 56.31 -22.08 -20.27
C GLY A 222 55.59 -21.30 -21.36
N ASN A 223 55.60 -19.96 -21.32
CA ASN A 223 55.00 -19.14 -22.38
C ASN A 223 55.74 -19.25 -23.72
N ASP A 224 57.06 -19.43 -23.72
CA ASP A 224 57.86 -19.68 -24.92
C ASP A 224 57.54 -21.06 -25.54
N ILE A 225 57.27 -22.08 -24.71
CA ILE A 225 56.73 -23.36 -25.19
C ILE A 225 55.30 -23.19 -25.74
N LEU A 226 54.42 -22.46 -25.06
CA LEU A 226 53.06 -22.16 -25.54
C LEU A 226 53.10 -21.42 -26.89
N ALA A 227 54.00 -20.46 -27.08
CA ALA A 227 54.15 -19.74 -28.35
C ALA A 227 54.53 -20.69 -29.50
N ALA A 228 55.40 -21.67 -29.25
CA ALA A 228 55.78 -22.68 -30.24
C ALA A 228 54.63 -23.67 -30.54
N VAL A 229 53.97 -24.19 -29.50
CA VAL A 229 52.83 -25.13 -29.62
C VAL A 229 51.66 -24.49 -30.36
N THR A 230 51.28 -23.27 -29.99
CA THR A 230 50.14 -22.57 -30.63
C THR A 230 50.43 -22.18 -32.07
N LYS A 231 51.68 -21.80 -32.39
CA LYS A 231 52.12 -21.58 -33.77
C LYS A 231 52.04 -22.86 -34.62
N GLU A 232 52.36 -24.02 -34.07
CA GLU A 232 52.21 -25.31 -34.76
C GLU A 232 50.73 -25.61 -35.04
N ILE A 233 49.84 -25.45 -34.05
CA ILE A 233 48.38 -25.60 -34.23
C ILE A 233 47.88 -24.66 -35.35
N ARG A 234 48.27 -23.38 -35.32
CA ARG A 234 47.88 -22.38 -36.34
C ARG A 234 48.41 -22.70 -37.73
N SER A 235 49.59 -23.32 -37.81
CA SER A 235 50.22 -23.73 -39.08
C SER A 235 49.59 -25.02 -39.66
N PHE A 236 49.08 -25.89 -38.79
CA PHE A 236 48.39 -27.12 -39.16
C PHE A 236 47.01 -26.84 -39.81
N ASP A 237 46.21 -25.97 -39.17
CA ASP A 237 44.96 -25.45 -39.72
C ASP A 237 44.61 -24.12 -39.03
N SER A 238 44.56 -23.04 -39.81
CA SER A 238 44.37 -21.69 -39.25
C SER A 238 42.94 -21.43 -38.76
N SER A 239 41.97 -22.27 -39.12
CA SER A 239 40.57 -22.15 -38.70
C SER A 239 40.29 -22.64 -37.29
N ILE A 240 41.20 -23.43 -36.71
CA ILE A 240 41.09 -23.97 -35.35
C ILE A 240 41.12 -22.82 -34.33
N GLN A 241 40.12 -22.74 -33.44
CA GLN A 241 40.20 -21.81 -32.31
C GLN A 241 41.19 -22.32 -31.27
N ILE A 242 42.15 -21.48 -30.85
CA ILE A 242 43.16 -21.83 -29.86
C ILE A 242 42.76 -21.24 -28.50
N ALA A 243 42.60 -22.10 -27.50
CA ALA A 243 42.23 -21.71 -26.14
C ALA A 243 43.32 -22.08 -25.11
N LEU A 244 43.48 -21.26 -24.07
CA LEU A 244 44.43 -21.50 -22.97
C LEU A 244 43.66 -21.53 -21.63
N ALA A 245 43.74 -22.63 -20.88
CA ALA A 245 42.96 -22.82 -19.66
C ALA A 245 43.76 -22.54 -18.38
N TYR A 246 43.43 -21.44 -17.69
CA TYR A 246 44.05 -21.01 -16.43
C TYR A 246 43.13 -21.20 -15.23
N ALA A 247 43.70 -21.43 -14.05
CA ALA A 247 42.95 -21.56 -12.79
C ALA A 247 42.76 -20.20 -12.07
N GLY A 248 41.60 -20.04 -11.41
CA GLY A 248 41.30 -18.95 -10.46
C GLY A 248 40.97 -17.60 -11.15
N PRO A 249 39.70 -17.31 -11.48
CA PRO A 249 39.29 -16.25 -12.42
C PRO A 249 39.50 -14.76 -12.00
N GLY A 250 40.35 -14.46 -11.02
CA GLY A 250 40.51 -13.10 -10.48
C GLY A 250 41.13 -12.06 -11.44
N SER A 251 40.58 -10.85 -11.47
CA SER A 251 40.91 -9.74 -12.40
C SER A 251 42.41 -9.41 -12.52
N ASN A 252 43.09 -9.18 -11.39
CA ASN A 252 44.50 -8.79 -11.37
C ASN A 252 45.40 -9.91 -11.95
N TRP A 253 45.07 -11.17 -11.66
CA TRP A 253 45.83 -12.34 -12.11
C TRP A 253 45.67 -12.57 -13.61
N PHE A 254 44.44 -12.54 -14.13
CA PHE A 254 44.18 -12.70 -15.57
C PHE A 254 44.76 -11.55 -16.41
N THR A 255 44.81 -10.33 -15.86
CA THR A 255 45.50 -9.20 -16.50
C THR A 255 47.01 -9.45 -16.61
N THR A 256 47.64 -10.02 -15.57
CA THR A 256 49.06 -10.42 -15.62
C THR A 256 49.31 -11.53 -16.65
N ILE A 257 48.47 -12.58 -16.66
CA ILE A 257 48.56 -13.66 -17.67
C ILE A 257 48.51 -13.08 -19.08
N ALA A 258 47.49 -12.28 -19.40
CA ALA A 258 47.28 -11.75 -20.74
C ALA A 258 48.46 -10.88 -21.23
N ASN A 259 49.04 -10.07 -20.34
CA ASN A 259 50.23 -9.28 -20.65
C ASN A 259 51.48 -10.15 -20.89
N ASN A 260 51.66 -11.22 -20.12
CA ASN A 260 52.81 -12.12 -20.26
C ASN A 260 52.72 -12.94 -21.56
N LEU A 261 51.54 -13.47 -21.89
CA LEU A 261 51.27 -14.16 -23.15
C LEU A 261 51.51 -13.24 -24.36
N LYS A 262 51.06 -11.98 -24.28
CA LYS A 262 51.33 -10.95 -25.31
C LYS A 262 52.82 -10.67 -25.46
N SER A 263 53.56 -10.59 -24.34
CA SER A 263 55.00 -10.32 -24.34
C SER A 263 55.81 -11.48 -24.93
N ALA A 264 55.35 -12.71 -24.74
CA ALA A 264 55.92 -13.92 -25.33
C ALA A 264 55.42 -14.23 -26.76
N ASN A 265 54.55 -13.37 -27.34
CA ASN A 265 53.96 -13.55 -28.66
C ASN A 265 53.26 -14.91 -28.85
N VAL A 266 52.50 -15.36 -27.84
CA VAL A 266 51.65 -16.55 -27.93
C VAL A 266 50.44 -16.25 -28.81
N ASP A 267 50.19 -17.06 -29.84
CA ASP A 267 49.04 -16.91 -30.73
C ASP A 267 47.85 -17.72 -30.23
N TYR A 268 46.86 -17.07 -29.62
CA TYR A 268 45.65 -17.72 -29.11
C TYR A 268 44.42 -16.87 -29.37
N ASP A 269 43.23 -17.48 -29.37
CA ASP A 269 41.96 -16.80 -29.61
C ASP A 269 41.19 -16.54 -28.31
N ILE A 270 41.26 -17.50 -27.37
CA ILE A 270 40.45 -17.54 -26.15
C ILE A 270 41.35 -17.61 -24.92
N LEU A 271 41.24 -16.63 -24.03
CA LEU A 271 41.77 -16.72 -22.66
C LEU A 271 40.70 -17.37 -21.78
N GLY A 272 40.93 -18.61 -21.36
CA GLY A 272 39.94 -19.40 -20.63
C GLY A 272 40.21 -19.52 -19.13
N ALA A 273 39.14 -19.64 -18.37
CA ALA A 273 39.20 -19.95 -16.94
C ALA A 273 38.57 -21.30 -16.62
N ASN A 274 39.18 -22.07 -15.72
CA ASN A 274 38.51 -23.14 -15.01
C ASN A 274 37.87 -22.55 -13.75
N VAL A 275 36.59 -22.87 -13.49
CA VAL A 275 35.77 -22.28 -12.44
C VAL A 275 35.19 -23.39 -11.57
N TYR A 276 35.53 -23.39 -10.29
CA TYR A 276 35.03 -24.37 -9.33
C TYR A 276 33.90 -23.76 -8.50
N ALA A 277 32.66 -24.20 -8.72
CA ALA A 277 31.48 -23.56 -8.14
C ALA A 277 31.48 -23.41 -6.61
N ALA A 278 32.19 -24.28 -5.88
CA ALA A 278 32.30 -24.24 -4.43
C ALA A 278 33.31 -23.19 -3.88
N TRP A 279 34.24 -22.72 -4.71
CA TRP A 279 35.39 -21.88 -4.28
C TRP A 279 35.60 -20.60 -5.10
N ASP A 280 35.17 -20.56 -6.36
CA ASP A 280 35.26 -19.39 -7.25
C ASP A 280 33.89 -18.71 -7.41
N ALA A 281 33.82 -17.39 -7.23
CA ALA A 281 32.56 -16.65 -7.39
C ALA A 281 32.30 -16.29 -8.86
N ILE A 282 31.05 -16.37 -9.31
CA ILE A 282 30.64 -15.92 -10.66
C ILE A 282 31.00 -14.44 -10.90
N SER A 283 31.07 -13.62 -9.84
CA SER A 283 31.54 -12.23 -9.92
C SER A 283 32.99 -12.07 -10.36
N ASP A 284 33.87 -13.03 -10.03
CA ASP A 284 35.30 -12.93 -10.32
C ASP A 284 35.57 -13.08 -11.82
N ILE A 285 34.75 -13.92 -12.50
CA ILE A 285 34.76 -14.16 -13.94
C ILE A 285 34.73 -12.86 -14.76
N LYS A 286 34.01 -11.83 -14.29
CA LYS A 286 33.98 -10.52 -14.95
C LYS A 286 35.38 -9.90 -15.09
N GLY A 287 36.24 -10.09 -14.09
CA GLY A 287 37.62 -9.63 -14.11
C GLY A 287 38.46 -10.32 -15.19
N ALA A 288 38.30 -11.64 -15.34
CA ALA A 288 38.95 -12.42 -16.38
C ALA A 288 38.44 -12.05 -17.79
N MET A 289 37.13 -11.82 -17.94
CA MET A 289 36.52 -11.32 -19.19
C MET A 289 37.09 -9.95 -19.60
N GLU A 290 37.21 -9.01 -18.66
CA GLU A 290 37.78 -7.68 -18.93
C GLU A 290 39.26 -7.78 -19.36
N ALA A 291 40.05 -8.65 -18.73
CA ALA A 291 41.45 -8.89 -19.10
C ALA A 291 41.58 -9.48 -20.52
N ALA A 292 40.75 -10.47 -20.87
CA ALA A 292 40.70 -11.05 -22.21
C ALA A 292 40.32 -9.99 -23.27
N LYS A 293 39.27 -9.21 -22.99
CA LYS A 293 38.79 -8.10 -23.84
C LYS A 293 39.86 -7.04 -24.06
N GLN A 294 40.62 -6.66 -23.02
CA GLN A 294 41.74 -5.71 -23.12
C GLN A 294 42.92 -6.26 -23.95
N ALA A 295 43.12 -7.58 -23.96
CA ALA A 295 44.09 -8.25 -24.82
C ALA A 295 43.63 -8.45 -26.27
N GLY A 296 42.37 -8.09 -26.60
CA GLY A 296 41.76 -8.33 -27.90
C GLY A 296 41.40 -9.81 -28.13
N LYS A 297 41.08 -10.53 -27.06
CA LYS A 297 40.82 -11.98 -27.05
C LYS A 297 39.41 -12.29 -26.53
N LYS A 298 38.91 -13.47 -26.87
CA LYS A 298 37.63 -14.00 -26.36
C LYS A 298 37.82 -14.61 -24.97
N PHE A 299 36.73 -14.79 -24.25
CA PHE A 299 36.72 -15.43 -22.93
C PHE A 299 35.69 -16.55 -22.87
N ALA A 300 36.09 -17.71 -22.36
CA ALA A 300 35.22 -18.85 -22.08
C ALA A 300 35.59 -19.50 -20.74
N VAL A 301 34.61 -20.18 -20.13
CA VAL A 301 34.86 -21.06 -18.99
C VAL A 301 35.14 -22.47 -19.53
N LEU A 302 36.37 -22.97 -19.37
CA LEU A 302 36.84 -24.20 -20.02
C LEU A 302 36.67 -25.47 -19.17
N SER A 303 36.23 -25.32 -17.93
CA SER A 303 35.78 -26.39 -17.04
C SER A 303 34.93 -25.76 -15.93
N VAL A 304 33.75 -26.33 -15.70
CA VAL A 304 32.85 -26.00 -14.58
C VAL A 304 31.90 -27.15 -14.30
N SER A 305 31.62 -27.46 -13.03
CA SER A 305 30.67 -28.50 -12.63
C SER A 305 29.84 -28.03 -11.43
N TYR A 306 28.69 -28.66 -11.21
CA TYR A 306 27.82 -28.36 -10.07
C TYR A 306 27.13 -29.64 -9.57
N PRO A 307 27.06 -29.89 -8.25
CA PRO A 307 26.49 -31.12 -7.72
C PRO A 307 24.96 -31.13 -7.75
N PHE A 308 24.36 -32.25 -8.20
CA PHE A 308 22.91 -32.50 -8.14
C PHE A 308 22.48 -33.31 -6.92
N THR A 309 23.41 -33.96 -6.23
CA THR A 309 23.18 -34.72 -5.01
C THR A 309 24.38 -34.59 -4.06
N ASP A 310 24.17 -34.80 -2.77
CA ASP A 310 25.23 -34.89 -1.75
C ASP A 310 25.56 -36.34 -1.38
N GLN A 311 24.89 -37.30 -2.01
CA GLN A 311 25.10 -38.74 -1.81
C GLN A 311 26.29 -39.25 -2.62
N ASP A 312 26.92 -40.32 -2.13
CA ASP A 312 27.84 -41.18 -2.87
C ASP A 312 27.05 -42.37 -3.44
N SER A 313 27.31 -42.68 -4.71
CA SER A 313 26.62 -43.69 -5.50
C SER A 313 27.48 -44.91 -5.85
N ASP A 314 28.81 -44.87 -5.70
CA ASP A 314 29.71 -45.88 -6.26
C ASP A 314 30.70 -46.49 -5.25
N GLY A 315 30.83 -45.87 -4.07
CA GLY A 315 31.63 -46.32 -2.93
C GLY A 315 32.99 -45.66 -2.80
N GLU A 316 33.34 -44.77 -3.73
CA GLU A 316 34.45 -43.83 -3.60
C GLU A 316 33.94 -42.47 -3.10
N SER A 317 34.75 -41.77 -2.30
CA SER A 317 34.24 -40.56 -1.63
C SER A 317 34.20 -39.38 -2.60
N ASN A 318 32.99 -38.98 -2.99
CA ASN A 318 32.72 -37.74 -3.71
C ASN A 318 33.45 -36.53 -3.10
N GLY A 319 33.98 -35.66 -3.97
CA GLY A 319 34.67 -34.45 -3.57
C GLY A 319 33.80 -33.51 -2.72
N SER A 320 34.42 -32.68 -1.87
CA SER A 320 33.70 -31.85 -0.89
C SER A 320 32.75 -30.81 -1.48
N THR A 321 32.72 -30.64 -2.80
CA THR A 321 31.92 -29.69 -3.58
C THR A 321 30.47 -29.57 -3.10
N ALA A 322 29.72 -30.67 -2.96
CA ALA A 322 28.32 -30.63 -2.49
C ALA A 322 28.22 -30.06 -1.07
N SER A 323 29.06 -30.54 -0.15
CA SER A 323 29.10 -30.05 1.22
C SER A 323 29.52 -28.57 1.32
N ASP A 324 30.45 -28.12 0.47
CA ASP A 324 30.94 -26.75 0.45
C ASP A 324 29.93 -25.78 -0.21
N ILE A 325 29.21 -26.20 -1.26
CA ILE A 325 28.08 -25.46 -1.85
C ILE A 325 27.01 -25.17 -0.78
N LEU A 326 26.57 -26.19 -0.04
CA LEU A 326 25.57 -26.07 1.02
C LEU A 326 26.08 -25.21 2.19
N LYS A 327 27.30 -25.46 2.65
CA LYS A 327 27.95 -24.75 3.77
C LYS A 327 28.20 -23.28 3.47
N ASN A 328 28.58 -22.95 2.23
CA ASN A 328 28.85 -21.58 1.80
C ASN A 328 27.58 -20.85 1.31
N GLY A 329 26.43 -21.54 1.23
CA GLY A 329 25.16 -20.96 0.80
C GLY A 329 25.12 -20.55 -0.67
N ILE A 330 25.85 -21.27 -1.53
CA ILE A 330 26.05 -20.92 -2.95
C ILE A 330 24.82 -21.30 -3.80
N GLY A 331 24.07 -22.31 -3.37
CA GLY A 331 22.80 -22.74 -3.97
C GLY A 331 22.32 -24.04 -3.32
N GLU A 332 21.27 -24.63 -3.89
CA GLU A 332 20.81 -25.96 -3.52
C GLU A 332 21.53 -27.05 -4.32
N VAL A 333 21.71 -28.22 -3.72
CA VAL A 333 22.29 -29.40 -4.38
C VAL A 333 21.13 -30.22 -4.96
N SER A 334 20.82 -29.96 -6.24
CA SER A 334 19.71 -30.57 -6.99
C SER A 334 19.93 -30.40 -8.51
N PRO A 335 19.18 -31.10 -9.38
CA PRO A 335 19.16 -30.80 -10.82
C PRO A 335 18.70 -29.37 -11.13
N GLN A 336 17.76 -28.81 -10.36
CA GLN A 336 17.38 -27.40 -10.46
C GLN A 336 18.53 -26.48 -10.04
N GLY A 337 19.32 -26.85 -9.03
CA GLY A 337 20.54 -26.16 -8.61
C GLY A 337 21.58 -26.09 -9.72
N GLN A 338 21.86 -27.21 -10.39
CA GLN A 338 22.73 -27.27 -11.58
C GLN A 338 22.26 -26.31 -12.68
N ALA A 339 20.99 -26.39 -13.08
CA ALA A 339 20.43 -25.53 -14.13
C ALA A 339 20.47 -24.04 -13.74
N THR A 340 20.15 -23.72 -12.48
CA THR A 340 20.18 -22.34 -11.95
C THR A 340 21.61 -21.77 -11.94
N TYR A 341 22.60 -22.58 -11.55
CA TYR A 341 24.00 -22.18 -11.62
C TYR A 341 24.44 -21.93 -13.06
N LEU A 342 24.06 -22.81 -14.00
CA LEU A 342 24.32 -22.61 -15.43
C LEU A 342 23.67 -21.32 -15.95
N HIS A 343 22.39 -21.07 -15.66
CA HIS A 343 21.71 -19.83 -16.04
C HIS A 343 22.48 -18.57 -15.59
N ASN A 344 22.91 -18.53 -14.33
CA ASN A 344 23.65 -17.41 -13.76
C ASN A 344 25.05 -17.26 -14.36
N LEU A 345 25.73 -18.38 -14.61
CA LEU A 345 27.04 -18.43 -15.25
C LEU A 345 26.99 -17.89 -16.69
N TYR A 346 26.04 -18.36 -17.51
CA TYR A 346 25.89 -17.92 -18.89
C TYR A 346 25.42 -16.46 -18.99
N SER A 347 24.57 -16.01 -18.06
CA SER A 347 24.20 -14.60 -17.91
C SER A 347 25.42 -13.72 -17.65
N ALA A 348 26.36 -14.18 -16.82
CA ALA A 348 27.61 -13.45 -16.55
C ALA A 348 28.56 -13.49 -17.75
N ILE A 349 28.80 -14.66 -18.37
CA ILE A 349 29.75 -14.83 -19.48
C ILE A 349 29.33 -14.04 -20.73
N THR A 350 28.03 -13.95 -21.01
CA THR A 350 27.51 -13.27 -22.22
C THR A 350 27.17 -11.80 -22.01
N ALA A 351 27.37 -11.28 -20.79
CA ALA A 351 27.20 -9.86 -20.47
C ALA A 351 28.08 -8.95 -21.36
N ASP A 352 27.69 -7.68 -21.49
CA ASP A 352 28.40 -6.64 -22.24
C ASP A 352 28.74 -7.01 -23.72
N GLY A 353 27.89 -7.86 -24.33
CA GLY A 353 27.97 -8.26 -25.74
C GLY A 353 28.95 -9.40 -26.04
N ASN A 354 29.32 -10.20 -25.04
CA ASN A 354 30.32 -11.27 -25.18
C ASN A 354 29.69 -12.62 -25.61
N ASN A 355 29.00 -12.64 -26.75
CA ASN A 355 28.17 -13.77 -27.21
C ASN A 355 28.53 -14.31 -28.61
N THR A 356 29.80 -14.23 -28.98
CA THR A 356 30.32 -14.74 -30.27
C THR A 356 30.96 -16.12 -30.12
N ALA A 357 31.13 -16.86 -31.23
CA ALA A 357 31.78 -18.18 -31.23
C ALA A 357 33.16 -18.14 -30.57
N GLY A 358 33.34 -18.86 -29.45
CA GLY A 358 34.51 -18.73 -28.57
C GLY A 358 34.19 -18.13 -27.20
N CYS A 359 32.94 -17.74 -26.93
CA CYS A 359 32.46 -17.29 -25.63
C CYS A 359 31.35 -18.22 -25.14
N GLY A 360 31.38 -18.64 -23.87
CA GLY A 360 30.45 -19.63 -23.30
C GLY A 360 31.14 -20.50 -22.25
N ALA A 361 30.61 -21.69 -21.98
CA ALA A 361 31.17 -22.62 -20.99
C ALA A 361 31.20 -24.08 -21.46
N PHE A 362 32.16 -24.84 -20.93
CA PHE A 362 32.22 -26.30 -21.00
C PHE A 362 31.88 -26.89 -19.63
N TYR A 363 30.76 -27.62 -19.55
CA TYR A 363 30.37 -28.35 -18.35
C TYR A 363 31.22 -29.63 -18.22
N ASP A 364 31.91 -29.75 -17.09
CA ASP A 364 32.86 -30.81 -16.81
C ASP A 364 32.20 -31.98 -16.07
N ASN A 365 32.80 -33.17 -16.16
CA ASN A 365 32.34 -34.41 -15.52
C ASN A 365 30.87 -34.78 -15.86
N ALA A 366 30.37 -34.34 -17.02
CA ALA A 366 28.94 -34.38 -17.36
C ALA A 366 28.31 -35.78 -17.41
N VAL A 367 29.14 -36.81 -17.55
CA VAL A 367 28.71 -38.21 -17.68
C VAL A 367 29.42 -39.14 -16.69
N TRP A 368 30.23 -38.62 -15.75
CA TRP A 368 31.18 -39.43 -14.99
C TRP A 368 30.56 -40.18 -13.79
N ILE A 369 29.63 -41.07 -14.09
CA ILE A 369 28.74 -41.79 -13.16
C ILE A 369 29.31 -43.13 -12.66
N ALA A 370 28.63 -43.77 -11.71
CA ALA A 370 28.97 -45.13 -11.28
C ALA A 370 28.92 -46.14 -12.45
N VAL A 371 29.83 -47.13 -12.46
CA VAL A 371 29.80 -48.21 -13.47
C VAL A 371 28.67 -49.19 -13.19
N GLU A 372 28.50 -49.54 -11.92
CA GLU A 372 27.34 -50.23 -11.35
C GLU A 372 26.81 -49.36 -10.20
N ALA A 373 25.63 -48.78 -10.36
CA ALA A 373 25.02 -47.95 -9.34
C ALA A 373 24.94 -48.70 -8.00
N GLY A 374 25.24 -48.00 -6.91
CA GLY A 374 25.24 -48.53 -5.54
C GLY A 374 26.64 -48.67 -4.94
N ASN A 375 26.76 -48.36 -3.65
CA ASN A 375 27.95 -48.61 -2.84
C ASN A 375 27.78 -49.76 -1.83
N SER A 376 26.59 -50.34 -1.73
CA SER A 376 26.31 -51.48 -0.84
C SER A 376 26.70 -52.82 -1.44
N GLY A 377 26.78 -53.85 -0.58
CA GLY A 377 27.06 -55.23 -1.00
C GLY A 377 28.41 -55.39 -1.70
N THR A 378 28.38 -55.84 -2.96
CA THR A 378 29.55 -56.01 -3.83
C THR A 378 29.76 -54.87 -4.83
N HIS A 379 28.82 -53.93 -4.95
CA HIS A 379 28.79 -52.95 -6.04
C HIS A 379 30.01 -52.02 -5.98
N TRP A 380 30.38 -51.53 -4.79
CA TRP A 380 31.59 -50.71 -4.61
C TRP A 380 32.89 -51.42 -5.04
N GLN A 381 32.97 -52.74 -4.85
CA GLN A 381 34.13 -53.52 -5.28
C GLN A 381 34.12 -53.71 -6.81
N HIS A 382 32.94 -53.90 -7.42
CA HIS A 382 32.82 -53.93 -8.88
C HIS A 382 33.17 -52.57 -9.52
N ASN A 383 32.75 -51.45 -8.93
CA ASN A 383 33.14 -50.10 -9.36
C ASN A 383 34.65 -49.90 -9.27
N LYS A 384 35.28 -50.33 -8.17
CA LYS A 384 36.73 -50.30 -8.00
C LYS A 384 37.48 -51.22 -8.99
N ASP A 385 36.99 -52.42 -9.22
CA ASP A 385 37.58 -53.37 -10.18
C ASP A 385 37.44 -52.87 -11.63
N ALA A 386 36.32 -52.21 -11.95
CA ALA A 386 36.12 -51.54 -13.22
C ALA A 386 37.05 -50.33 -13.39
N ALA A 387 37.26 -49.54 -12.34
CA ALA A 387 38.20 -48.43 -12.34
C ALA A 387 39.63 -48.91 -12.64
N GLU A 388 40.14 -49.92 -11.93
CA GLU A 388 41.47 -50.51 -12.18
C GLU A 388 41.61 -51.12 -13.58
N LYS A 389 40.54 -51.73 -14.12
CA LYS A 389 40.58 -52.46 -15.39
C LYS A 389 40.41 -51.56 -16.62
N TYR A 390 39.48 -50.62 -16.59
CA TYR A 390 39.09 -49.80 -17.73
C TYR A 390 39.51 -48.33 -17.61
N GLY A 391 39.91 -47.89 -16.42
CA GLY A 391 40.27 -46.51 -16.11
C GLY A 391 39.07 -45.60 -15.85
N THR A 392 37.90 -46.15 -15.51
CA THR A 392 36.65 -45.39 -15.27
C THR A 392 36.64 -44.57 -13.98
N GLY A 393 37.47 -44.89 -12.99
CA GLY A 393 37.55 -44.13 -11.74
C GLY A 393 38.53 -42.95 -11.79
N TRP A 394 38.60 -42.18 -10.70
CA TRP A 394 39.39 -40.94 -10.63
C TRP A 394 40.90 -41.18 -10.78
N ALA A 395 41.40 -42.33 -10.32
CA ALA A 395 42.76 -42.83 -10.52
C ALA A 395 42.84 -44.35 -10.25
N THR A 396 43.84 -45.02 -10.82
CA THR A 396 44.16 -46.44 -10.56
C THR A 396 45.45 -46.61 -9.76
N THR A 397 45.66 -47.79 -9.18
CA THR A 397 46.93 -48.15 -8.53
C THR A 397 48.12 -48.10 -9.49
N ALA A 398 47.90 -48.27 -10.80
CA ALA A 398 48.94 -48.13 -11.81
C ALA A 398 49.47 -46.69 -11.93
N ALA A 399 48.72 -45.68 -11.47
CA ALA A 399 49.14 -44.28 -11.43
C ALA A 399 50.08 -43.94 -10.25
N ALA A 400 50.33 -44.88 -9.32
CA ALA A 400 51.19 -44.67 -8.17
C ALA A 400 52.59 -44.17 -8.58
N GLY A 401 53.05 -43.10 -7.92
CA GLY A 401 54.31 -42.42 -8.24
C GLY A 401 54.21 -41.33 -9.32
N TYR A 402 53.16 -41.33 -10.16
CA TYR A 402 52.85 -40.21 -11.05
C TYR A 402 51.72 -39.33 -10.51
N VAL A 403 50.63 -39.95 -10.04
CA VAL A 403 49.49 -39.27 -9.41
C VAL A 403 49.63 -39.36 -7.90
N ASP A 404 49.56 -38.21 -7.22
CA ASP A 404 49.76 -38.14 -5.77
C ASP A 404 48.55 -38.75 -5.04
N GLY A 405 48.81 -39.72 -4.15
CA GLY A 405 47.78 -40.42 -3.38
C GLY A 405 47.13 -41.61 -4.09
N ALA A 406 47.44 -41.88 -5.37
CA ALA A 406 46.90 -43.05 -6.08
C ALA A 406 47.37 -44.40 -5.50
N ASP A 407 48.47 -44.41 -4.73
CA ASP A 407 48.94 -45.56 -3.95
C ASP A 407 48.05 -45.91 -2.76
N GLN A 408 47.22 -44.97 -2.29
CA GLN A 408 46.40 -45.09 -1.07
C GLN A 408 44.90 -44.99 -1.35
N TRP A 409 44.51 -44.17 -2.34
CA TRP A 409 43.14 -43.71 -2.55
C TRP A 409 42.61 -43.98 -3.97
N ALA A 410 43.33 -44.72 -4.80
CA ALA A 410 42.81 -45.15 -6.11
C ALA A 410 41.52 -45.97 -5.97
N GLY A 411 40.56 -45.69 -6.85
CA GLY A 411 39.17 -46.14 -6.71
C GLY A 411 38.29 -45.57 -7.81
N ALA A 412 36.97 -45.53 -7.56
CA ALA A 412 35.93 -45.22 -8.53
C ALA A 412 35.79 -43.71 -8.81
N SER A 413 34.64 -43.21 -9.23
CA SER A 413 34.44 -41.77 -9.47
C SER A 413 34.59 -40.98 -8.17
N SER A 414 34.89 -39.69 -8.26
CA SER A 414 34.81 -38.77 -7.10
C SER A 414 33.95 -37.55 -7.41
N VAL A 415 33.16 -37.66 -8.49
CA VAL A 415 32.39 -36.59 -9.12
C VAL A 415 31.09 -37.10 -9.76
N ASP A 416 30.66 -38.33 -9.49
CA ASP A 416 29.39 -38.91 -9.96
C ASP A 416 28.21 -37.99 -9.59
N ASN A 417 28.25 -37.41 -8.39
CA ASN A 417 27.25 -36.47 -7.91
C ASN A 417 27.17 -35.12 -8.66
N GLN A 418 28.04 -34.88 -9.64
CA GLN A 418 28.09 -33.67 -10.47
C GLN A 418 27.71 -33.91 -11.94
N ALA A 419 27.43 -35.17 -12.33
CA ALA A 419 27.01 -35.51 -13.67
C ALA A 419 25.66 -34.86 -14.07
N LEU A 420 25.35 -34.90 -15.36
CA LEU A 420 24.06 -34.54 -15.95
C LEU A 420 23.18 -35.77 -16.23
N PHE A 421 23.60 -36.93 -15.71
CA PHE A 421 22.91 -38.21 -15.75
C PHE A 421 22.88 -38.77 -14.32
N ASP A 422 21.90 -39.61 -14.00
CA ASP A 422 21.97 -40.47 -12.82
C ASP A 422 22.80 -41.73 -13.09
N ASP A 423 23.11 -42.47 -12.03
CA ASP A 423 23.96 -43.69 -12.08
C ASP A 423 23.29 -44.88 -12.78
N LEU A 424 22.02 -44.74 -13.15
CA LEU A 424 21.33 -45.68 -14.04
C LEU A 424 21.42 -45.25 -15.51
N GLY A 425 22.16 -44.18 -15.82
CA GLY A 425 22.33 -43.60 -17.15
C GLY A 425 21.11 -42.83 -17.67
N ASN A 426 20.15 -42.46 -16.81
CA ASN A 426 19.03 -41.61 -17.21
C ASN A 426 19.46 -40.12 -17.21
N PRO A 427 19.13 -39.32 -18.23
CA PRO A 427 19.49 -37.90 -18.29
C PRO A 427 18.70 -37.10 -17.25
N LEU A 428 19.40 -36.32 -16.43
CA LEU A 428 18.79 -35.36 -15.52
C LEU A 428 18.13 -34.23 -16.32
N GLN A 429 17.05 -33.64 -15.81
CA GLN A 429 16.40 -32.50 -16.48
C GLN A 429 17.36 -31.31 -16.67
N SER A 430 18.41 -31.20 -15.84
CA SER A 430 19.46 -30.19 -15.94
C SER A 430 20.23 -30.24 -17.26
N LEU A 431 20.28 -31.39 -17.94
CA LEU A 431 20.82 -31.50 -19.30
C LEU A 431 20.06 -30.61 -20.30
N THR A 432 18.75 -30.43 -20.13
CA THR A 432 17.95 -29.56 -21.01
C THR A 432 18.22 -28.07 -20.80
N ALA A 433 18.95 -27.69 -19.74
CA ALA A 433 19.30 -26.29 -19.46
C ALA A 433 20.05 -25.65 -20.63
N PHE A 434 20.90 -26.39 -21.36
CA PHE A 434 21.62 -25.84 -22.51
C PHE A 434 20.68 -25.32 -23.62
N LYS A 435 19.57 -26.01 -23.88
CA LYS A 435 18.51 -25.54 -24.79
C LYS A 435 17.70 -24.41 -24.16
N GLN A 436 17.36 -24.51 -22.89
CA GLN A 436 16.62 -23.47 -22.18
C GLN A 436 17.40 -22.15 -22.07
N LEU A 437 18.74 -22.14 -22.12
CA LEU A 437 19.52 -20.89 -22.23
C LEU A 437 19.16 -20.09 -23.50
N LEU A 438 18.86 -20.78 -24.62
CA LEU A 438 18.51 -20.19 -25.92
C LEU A 438 17.02 -19.88 -26.06
N THR A 439 16.17 -20.78 -25.60
CA THR A 439 14.71 -20.77 -25.81
C THR A 439 13.97 -20.21 -24.60
N GLY A 440 14.52 -20.43 -23.41
CA GLY A 440 13.81 -20.42 -22.14
C GLY A 440 13.26 -21.82 -21.84
N THR A 441 12.68 -22.00 -20.66
CA THR A 441 11.46 -22.80 -20.61
C THR A 441 10.44 -22.14 -21.53
N ASP A 442 10.15 -22.76 -22.66
CA ASP A 442 9.08 -22.30 -23.55
C ASP A 442 7.78 -22.19 -22.73
N ASP A 443 7.23 -20.99 -22.67
CA ASP A 443 5.90 -20.65 -22.14
C ASP A 443 4.78 -21.11 -23.08
N GLY A 444 5.01 -22.25 -23.75
CA GLY A 444 4.06 -22.91 -24.62
C GLY A 444 3.83 -22.22 -25.96
N SER A 445 4.84 -22.22 -26.84
CA SER A 445 4.62 -21.99 -28.28
C SER A 445 5.41 -22.98 -29.13
N SER A 446 4.70 -23.92 -29.74
CA SER A 446 5.26 -24.88 -30.68
C SER A 446 5.60 -24.23 -32.02
N ASP A 447 6.84 -24.39 -32.49
CA ASP A 447 7.06 -24.56 -33.92
C ASP A 447 8.14 -25.60 -34.22
N ASN A 448 7.68 -26.75 -34.71
CA ASN A 448 8.50 -27.67 -35.48
C ASN A 448 7.92 -27.68 -36.89
N THR A 449 8.57 -27.01 -37.83
CA THR A 449 9.11 -27.64 -39.05
C THR A 449 9.77 -26.63 -39.99
N SER A 450 11.00 -26.93 -40.42
CA SER A 450 11.35 -26.71 -41.83
C SER A 450 10.81 -27.89 -42.63
N GLY A 451 9.91 -27.61 -43.58
CA GLY A 451 9.17 -28.67 -44.27
C GLY A 451 9.88 -29.27 -45.48
N ASN A 452 9.95 -30.60 -45.53
CA ASN A 452 9.64 -31.39 -46.73
C ASN A 452 9.30 -32.82 -46.27
N THR A 453 8.07 -33.34 -46.36
CA THR A 453 7.02 -33.14 -47.36
C THR A 453 5.66 -32.88 -46.70
N GLY A 454 4.82 -32.02 -47.30
CA GLY A 454 3.70 -31.41 -46.58
C GLY A 454 2.40 -32.23 -46.53
N THR A 455 1.81 -32.31 -45.34
CA THR A 455 0.34 -32.14 -45.12
C THR A 455 0.10 -31.66 -43.68
N THR A 456 -0.39 -30.42 -43.54
CA THR A 456 -0.93 -29.78 -42.31
C THR A 456 -0.09 -29.84 -41.02
N ALA A 457 0.55 -28.72 -40.69
CA ALA A 457 1.20 -28.50 -39.39
C ALA A 457 0.20 -28.48 -38.22
N PRO A 458 0.62 -28.89 -36.99
CA PRO A 458 -0.12 -28.58 -35.77
C PRO A 458 -0.11 -27.06 -35.52
N ALA A 459 -1.20 -26.53 -34.97
CA ALA A 459 -1.36 -25.10 -34.73
C ALA A 459 -0.38 -24.59 -33.64
N PRO A 460 0.02 -23.30 -33.67
CA PRO A 460 0.89 -22.72 -32.64
C PRO A 460 0.24 -22.85 -31.26
N GLN A 461 1.00 -23.38 -30.30
CA GLN A 461 0.60 -23.34 -28.89
C GLN A 461 0.53 -21.86 -28.44
N SER A 462 -0.51 -21.56 -27.68
CA SER A 462 -1.01 -20.21 -27.43
C SER A 462 -0.63 -19.68 -26.05
N ASP A 463 -0.30 -18.39 -25.94
CA ASP A 463 0.03 -17.72 -24.67
C ASP A 463 -1.01 -18.12 -23.58
N PRO A 464 -0.58 -18.68 -22.44
CA PRO A 464 -1.52 -19.17 -21.44
C PRO A 464 -2.30 -18.03 -20.77
N PHE A 465 -1.74 -16.83 -20.68
CA PHE A 465 -2.44 -15.63 -20.22
C PHE A 465 -3.38 -15.06 -21.30
N GLU A 466 -3.17 -15.37 -22.58
CA GLU A 466 -4.13 -15.08 -23.65
C GLU A 466 -5.34 -16.03 -23.60
N THR A 467 -5.07 -17.33 -23.41
CA THR A 467 -6.08 -18.40 -23.58
C THR A 467 -6.71 -18.93 -22.30
N GLY A 468 -6.18 -18.58 -21.13
CA GLY A 468 -6.64 -19.08 -19.83
C GLY A 468 -6.24 -20.53 -19.56
N THR A 469 -5.17 -20.99 -20.22
CA THR A 469 -4.58 -22.31 -19.97
C THR A 469 -3.63 -22.24 -18.76
N ASP A 470 -2.77 -23.24 -18.52
CA ASP A 470 -1.94 -23.23 -17.31
C ASP A 470 -0.77 -22.27 -17.45
N THR A 471 -0.76 -21.19 -16.66
CA THR A 471 0.31 -20.19 -16.63
C THR A 471 1.60 -20.69 -15.96
N GLY A 472 1.59 -21.88 -15.35
CA GLY A 472 2.75 -22.48 -14.68
C GLY A 472 3.15 -21.80 -13.35
N LEU A 473 2.59 -20.63 -13.03
CA LEU A 473 2.92 -19.85 -11.84
C LEU A 473 2.80 -20.65 -10.53
N LYS A 474 1.75 -21.49 -10.40
CA LYS A 474 1.54 -22.35 -9.21
C LYS A 474 2.62 -23.41 -9.00
N ALA A 475 3.30 -23.83 -10.07
CA ALA A 475 4.35 -24.85 -10.01
C ALA A 475 5.70 -24.28 -9.56
N GLN A 476 5.90 -22.97 -9.68
CA GLN A 476 7.15 -22.32 -9.30
C GLN A 476 7.40 -22.44 -7.79
N THR A 477 8.55 -23.01 -7.42
CA THR A 477 9.02 -23.15 -6.04
C THR A 477 9.52 -21.80 -5.50
N VAL A 478 9.53 -21.66 -4.17
CA VAL A 478 10.07 -20.49 -3.49
C VAL A 478 10.85 -20.87 -2.24
N THR A 479 11.91 -20.11 -1.95
CA THR A 479 12.72 -20.19 -0.74
C THR A 479 12.25 -19.14 0.26
N ILE A 480 11.73 -19.59 1.41
CA ILE A 480 11.23 -18.72 2.48
C ILE A 480 12.10 -18.87 3.73
N ASN A 481 12.67 -17.76 4.19
CA ASN A 481 13.49 -17.71 5.40
C ASN A 481 12.68 -17.23 6.62
N LYS A 482 12.82 -17.88 7.78
CA LYS A 482 12.21 -17.41 9.05
C LYS A 482 12.79 -16.06 9.47
N LEU A 483 11.92 -15.09 9.76
CA LEU A 483 12.30 -13.73 10.16
C LEU A 483 12.33 -13.59 11.69
N THR A 484 13.52 -13.30 12.24
CA THR A 484 13.79 -13.23 13.70
C THR A 484 12.77 -12.43 14.52
N ASN A 485 12.26 -11.32 13.97
CA ASN A 485 11.34 -10.42 14.67
C ASN A 485 9.87 -10.52 14.23
N MET A 486 9.55 -11.39 13.26
CA MET A 486 8.17 -11.71 12.88
C MET A 486 7.65 -12.80 13.81
N SER A 487 6.67 -12.49 14.65
CA SER A 487 6.11 -13.41 15.64
C SER A 487 4.67 -13.80 15.30
N SER A 488 4.14 -14.80 16.00
CA SER A 488 2.75 -15.24 15.82
C SER A 488 1.72 -14.11 15.95
N ASP A 489 2.02 -13.07 16.76
CA ASP A 489 1.22 -11.86 16.97
C ASP A 489 1.40 -10.74 15.93
N THR A 490 2.41 -10.82 15.05
CA THR A 490 2.57 -9.89 13.93
C THR A 490 1.34 -9.95 13.02
N ILE A 491 0.81 -8.79 12.62
CA ILE A 491 -0.28 -8.71 11.64
C ILE A 491 0.22 -9.23 10.30
N ARG A 492 -0.40 -10.31 9.85
CA ARG A 492 -0.21 -10.96 8.55
C ARG A 492 -1.54 -10.83 7.83
N GLY A 493 -1.79 -9.62 7.35
CA GLY A 493 -3.07 -9.21 6.82
C GLY A 493 -3.15 -9.35 5.32
N VAL A 494 -4.38 -9.49 4.82
CA VAL A 494 -4.72 -9.32 3.40
C VAL A 494 -6.03 -8.53 3.27
N ASP A 495 -6.18 -7.75 2.21
CA ASP A 495 -7.45 -7.18 1.74
C ASP A 495 -8.00 -8.11 0.66
N ILE A 496 -9.23 -8.60 0.82
CA ILE A 496 -9.88 -9.48 -0.17
C ILE A 496 -11.31 -8.99 -0.45
N SER A 497 -11.53 -7.68 -0.44
CA SER A 497 -12.88 -7.12 -0.54
C SER A 497 -13.55 -7.38 -1.91
N SER A 498 -12.79 -7.85 -2.92
CA SER A 498 -13.32 -8.38 -4.19
C SER A 498 -14.00 -9.75 -4.07
N TYR A 499 -13.71 -10.53 -3.01
CA TYR A 499 -14.00 -11.97 -2.94
C TYR A 499 -15.47 -12.34 -3.14
N GLU A 500 -16.41 -11.65 -2.48
CA GLU A 500 -17.83 -12.04 -2.57
C GLU A 500 -18.39 -11.80 -3.98
N ALA A 501 -17.99 -10.71 -4.67
CA ALA A 501 -18.38 -10.47 -6.06
C ALA A 501 -17.79 -11.51 -7.04
N LEU A 502 -16.53 -11.90 -6.84
CA LEU A 502 -15.89 -12.96 -7.63
C LEU A 502 -16.59 -14.32 -7.42
N LYS A 503 -16.89 -14.65 -6.17
CA LYS A 503 -17.64 -15.85 -5.75
C LYS A 503 -19.07 -15.88 -6.31
N GLU A 504 -19.79 -14.75 -6.32
CA GLU A 504 -21.10 -14.63 -7.00
C GLU A 504 -21.01 -14.80 -8.52
N ALA A 505 -19.90 -14.38 -9.13
CA ALA A 505 -19.63 -14.60 -10.55
C ALA A 505 -19.20 -16.04 -10.90
N GLY A 506 -18.92 -16.87 -9.89
CA GLY A 506 -18.56 -18.29 -10.05
C GLY A 506 -17.06 -18.60 -9.94
N VAL A 507 -16.23 -17.65 -9.53
CA VAL A 507 -14.80 -17.84 -9.28
C VAL A 507 -14.57 -18.84 -8.15
N LYS A 508 -13.50 -19.62 -8.26
CA LYS A 508 -13.12 -20.70 -7.34
C LYS A 508 -11.65 -20.58 -6.99
N TYR A 509 -11.31 -21.05 -5.80
CA TYR A 509 -9.93 -21.10 -5.32
C TYR A 509 -9.55 -22.52 -4.93
N TYR A 510 -8.27 -22.83 -5.05
CA TYR A 510 -7.70 -24.16 -4.87
C TYR A 510 -6.45 -24.11 -3.98
N ASP A 511 -6.30 -25.12 -3.13
CA ASP A 511 -5.10 -25.30 -2.30
C ASP A 511 -3.89 -25.80 -3.12
N PHE A 512 -2.74 -25.99 -2.46
CA PHE A 512 -1.51 -26.50 -3.09
C PHE A 512 -1.62 -27.95 -3.60
N SER A 513 -2.62 -28.70 -3.17
CA SER A 513 -2.92 -30.05 -3.66
C SER A 513 -3.97 -30.04 -4.79
N GLY A 514 -4.45 -28.85 -5.20
CA GLY A 514 -5.45 -28.68 -6.24
C GLY A 514 -6.89 -28.90 -5.77
N ASN A 515 -7.15 -29.01 -4.47
CA ASN A 515 -8.51 -29.16 -3.95
C ASN A 515 -9.24 -27.82 -3.94
N GLN A 516 -10.48 -27.78 -4.45
CA GLN A 516 -11.33 -26.59 -4.37
C GLN A 516 -11.73 -26.31 -2.92
N GLU A 517 -11.49 -25.09 -2.43
CA GLU A 517 -11.63 -24.74 -1.01
C GLU A 517 -12.06 -23.26 -0.82
N SER A 518 -12.58 -22.90 0.36
CA SER A 518 -12.82 -21.49 0.73
C SER A 518 -11.52 -20.69 0.68
N LEU A 519 -11.54 -19.52 0.02
CA LEU A 519 -10.41 -18.60 0.00
C LEU A 519 -9.93 -18.26 1.41
N LEU A 520 -10.87 -17.95 2.31
CA LEU A 520 -10.58 -17.61 3.70
C LEU A 520 -9.94 -18.77 4.46
N LYS A 521 -10.30 -20.02 4.16
CA LYS A 521 -9.61 -21.19 4.72
C LYS A 521 -8.20 -21.34 4.16
N ILE A 522 -7.99 -21.21 2.84
CA ILE A 522 -6.66 -21.30 2.23
C ILE A 522 -5.72 -20.22 2.82
N LEU A 523 -6.22 -19.01 3.03
CA LEU A 523 -5.48 -17.92 3.67
C LEU A 523 -5.13 -18.24 5.13
N HIS A 524 -6.11 -18.68 5.93
CA HIS A 524 -5.92 -19.08 7.33
C HIS A 524 -4.89 -20.21 7.48
N ASP A 525 -5.02 -21.27 6.69
CA ASP A 525 -4.16 -22.46 6.74
C ASP A 525 -2.71 -22.13 6.32
N ASN A 526 -2.50 -20.98 5.66
CA ASN A 526 -1.21 -20.40 5.33
C ASN A 526 -0.80 -19.23 6.24
N GLY A 527 -1.43 -19.08 7.41
CA GLY A 527 -0.94 -18.20 8.49
C GLY A 527 -1.39 -16.74 8.41
N VAL A 528 -2.26 -16.38 7.46
CA VAL A 528 -2.96 -15.08 7.46
C VAL A 528 -3.82 -14.99 8.71
N ASN A 529 -3.77 -13.86 9.42
CA ASN A 529 -4.47 -13.68 10.70
C ASN A 529 -5.39 -12.44 10.75
N TYR A 530 -5.47 -11.71 9.63
CA TYR A 530 -6.22 -10.46 9.52
C TYR A 530 -6.77 -10.28 8.12
N ILE A 531 -8.04 -9.89 8.02
CA ILE A 531 -8.70 -9.51 6.77
C ILE A 531 -9.05 -8.03 6.83
N ARG A 532 -8.61 -7.27 5.83
CA ARG A 532 -9.04 -5.88 5.57
C ARG A 532 -10.22 -5.92 4.59
N LEU A 533 -11.21 -5.08 4.87
CA LEU A 533 -12.46 -4.97 4.11
C LEU A 533 -12.74 -3.49 3.85
N ARG A 534 -12.69 -3.04 2.60
CA ARG A 534 -13.05 -1.67 2.21
C ARG A 534 -14.56 -1.51 2.24
N ILE A 535 -15.04 -0.39 2.78
CA ILE A 535 -16.47 -0.12 2.97
C ILE A 535 -16.86 1.15 2.20
N TRP A 536 -17.67 0.98 1.15
CA TRP A 536 -18.34 2.08 0.45
C TRP A 536 -19.73 2.36 1.00
N ASN A 537 -20.16 3.60 0.81
CA ASN A 537 -21.43 4.10 1.33
C ASN A 537 -22.65 3.58 0.54
N ASP A 538 -22.58 3.66 -0.79
CA ASP A 538 -23.64 3.25 -1.72
C ASP A 538 -23.05 3.09 -3.14
N PRO A 539 -22.34 1.98 -3.46
CA PRO A 539 -21.61 1.79 -4.71
C PRO A 539 -22.51 1.43 -5.91
N LYS A 540 -23.62 2.16 -6.05
CA LYS A 540 -24.67 1.96 -7.05
C LYS A 540 -25.14 3.31 -7.60
N SER A 541 -25.54 3.33 -8.86
CA SER A 541 -26.08 4.51 -9.54
C SER A 541 -27.53 4.78 -9.11
N SER A 542 -28.13 5.90 -9.54
CA SER A 542 -29.55 6.15 -9.29
C SER A 542 -30.51 5.19 -10.01
N THR A 543 -30.03 4.38 -10.96
CA THR A 543 -30.80 3.29 -11.60
C THR A 543 -30.54 1.93 -10.95
N GLY A 544 -29.68 1.85 -9.93
CA GLY A 544 -29.28 0.60 -9.28
C GLY A 544 -28.12 -0.12 -9.97
N ALA A 545 -27.58 0.41 -11.08
CA ALA A 545 -26.39 -0.14 -11.73
C ALA A 545 -25.18 -0.02 -10.79
N ILE A 546 -24.46 -1.12 -10.60
CA ILE A 546 -23.33 -1.21 -9.67
C ILE A 546 -22.13 -0.41 -10.18
N TYR A 547 -21.17 -0.09 -9.32
CA TYR A 547 -19.97 0.68 -9.70
C TYR A 547 -18.74 -0.18 -10.07
N GLY A 548 -18.78 -1.49 -9.78
CA GLY A 548 -17.63 -2.38 -9.87
C GLY A 548 -16.84 -2.45 -8.56
N GLY A 549 -15.58 -2.84 -8.65
CA GLY A 549 -14.56 -2.80 -7.60
C GLY A 549 -14.78 -3.76 -6.43
N GLY A 550 -15.40 -4.92 -6.68
CA GLY A 550 -15.84 -5.88 -5.66
C GLY A 550 -17.25 -5.64 -5.13
N GLN A 551 -17.93 -4.58 -5.60
CA GLN A 551 -19.22 -4.13 -5.09
C GLN A 551 -19.24 -4.01 -3.55
N SER A 552 -18.17 -3.44 -2.97
CA SER A 552 -17.85 -3.36 -1.54
C SER A 552 -18.82 -2.49 -0.70
N ASP A 553 -20.10 -2.86 -0.73
CA ASP A 553 -21.15 -2.36 0.16
C ASP A 553 -21.17 -3.13 1.48
N VAL A 554 -21.87 -2.57 2.46
CA VAL A 554 -21.92 -3.10 3.83
C VAL A 554 -22.43 -4.54 3.93
N GLU A 555 -23.17 -5.07 2.94
CA GLU A 555 -23.68 -6.45 3.00
C GLU A 555 -22.70 -7.48 2.41
N HIS A 556 -21.95 -7.12 1.34
CA HIS A 556 -20.94 -8.00 0.72
C HIS A 556 -19.78 -8.22 1.68
N GLU A 557 -19.25 -7.14 2.22
CA GLU A 557 -18.16 -7.15 3.20
C GLU A 557 -18.57 -7.87 4.51
N LEU A 558 -19.86 -7.82 4.85
CA LEU A 558 -20.41 -8.55 5.99
C LEU A 558 -20.52 -10.06 5.72
N ALA A 559 -20.66 -10.50 4.47
CA ALA A 559 -20.58 -11.91 4.10
C ALA A 559 -19.16 -12.45 4.30
N ILE A 560 -18.15 -11.74 3.79
CA ILE A 560 -16.73 -12.07 3.96
C ILE A 560 -16.37 -12.15 5.45
N ALA A 561 -16.80 -11.18 6.27
CA ALA A 561 -16.52 -11.19 7.71
C ALA A 561 -17.20 -12.33 8.49
N LYS A 562 -18.39 -12.81 8.05
CA LYS A 562 -19.05 -14.00 8.64
C LYS A 562 -18.26 -15.27 8.36
N GLU A 563 -17.70 -15.40 7.17
CA GLU A 563 -16.87 -16.54 6.77
C GLU A 563 -15.52 -16.48 7.52
N ALA A 564 -14.89 -15.30 7.60
CA ALA A 564 -13.62 -15.09 8.30
C ALA A 564 -13.69 -15.38 9.82
N ALA A 565 -14.84 -15.11 10.45
CA ALA A 565 -15.08 -15.41 11.86
C ALA A 565 -15.03 -16.92 12.19
N GLN A 566 -15.31 -17.81 11.21
CA GLN A 566 -15.24 -19.27 11.38
C GLN A 566 -13.79 -19.75 11.61
N TYR A 567 -12.82 -19.00 11.08
CA TYR A 567 -11.38 -19.26 11.17
C TYR A 567 -10.68 -18.38 12.23
N GLY A 568 -11.43 -17.64 13.04
CA GLY A 568 -10.87 -16.76 14.08
C GLY A 568 -10.02 -15.60 13.57
N MET A 569 -10.12 -15.26 12.28
CA MET A 569 -9.37 -14.15 11.69
C MET A 569 -9.95 -12.79 12.10
N LYS A 570 -9.07 -11.81 12.32
CA LYS A 570 -9.47 -10.46 12.73
C LYS A 570 -9.89 -9.61 11.55
N ILE A 571 -10.80 -8.68 11.77
CA ILE A 571 -11.28 -7.75 10.74
C ILE A 571 -10.74 -6.34 10.94
N LEU A 572 -10.20 -5.75 9.87
CA LEU A 572 -9.96 -4.32 9.72
C LEU A 572 -11.05 -3.76 8.81
N LEU A 573 -11.95 -2.93 9.36
CA LEU A 573 -12.96 -2.23 8.57
C LEU A 573 -12.40 -0.90 8.05
N ASP A 574 -12.28 -0.76 6.73
CA ASP A 574 -11.79 0.46 6.09
C ASP A 574 -12.91 1.32 5.52
N PHE A 575 -13.28 2.36 6.27
CA PHE A 575 -14.30 3.30 5.83
C PHE A 575 -13.70 4.33 4.88
N HIS A 576 -13.90 4.15 3.57
CA HIS A 576 -13.53 5.13 2.54
C HIS A 576 -14.27 6.46 2.69
N TYR A 577 -15.49 6.45 3.24
CA TYR A 577 -16.42 7.59 3.27
C TYR A 577 -16.68 8.21 1.87
N SER A 578 -16.83 7.32 0.89
CA SER A 578 -17.12 7.57 -0.52
C SER A 578 -18.07 6.45 -0.99
N ASP A 579 -18.79 6.68 -2.08
CA ASP A 579 -19.56 5.61 -2.73
C ASP A 579 -18.69 4.73 -3.63
N PHE A 580 -17.43 5.11 -3.87
CA PHE A 580 -16.48 4.36 -4.70
C PHE A 580 -15.04 4.62 -4.25
N TRP A 581 -14.05 4.23 -5.04
CA TRP A 581 -12.61 4.44 -4.77
C TRP A 581 -12.30 5.77 -4.10
N ALA A 582 -11.48 5.69 -3.05
CA ALA A 582 -10.97 6.84 -2.32
C ALA A 582 -9.45 6.71 -2.24
N ASP A 583 -8.76 7.66 -2.88
CA ASP A 583 -7.33 7.67 -3.16
C ASP A 583 -6.80 9.13 -3.03
N PRO A 584 -5.50 9.41 -3.24
CA PRO A 584 -4.93 10.75 -3.09
C PRO A 584 -5.42 11.77 -4.14
N ALA A 585 -5.99 11.35 -5.27
CA ALA A 585 -6.64 12.21 -6.25
C ALA A 585 -8.16 12.31 -6.00
N GLN A 586 -8.81 11.22 -5.57
CA GLN A 586 -10.27 11.13 -5.44
C GLN A 586 -10.72 10.89 -3.98
N GLN A 587 -11.47 11.84 -3.42
CA GLN A 587 -12.12 11.71 -2.10
C GLN A 587 -13.55 12.24 -2.19
N ILE A 588 -14.31 11.63 -3.10
CA ILE A 588 -15.62 12.13 -3.54
C ILE A 588 -16.64 11.91 -2.42
N LEU A 589 -17.47 12.93 -2.18
CA LEU A 589 -18.49 12.85 -1.15
C LEU A 589 -19.64 11.91 -1.60
N PRO A 590 -20.10 10.97 -0.75
CA PRO A 590 -21.25 10.10 -1.00
C PRO A 590 -22.46 10.85 -1.54
N LYS A 591 -23.16 10.25 -2.52
CA LYS A 591 -24.34 10.83 -3.19
C LYS A 591 -25.36 11.35 -2.17
N ALA A 592 -25.67 10.52 -1.18
CA ALA A 592 -26.64 10.81 -0.11
C ALA A 592 -26.24 11.99 0.79
N TRP A 593 -24.97 12.41 0.79
CA TRP A 593 -24.44 13.47 1.66
C TRP A 593 -24.20 14.79 0.92
N ARG A 594 -24.43 14.83 -0.41
CA ARG A 594 -24.26 16.03 -1.24
C ARG A 594 -25.16 17.17 -0.75
N GLY A 595 -24.57 18.34 -0.50
CA GLY A 595 -25.28 19.53 0.00
C GLY A 595 -25.51 19.57 1.52
N HIS A 596 -25.13 18.53 2.27
CA HIS A 596 -25.18 18.56 3.73
C HIS A 596 -24.18 19.58 4.31
N SER A 597 -24.56 20.21 5.44
CA SER A 597 -23.65 21.08 6.19
C SER A 597 -22.65 20.27 7.00
N ASP A 598 -21.48 20.82 7.34
CA ASP A 598 -20.44 20.15 8.13
C ASP A 598 -20.97 19.49 9.42
N ALA A 599 -21.90 20.14 10.13
CA ALA A 599 -22.51 19.62 11.36
C ALA A 599 -23.54 18.49 11.13
N GLN A 600 -23.95 18.27 9.88
CA GLN A 600 -24.72 17.11 9.45
C GLN A 600 -23.78 16.01 8.96
N LEU A 601 -22.78 16.34 8.13
CA LEU A 601 -21.74 15.39 7.69
C LEU A 601 -21.03 14.68 8.86
N GLN A 602 -20.73 15.39 9.95
CA GLN A 602 -20.22 14.78 11.20
C GLN A 602 -21.15 13.72 11.79
N LYS A 603 -22.48 13.92 11.72
CA LYS A 603 -23.46 12.93 12.17
C LYS A 603 -23.63 11.79 11.17
N ASP A 604 -23.54 12.09 9.88
CA ASP A 604 -23.69 11.10 8.81
C ASP A 604 -22.53 10.09 8.89
N VAL A 605 -21.30 10.59 9.03
CA VAL A 605 -20.11 9.79 9.33
C VAL A 605 -20.31 8.97 10.61
N TYR A 606 -20.64 9.59 11.75
CA TYR A 606 -20.86 8.87 13.01
C TYR A 606 -21.94 7.78 12.89
N GLY A 607 -23.05 8.08 12.23
CA GLY A 607 -24.18 7.17 12.04
C GLY A 607 -23.82 5.99 11.14
N PHE A 608 -23.10 6.23 10.04
CA PHE A 608 -22.62 5.19 9.14
C PHE A 608 -21.62 4.27 9.83
N THR A 609 -20.54 4.83 10.39
CA THR A 609 -19.49 4.05 11.07
C THR A 609 -20.06 3.21 12.21
N SER A 610 -20.87 3.80 13.10
CA SER A 610 -21.45 3.06 14.24
C SER A 610 -22.56 2.08 13.84
N GLY A 611 -23.27 2.33 12.74
CA GLY A 611 -24.27 1.42 12.19
C GLY A 611 -23.63 0.19 11.57
N THR A 612 -22.61 0.39 10.72
CA THR A 612 -21.85 -0.69 10.07
C THR A 612 -21.13 -1.55 11.10
N ILE A 613 -20.34 -0.96 12.02
CA ILE A 613 -19.62 -1.75 13.04
C ILE A 613 -20.58 -2.66 13.84
N LYS A 614 -21.77 -2.18 14.19
CA LYS A 614 -22.77 -3.01 14.90
C LYS A 614 -23.28 -4.18 14.07
N LYS A 615 -23.44 -4.04 12.74
CA LYS A 615 -23.79 -5.18 11.88
C LYS A 615 -22.72 -6.26 11.93
N PHE A 616 -21.45 -5.87 11.82
CA PHE A 616 -20.30 -6.79 11.89
C PHE A 616 -20.16 -7.46 13.26
N GLN A 617 -20.32 -6.70 14.36
CA GLN A 617 -20.37 -7.26 15.72
C GLN A 617 -21.52 -8.28 15.88
N ASN A 618 -22.72 -7.96 15.39
CA ASN A 618 -23.88 -8.85 15.44
C ASN A 618 -23.70 -10.12 14.58
N ALA A 619 -22.80 -10.09 13.60
CA ALA A 619 -22.43 -11.23 12.76
C ALA A 619 -21.25 -12.05 13.31
N GLY A 620 -20.70 -11.69 14.48
CA GLY A 620 -19.62 -12.44 15.15
C GLY A 620 -18.19 -12.05 14.75
N ALA A 621 -18.00 -10.98 13.96
CA ALA A 621 -16.67 -10.57 13.51
C ALA A 621 -15.79 -9.98 14.64
N ASP A 622 -14.54 -10.46 14.79
CA ASP A 622 -13.53 -9.83 15.67
C ASP A 622 -12.96 -8.57 15.00
N VAL A 623 -13.70 -7.46 15.10
CA VAL A 623 -13.26 -6.14 14.62
C VAL A 623 -12.13 -5.60 15.50
N GLY A 624 -10.89 -5.99 15.16
CA GLY A 624 -9.69 -5.62 15.89
C GLY A 624 -9.12 -4.25 15.51
N MET A 625 -9.43 -3.73 14.32
CA MET A 625 -8.97 -2.43 13.84
C MET A 625 -10.05 -1.77 12.96
N VAL A 626 -10.08 -0.43 12.94
CA VAL A 626 -10.95 0.34 12.04
C VAL A 626 -10.16 1.52 11.47
N GLN A 627 -10.17 1.64 10.14
CA GLN A 627 -9.56 2.74 9.40
C GLN A 627 -10.59 3.83 9.11
N VAL A 628 -10.19 5.09 9.31
CA VAL A 628 -11.05 6.26 9.17
C VAL A 628 -10.59 7.10 7.98
N GLY A 629 -11.05 6.70 6.79
CA GLY A 629 -10.66 7.25 5.50
C GLY A 629 -9.46 6.50 4.91
N ASN A 630 -9.55 6.16 3.62
CA ASN A 630 -8.45 5.58 2.85
C ASN A 630 -7.60 6.67 2.19
N GLU A 631 -6.27 6.52 2.26
CA GLU A 631 -5.26 7.39 1.64
C GLU A 631 -5.57 8.91 1.67
N ILE A 632 -5.96 9.43 2.84
CA ILE A 632 -6.50 10.80 3.04
C ILE A 632 -5.46 11.93 2.90
N THR A 633 -4.37 11.66 2.20
CA THR A 633 -3.18 12.50 2.01
C THR A 633 -3.51 13.90 1.52
N ASN A 634 -4.43 14.03 0.56
CA ASN A 634 -4.83 15.31 -0.03
C ASN A 634 -6.17 15.83 0.53
N GLY A 635 -6.65 15.27 1.64
CA GLY A 635 -7.92 15.61 2.29
C GLY A 635 -8.88 14.43 2.34
N MET A 636 -10.15 14.69 2.67
CA MET A 636 -11.21 13.67 2.80
C MET A 636 -12.58 14.35 2.60
N MET A 637 -13.63 13.58 2.28
CA MET A 637 -15.03 14.06 2.32
C MET A 637 -15.30 15.31 1.48
N GLY A 638 -14.76 15.36 0.24
CA GLY A 638 -14.89 16.52 -0.65
C GLY A 638 -14.19 17.80 -0.17
N VAL A 639 -13.28 17.70 0.81
CA VAL A 639 -12.42 18.81 1.26
C VAL A 639 -10.98 18.51 0.88
N THR A 640 -10.69 18.56 -0.41
CA THR A 640 -9.40 18.16 -1.00
C THR A 640 -8.66 19.27 -1.73
N THR A 641 -7.42 18.96 -2.09
CA THR A 641 -6.64 19.61 -3.15
C THR A 641 -6.68 18.77 -4.43
N ASN A 642 -6.59 19.41 -5.60
CA ASN A 642 -6.58 18.71 -6.89
C ASN A 642 -5.13 18.37 -7.32
N ARG A 643 -4.72 17.11 -7.10
CA ARG A 643 -3.39 16.59 -7.49
C ARG A 643 -3.13 16.73 -8.99
N ASP A 644 -4.13 16.46 -9.83
CA ASP A 644 -4.00 16.50 -11.29
C ASP A 644 -3.84 17.95 -11.82
N ALA A 645 -4.23 18.95 -11.02
CA ALA A 645 -3.96 20.37 -11.28
C ALA A 645 -2.64 20.86 -10.64
N GLY A 646 -1.79 19.97 -10.13
CA GLY A 646 -0.53 20.30 -9.47
C GLY A 646 -0.66 20.83 -8.04
N GLU A 647 -1.85 20.76 -7.43
CA GLU A 647 -1.99 21.08 -6.01
C GLU A 647 -1.43 19.95 -5.11
N SER A 648 -0.99 20.31 -3.90
CA SER A 648 -0.32 19.40 -2.96
C SER A 648 -1.01 19.40 -1.59
N TYR A 649 -0.85 18.31 -0.84
CA TYR A 649 -1.33 18.07 0.53
C TYR A 649 -1.24 19.29 1.45
N THR A 650 -0.19 20.11 1.31
CA THR A 650 0.02 21.35 2.07
C THR A 650 -1.18 22.31 2.00
N GLY A 651 -1.90 22.34 0.86
CA GLY A 651 -3.10 23.15 0.65
C GLY A 651 -4.28 22.78 1.57
N ILE A 652 -4.29 21.57 2.16
CA ILE A 652 -5.18 21.15 3.24
C ILE A 652 -4.51 21.27 4.60
N TRP A 653 -3.35 20.64 4.78
CA TRP A 653 -2.80 20.37 6.12
C TRP A 653 -2.13 21.58 6.75
N ASN A 654 -1.46 22.41 5.95
CA ASN A 654 -0.91 23.70 6.38
C ASN A 654 -2.02 24.79 6.42
N ASN A 655 -3.14 24.59 5.73
CA ASN A 655 -4.33 25.42 5.88
C ASN A 655 -5.17 24.97 7.09
N LYS A 656 -4.92 25.58 8.26
CA LYS A 656 -5.64 25.29 9.51
C LYS A 656 -7.17 25.29 9.41
N THR A 657 -7.78 26.03 8.48
CA THR A 657 -9.26 26.03 8.33
C THR A 657 -9.74 24.79 7.58
N LYS A 658 -9.00 24.32 6.57
CA LYS A 658 -9.35 23.11 5.82
C LYS A 658 -9.05 21.85 6.64
N SER A 659 -7.86 21.72 7.21
CA SER A 659 -7.51 20.56 8.07
C SER A 659 -8.43 20.43 9.28
N ALA A 660 -8.73 21.51 10.02
CA ALA A 660 -9.67 21.44 11.14
C ALA A 660 -11.11 21.02 10.74
N ARG A 661 -11.49 21.19 9.46
CA ARG A 661 -12.77 20.71 8.90
C ARG A 661 -12.69 19.20 8.60
N VAL A 662 -11.64 18.75 7.92
CA VAL A 662 -11.36 17.31 7.69
C VAL A 662 -11.29 16.55 9.01
N ASP A 663 -10.49 17.05 9.97
CA ASP A 663 -10.32 16.47 11.29
C ASP A 663 -11.64 16.37 12.08
N SER A 664 -12.62 17.23 11.78
CA SER A 664 -13.94 17.15 12.41
C SER A 664 -14.74 15.91 11.97
N TYR A 665 -14.58 15.48 10.71
CA TYR A 665 -15.17 14.25 10.20
C TYR A 665 -14.43 13.04 10.75
N ILE A 666 -13.09 13.05 10.70
CA ILE A 666 -12.23 12.00 11.27
C ILE A 666 -12.60 11.74 12.74
N LYS A 667 -12.63 12.79 13.58
CA LYS A 667 -13.03 12.66 15.00
C LYS A 667 -14.46 12.16 15.21
N SER A 668 -15.35 12.33 14.23
CA SER A 668 -16.71 11.79 14.31
C SER A 668 -16.74 10.29 14.03
N GLY A 669 -15.96 9.81 13.06
CA GLY A 669 -15.75 8.38 12.82
C GLY A 669 -15.04 7.70 14.00
N ILE A 670 -13.95 8.30 14.50
CA ILE A 670 -13.24 7.84 15.70
C ILE A 670 -14.18 7.77 16.90
N LYS A 671 -15.04 8.78 17.12
CA LYS A 671 -16.03 8.72 18.20
C LYS A 671 -17.00 7.54 18.03
N ALA A 672 -17.47 7.27 16.80
CA ALA A 672 -18.31 6.11 16.54
C ALA A 672 -17.60 4.79 16.90
N ILE A 673 -16.34 4.63 16.49
CA ILE A 673 -15.51 3.45 16.81
C ILE A 673 -15.36 3.30 18.33
N ARG A 674 -14.98 4.35 19.06
CA ARG A 674 -14.83 4.30 20.52
C ARG A 674 -16.15 4.04 21.26
N ASP A 675 -17.29 4.42 20.69
CA ASP A 675 -18.62 4.16 21.24
C ASP A 675 -19.13 2.71 20.98
N THR A 676 -18.55 1.98 20.02
CA THR A 676 -19.04 0.62 19.61
C THR A 676 -18.03 -0.51 19.84
N VAL A 677 -16.75 -0.27 19.52
CA VAL A 677 -15.63 -1.21 19.67
C VAL A 677 -14.46 -0.50 20.38
N PRO A 678 -14.60 -0.14 21.67
CA PRO A 678 -13.60 0.67 22.38
C PRO A 678 -12.19 0.05 22.46
N ASN A 679 -12.08 -1.26 22.28
CA ASN A 679 -10.81 -2.01 22.26
C ASN A 679 -10.17 -2.11 20.86
N ALA A 680 -10.91 -1.81 19.78
CA ALA A 680 -10.36 -1.83 18.43
C ALA A 680 -9.35 -0.70 18.25
N LEU A 681 -8.29 -0.98 17.50
CA LEU A 681 -7.30 0.02 17.12
C LEU A 681 -7.89 0.98 16.09
N VAL A 682 -7.76 2.28 16.33
CA VAL A 682 -8.13 3.31 15.36
C VAL A 682 -6.93 3.61 14.47
N THR A 683 -7.08 3.53 13.15
CA THR A 683 -6.03 3.93 12.21
C THR A 683 -6.44 5.02 11.23
N LEU A 684 -5.43 5.77 10.76
CA LEU A 684 -5.52 6.80 9.72
C LEU A 684 -4.45 6.49 8.67
N HIS A 685 -4.86 6.47 7.40
CA HIS A 685 -4.04 6.01 6.30
C HIS A 685 -3.54 7.15 5.41
N ILE A 686 -2.24 7.17 5.11
CA ILE A 686 -1.60 8.09 4.18
C ILE A 686 -0.86 7.26 3.11
N GLU A 687 -0.86 7.71 1.86
CA GLU A 687 -0.07 7.12 0.77
C GLU A 687 1.46 7.30 0.95
N THR A 688 2.29 6.61 0.15
CA THR A 688 3.77 6.69 0.01
C THR A 688 4.56 7.28 1.19
N PRO A 689 5.46 6.52 1.86
CA PRO A 689 6.25 7.03 2.99
C PRO A 689 7.08 8.27 2.62
N ASP A 690 6.70 9.43 3.19
CA ASP A 690 7.50 10.67 3.14
C ASP A 690 7.48 11.39 4.49
N VAL A 691 8.65 11.70 5.02
CA VAL A 691 8.80 12.21 6.39
C VAL A 691 8.17 13.60 6.55
N GLN A 692 8.29 14.49 5.57
CA GLN A 692 7.81 15.86 5.69
C GLN A 692 6.29 15.93 5.58
N LYS A 693 5.72 15.26 4.57
CA LYS A 693 4.27 15.08 4.35
C LYS A 693 3.60 14.50 5.59
N TYR A 694 4.14 13.40 6.12
CA TYR A 694 3.61 12.77 7.32
C TYR A 694 3.76 13.68 8.54
N THR A 695 4.88 14.40 8.68
CA THR A 695 5.10 15.37 9.77
C THR A 695 4.05 16.48 9.75
N ASP A 696 3.75 17.07 8.59
CA ASP A 696 2.76 18.15 8.46
C ASP A 696 1.34 17.66 8.80
N ILE A 697 0.96 16.49 8.28
CA ILE A 697 -0.35 15.86 8.50
C ILE A 697 -0.52 15.48 9.98
N MET A 698 0.45 14.76 10.56
CA MET A 698 0.42 14.38 11.98
C MET A 698 0.47 15.58 12.92
N ASN A 699 1.15 16.67 12.54
CA ASN A 699 1.09 17.93 13.28
C ASN A 699 -0.31 18.56 13.25
N ALA A 700 -1.04 18.50 12.12
CA ALA A 700 -2.43 18.95 12.06
C ALA A 700 -3.33 18.11 12.98
N TRP A 701 -3.24 16.78 12.89
CA TRP A 701 -3.99 15.85 13.76
C TRP A 701 -3.70 16.04 15.25
N LYS A 702 -2.42 16.21 15.61
CA LYS A 702 -1.98 16.50 16.99
C LYS A 702 -2.47 17.87 17.47
N ARG A 703 -2.41 18.89 16.61
CA ARG A 703 -2.92 20.24 16.88
C ARG A 703 -4.42 20.21 17.16
N ASP A 704 -5.21 19.48 16.37
CA ASP A 704 -6.67 19.52 16.45
C ASP A 704 -7.27 18.37 17.28
N GLY A 705 -6.44 17.53 17.89
CA GLY A 705 -6.82 16.56 18.94
C GLY A 705 -7.46 15.28 18.41
N VAL A 706 -6.88 14.68 17.38
CA VAL A 706 -7.36 13.42 16.76
C VAL A 706 -6.81 12.20 17.52
N ASP A 707 -7.71 11.37 18.08
CA ASP A 707 -7.38 10.20 18.91
C ASP A 707 -7.29 8.89 18.10
N TYR A 708 -6.24 8.76 17.29
CA TYR A 708 -5.91 7.51 16.58
C TYR A 708 -4.78 6.73 17.30
N ASP A 709 -4.72 5.40 17.12
CA ASP A 709 -3.71 4.54 17.74
C ASP A 709 -2.57 4.17 16.78
N VAL A 710 -2.90 3.89 15.51
CA VAL A 710 -1.97 3.39 14.48
C VAL A 710 -1.88 4.39 13.32
N LEU A 711 -0.67 4.74 12.90
CA LEU A 711 -0.42 5.42 11.62
C LEU A 711 -0.29 4.36 10.51
N GLY A 712 -1.16 4.44 9.50
CA GLY A 712 -1.13 3.57 8.33
C GLY A 712 -0.38 4.19 7.16
N SER A 713 0.30 3.36 6.39
CA SER A 713 1.01 3.75 5.16
C SER A 713 0.74 2.76 4.02
N SER A 714 0.49 3.22 2.80
CA SER A 714 0.65 2.38 1.60
C SER A 714 2.13 2.20 1.31
N TYR A 715 2.51 1.02 0.81
CA TYR A 715 3.88 0.70 0.44
C TYR A 715 3.90 -0.28 -0.73
N TYR A 716 3.96 0.22 -1.96
CA TYR A 716 4.15 -0.62 -3.15
C TYR A 716 5.58 -0.44 -3.67
N PRO A 717 6.44 -1.48 -3.66
CA PRO A 717 7.86 -1.31 -3.94
C PRO A 717 8.20 -0.92 -5.39
N TYR A 718 7.24 -0.98 -6.33
CA TYR A 718 7.48 -0.64 -7.75
C TYR A 718 8.05 0.78 -7.90
N TRP A 719 7.63 1.70 -7.04
CA TRP A 719 8.03 3.11 -7.11
C TRP A 719 9.40 3.38 -6.45
N SER A 720 10.09 2.34 -5.97
CA SER A 720 11.39 2.44 -5.29
C SER A 720 12.57 2.77 -6.19
N VAL A 721 12.56 2.30 -7.45
CA VAL A 721 13.69 2.48 -8.37
C VAL A 721 13.66 3.88 -8.98
N THR A 722 12.64 4.18 -9.79
CA THR A 722 12.59 5.43 -10.56
C THR A 722 12.16 6.63 -9.74
N ALA A 723 11.20 6.49 -8.82
CA ALA A 723 10.75 7.59 -7.96
C ALA A 723 11.52 7.70 -6.62
N LYS A 724 12.39 6.73 -6.29
CA LYS A 724 13.18 6.67 -5.04
C LYS A 724 12.33 6.79 -3.75
N ALA A 725 11.07 6.35 -3.83
CA ALA A 725 10.08 6.40 -2.76
C ALA A 725 9.50 4.99 -2.54
N ASN A 726 8.90 4.69 -1.38
CA ASN A 726 8.54 3.30 -1.02
C ASN A 726 9.77 2.38 -0.99
N THR A 727 10.87 2.86 -0.38
CA THR A 727 12.04 2.04 -0.03
C THR A 727 11.99 1.63 1.45
N PRO A 728 12.70 0.55 1.87
CA PRO A 728 12.87 0.19 3.28
C PRO A 728 13.38 1.35 4.15
N GLU A 729 14.22 2.22 3.59
CA GLU A 729 14.75 3.40 4.28
C GLU A 729 13.66 4.46 4.52
N THR A 730 12.85 4.79 3.51
CA THR A 730 11.74 5.76 3.66
C THR A 730 10.68 5.25 4.64
N LEU A 731 10.36 3.95 4.58
CA LEU A 731 9.42 3.29 5.49
C LEU A 731 9.94 3.32 6.93
N THR A 732 11.22 2.96 7.17
CA THR A 732 11.86 3.04 8.49
C THR A 732 11.83 4.46 9.07
N LYS A 733 12.07 5.48 8.24
CA LYS A 733 12.04 6.89 8.69
C LYS A 733 10.63 7.30 9.13
N VAL A 734 9.60 6.90 8.40
CA VAL A 734 8.20 7.18 8.73
C VAL A 734 7.72 6.38 9.94
N GLU A 735 8.16 5.12 10.11
CA GLU A 735 7.87 4.33 11.31
C GLU A 735 8.46 4.97 12.58
N LYS A 736 9.71 5.46 12.50
CA LYS A 736 10.35 6.21 13.60
C LYS A 736 9.65 7.54 13.88
N LEU A 737 9.13 8.21 12.84
CA LEU A 737 8.26 9.36 13.01
C LEU A 737 6.97 8.98 13.78
N ALA A 738 6.29 7.90 13.42
CA ALA A 738 5.13 7.38 14.16
C ALA A 738 5.44 7.13 15.63
N ALA A 739 6.58 6.48 15.92
CA ALA A 739 7.06 6.24 17.28
C ALA A 739 7.25 7.54 18.08
N SER A 740 7.79 8.60 17.46
CA SER A 740 7.99 9.90 18.12
C SER A 740 6.69 10.62 18.53
N TYR A 741 5.56 10.28 17.89
CA TYR A 741 4.21 10.72 18.29
C TYR A 741 3.52 9.75 19.26
N GLY A 742 4.19 8.67 19.66
CA GLY A 742 3.64 7.60 20.50
C GLY A 742 2.57 6.78 19.78
N LYS A 743 2.73 6.57 18.48
CA LYS A 743 1.81 5.82 17.62
C LYS A 743 2.40 4.49 17.17
N LEU A 744 1.53 3.49 17.08
CA LEU A 744 1.82 2.25 16.37
C LEU A 744 1.92 2.54 14.87
N PHE A 745 2.52 1.63 14.10
CA PHE A 745 2.67 1.76 12.66
C PHE A 745 2.29 0.45 11.97
N ALA A 746 1.70 0.53 10.79
CA ALA A 746 1.44 -0.64 9.94
C ALA A 746 1.38 -0.21 8.47
N VAL A 747 1.69 -1.14 7.57
CA VAL A 747 1.43 -0.95 6.14
C VAL A 747 0.01 -1.45 5.84
N MET A 748 -0.83 -0.59 5.27
CA MET A 748 -2.24 -0.90 5.02
C MET A 748 -2.47 -1.48 3.63
N GLU A 749 -1.55 -1.22 2.70
CA GLU A 749 -1.58 -1.75 1.34
C GLU A 749 -0.17 -2.01 0.83
N THR A 750 0.04 -3.17 0.22
CA THR A 750 1.27 -3.56 -0.48
C THR A 750 0.94 -4.66 -1.48
N ALA A 751 1.70 -4.77 -2.57
CA ALA A 751 1.63 -5.87 -3.52
C ALA A 751 2.98 -6.02 -4.26
N TRP A 752 3.20 -7.19 -4.86
CA TRP A 752 4.29 -7.44 -5.80
C TRP A 752 3.85 -8.35 -6.95
N VAL A 753 4.41 -8.16 -8.15
CA VAL A 753 4.00 -8.88 -9.36
C VAL A 753 4.43 -10.35 -9.37
N ASN A 754 3.49 -11.25 -9.69
CA ASN A 754 3.76 -12.63 -10.06
C ASN A 754 4.08 -12.78 -11.55
N SER A 755 3.63 -11.84 -12.39
CA SER A 755 3.82 -11.82 -13.85
C SER A 755 3.71 -10.37 -14.36
N LEU A 756 4.09 -10.10 -15.60
CA LEU A 756 3.81 -8.84 -16.29
C LEU A 756 2.61 -8.92 -17.25
N LYS A 757 2.10 -10.13 -17.49
CA LYS A 757 1.00 -10.42 -18.41
C LYS A 757 -0.35 -9.94 -17.86
N ASP A 758 -1.30 -9.78 -18.76
CA ASP A 758 -2.73 -9.52 -18.48
C ASP A 758 -3.50 -10.84 -18.68
N ALA A 759 -4.16 -11.32 -17.64
CA ALA A 759 -4.89 -12.58 -17.63
C ALA A 759 -6.41 -12.44 -17.88
N ASP A 760 -6.92 -11.22 -18.06
CA ASP A 760 -8.35 -10.90 -18.00
C ASP A 760 -8.82 -10.06 -19.22
N GLY A 761 -7.89 -9.37 -19.88
CA GLY A 761 -8.10 -8.46 -21.00
C GLY A 761 -8.31 -6.99 -20.60
N THR A 762 -8.03 -6.66 -19.34
CA THR A 762 -8.09 -5.31 -18.78
C THR A 762 -6.68 -4.93 -18.31
N PRO A 763 -6.07 -3.85 -18.85
CA PRO A 763 -4.66 -3.57 -18.59
C PRO A 763 -4.30 -3.47 -17.10
N ASN A 764 -3.36 -4.32 -16.68
CA ASN A 764 -2.81 -4.33 -15.33
C ASN A 764 -2.14 -3.01 -14.94
N SER A 765 -2.22 -2.67 -13.64
CA SER A 765 -1.65 -1.43 -13.08
C SER A 765 -0.13 -1.36 -13.23
N ILE A 766 0.53 -2.52 -13.29
CA ILE A 766 1.95 -2.74 -13.56
C ILE A 766 2.04 -3.93 -14.51
N GLY A 767 2.17 -3.71 -15.81
CA GLY A 767 2.28 -4.77 -16.83
C GLY A 767 3.43 -4.56 -17.81
N GLU A 768 3.43 -5.31 -18.91
CA GLU A 768 4.50 -5.28 -19.94
C GLU A 768 4.79 -3.86 -20.47
N GLU A 769 3.77 -3.05 -20.77
CA GLU A 769 3.97 -1.68 -21.28
C GLU A 769 4.66 -0.74 -20.25
N GLN A 770 4.35 -0.93 -18.96
CA GLN A 770 4.89 -0.13 -17.86
C GLN A 770 6.23 -0.67 -17.32
N SER A 771 6.64 -1.88 -17.73
CA SER A 771 7.90 -2.53 -17.31
C SER A 771 9.16 -1.75 -17.71
N ASN A 772 9.07 -0.97 -18.81
CA ASN A 772 10.12 -0.09 -19.33
C ASN A 772 10.63 0.97 -18.32
N TRP A 773 9.95 1.15 -17.17
CA TRP A 773 10.31 2.14 -16.15
C TRP A 773 11.31 1.64 -15.09
N GLN A 774 11.97 0.49 -15.27
CA GLN A 774 12.89 -0.14 -14.29
C GLN A 774 12.25 -0.44 -12.92
N ASN A 775 10.94 -0.23 -12.76
CA ASN A 775 10.24 -0.27 -11.49
C ASN A 775 10.16 -1.68 -10.89
N THR A 776 10.16 -2.70 -11.76
CA THR A 776 10.25 -4.12 -11.37
C THR A 776 11.67 -4.61 -11.17
N ASN A 777 12.69 -3.72 -11.12
CA ASN A 777 14.05 -4.10 -10.73
C ASN A 777 14.26 -4.11 -9.20
N ALA A 778 13.22 -3.79 -8.41
CA ALA A 778 13.32 -3.79 -6.94
C ALA A 778 13.43 -5.21 -6.36
N PHE A 779 12.75 -6.17 -6.98
CA PHE A 779 12.76 -7.62 -6.72
C PHE A 779 12.48 -8.34 -8.05
N PRO A 780 12.79 -9.63 -8.22
CA PRO A 780 12.41 -10.39 -9.43
C PRO A 780 10.89 -10.33 -9.71
N VAL A 781 10.46 -10.55 -10.95
CA VAL A 781 9.05 -10.85 -11.25
C VAL A 781 8.82 -12.34 -11.01
N GLY A 782 7.74 -12.70 -10.32
CA GLY A 782 7.42 -14.09 -9.99
C GLY A 782 7.13 -14.34 -8.51
N PRO A 783 6.66 -15.55 -8.13
CA PRO A 783 6.38 -15.92 -6.74
C PRO A 783 7.57 -15.74 -5.80
N GLN A 784 8.81 -16.02 -6.24
CA GLN A 784 10.00 -15.74 -5.42
C GLN A 784 10.18 -14.23 -5.16
N GLY A 785 9.96 -13.40 -6.18
CA GLY A 785 10.02 -11.94 -6.02
C GLY A 785 8.96 -11.40 -5.06
N GLN A 786 7.78 -12.02 -5.02
CA GLN A 786 6.76 -11.72 -3.99
C GLN A 786 7.24 -12.09 -2.58
N VAL A 787 7.91 -13.23 -2.41
CA VAL A 787 8.55 -13.63 -1.15
C VAL A 787 9.66 -12.66 -0.74
N ASP A 788 10.48 -12.20 -1.69
CA ASP A 788 11.58 -11.25 -1.43
C ASP A 788 11.04 -9.87 -1.01
N ALA A 789 10.01 -9.39 -1.70
CA ALA A 789 9.32 -8.13 -1.38
C ALA A 789 8.70 -8.17 0.03
N LEU A 790 7.99 -9.27 0.36
CA LEU A 790 7.43 -9.49 1.68
C LEU A 790 8.50 -9.64 2.76
N THR A 791 9.58 -10.37 2.48
CA THR A 791 10.75 -10.52 3.36
C THR A 791 11.36 -9.17 3.72
N SER A 792 11.57 -8.30 2.73
CA SER A 792 12.09 -6.95 2.90
C SER A 792 11.15 -6.07 3.72
N LEU A 793 9.85 -6.09 3.41
CA LEU A 793 8.81 -5.34 4.13
C LEU A 793 8.70 -5.74 5.60
N TYR A 794 8.54 -7.03 5.90
CA TYR A 794 8.36 -7.50 7.28
C TYR A 794 9.64 -7.34 8.11
N SER A 795 10.82 -7.54 7.51
CA SER A 795 12.10 -7.24 8.17
C SER A 795 12.22 -5.76 8.55
N THR A 796 11.75 -4.87 7.68
CA THR A 796 11.74 -3.42 7.92
C THR A 796 10.80 -3.06 9.07
N LEU A 797 9.53 -3.45 8.99
CA LEU A 797 8.50 -3.12 9.99
C LEU A 797 8.76 -3.75 11.36
N MET A 798 9.37 -4.94 11.40
CA MET A 798 9.70 -5.61 12.67
C MET A 798 11.05 -5.15 13.25
N SER A 799 11.71 -4.15 12.64
CA SER A 799 12.94 -3.55 13.17
C SER A 799 12.71 -2.58 14.34
N GLN A 800 11.52 -1.99 14.46
CA GLN A 800 11.17 -1.07 15.54
C GLN A 800 10.18 -1.70 16.55
N GLN A 801 9.94 -0.98 17.65
CA GLN A 801 9.05 -1.42 18.72
C GLN A 801 7.55 -1.22 18.41
N ASN A 802 7.22 -0.46 17.36
CA ASN A 802 5.88 0.06 17.11
C ASN A 802 5.22 -0.42 15.81
N GLY A 803 5.96 -1.01 14.87
CA GLY A 803 5.41 -1.67 13.68
C GLY A 803 4.61 -2.92 14.04
N LEU A 804 3.40 -3.05 13.50
CA LEU A 804 2.49 -4.17 13.77
C LEU A 804 2.55 -5.29 12.73
N GLY A 805 2.93 -4.97 11.49
CA GLY A 805 2.85 -5.86 10.33
C GLY A 805 2.23 -5.14 9.13
N ALA A 806 1.75 -5.89 8.15
CA ALA A 806 1.23 -5.34 6.89
C ALA A 806 -0.04 -6.05 6.41
N PHE A 807 -0.75 -5.39 5.49
CA PHE A 807 -1.86 -5.95 4.72
C PHE A 807 -1.48 -6.02 3.23
N TYR A 808 -1.51 -7.22 2.64
CA TYR A 808 -1.41 -7.38 1.18
C TYR A 808 -2.70 -6.89 0.54
N TRP A 809 -2.62 -6.08 -0.51
CA TRP A 809 -3.79 -5.57 -1.18
C TRP A 809 -4.21 -6.55 -2.28
N GLU A 810 -5.41 -7.13 -2.15
CA GLU A 810 -6.07 -7.99 -3.15
C GLU A 810 -5.21 -9.14 -3.71
N PRO A 811 -4.69 -10.06 -2.85
CA PRO A 811 -3.90 -11.19 -3.30
C PRO A 811 -4.71 -12.24 -4.08
N ALA A 812 -6.03 -12.09 -4.20
CA ALA A 812 -6.93 -13.08 -4.77
C ALA A 812 -7.88 -12.49 -5.84
N TRP A 813 -7.60 -11.26 -6.31
CA TRP A 813 -8.42 -10.59 -7.31
C TRP A 813 -8.05 -11.00 -8.73
N ILE A 814 -8.46 -12.22 -9.06
CA ILE A 814 -8.16 -12.93 -10.32
C ILE A 814 -9.27 -12.73 -11.37
N PRO A 815 -9.05 -13.13 -12.64
CA PRO A 815 -10.08 -13.11 -13.68
C PRO A 815 -11.33 -13.91 -13.29
N VAL A 816 -12.49 -13.57 -13.87
CA VAL A 816 -13.70 -14.43 -13.76
C VAL A 816 -13.57 -15.64 -14.70
N TYR A 817 -13.05 -15.37 -15.89
CA TYR A 817 -12.63 -16.34 -16.89
C TYR A 817 -11.17 -16.04 -17.21
N ALA A 818 -10.27 -16.95 -16.86
CA ALA A 818 -8.86 -16.85 -17.19
C ALA A 818 -8.67 -16.68 -18.72
N GLY A 819 -7.66 -15.91 -19.13
CA GLY A 819 -7.34 -15.65 -20.53
C GLY A 819 -7.89 -14.32 -21.05
N ARG A 820 -7.01 -13.47 -21.59
CA ARG A 820 -7.37 -12.19 -22.24
C ARG A 820 -8.37 -12.33 -23.39
N ASP A 821 -8.45 -13.50 -24.04
CA ASP A 821 -9.48 -13.77 -25.06
C ASP A 821 -10.91 -13.69 -24.49
N ASN A 822 -11.05 -13.95 -23.19
CA ASN A 822 -12.32 -13.87 -22.47
C ASN A 822 -12.68 -12.44 -22.01
N TRP A 823 -11.96 -11.40 -22.46
CA TRP A 823 -12.17 -9.99 -22.03
C TRP A 823 -13.61 -9.51 -22.09
N LYS A 824 -14.40 -9.96 -23.09
CA LYS A 824 -15.83 -9.62 -23.18
C LYS A 824 -16.62 -10.22 -22.04
N ALA A 825 -16.39 -11.49 -21.72
CA ALA A 825 -17.05 -12.19 -20.63
C ALA A 825 -16.60 -11.65 -19.26
N ASN A 826 -15.31 -11.31 -19.10
CA ASN A 826 -14.79 -10.64 -17.90
C ASN A 826 -15.41 -9.24 -17.71
N LYS A 827 -15.53 -8.46 -18.80
CA LYS A 827 -16.20 -7.15 -18.78
C LYS A 827 -17.70 -7.26 -18.48
N ASP A 828 -18.41 -8.21 -19.08
CA ASP A 828 -19.83 -8.46 -18.80
C ASP A 828 -20.04 -8.92 -17.34
N ALA A 829 -19.12 -9.73 -16.79
CA ALA A 829 -19.13 -10.09 -15.37
C ALA A 829 -18.85 -8.88 -14.46
N ALA A 830 -17.94 -7.99 -14.84
CA ALA A 830 -17.67 -6.76 -14.10
C ALA A 830 -18.85 -5.78 -14.12
N GLU A 831 -19.59 -5.67 -15.24
CA GLU A 831 -20.83 -4.89 -15.32
C GLU A 831 -21.97 -5.50 -14.47
N LYS A 832 -22.02 -6.83 -14.36
CA LYS A 832 -23.13 -7.55 -13.71
C LYS A 832 -22.96 -7.79 -12.21
N TYR A 833 -21.77 -8.21 -11.78
CA TYR A 833 -21.45 -8.60 -10.39
C TYR A 833 -20.43 -7.67 -9.74
N GLY A 834 -19.73 -6.86 -10.53
CA GLY A 834 -18.77 -5.89 -10.01
C GLY A 834 -17.37 -6.47 -9.81
N THR A 835 -17.07 -7.59 -10.47
CA THR A 835 -15.81 -8.34 -10.36
C THR A 835 -14.56 -7.63 -10.87
N GLY A 836 -14.69 -6.57 -11.67
CA GLY A 836 -13.56 -5.80 -12.17
C GLY A 836 -13.36 -4.47 -11.44
N TRP A 837 -12.31 -3.71 -11.75
CA TRP A 837 -11.94 -2.50 -10.99
C TRP A 837 -13.04 -1.42 -10.98
N ALA A 838 -13.83 -1.35 -12.06
CA ALA A 838 -14.99 -0.48 -12.21
C ALA A 838 -15.97 -1.04 -13.25
N SER A 839 -17.15 -0.45 -13.33
CA SER A 839 -18.16 -0.71 -14.36
C SER A 839 -18.85 0.57 -14.84
N SER A 840 -19.70 0.47 -15.87
CA SER A 840 -20.38 1.63 -16.46
C SER A 840 -21.26 2.41 -15.48
N GLY A 841 -21.77 1.75 -14.43
CA GLY A 841 -22.62 2.40 -13.43
C GLY A 841 -21.90 3.48 -12.61
N ALA A 842 -20.56 3.47 -12.55
CA ALA A 842 -19.77 4.50 -11.87
C ALA A 842 -19.67 5.83 -12.65
N VAL A 843 -20.04 5.85 -13.94
CA VAL A 843 -20.04 7.05 -14.78
C VAL A 843 -20.95 8.13 -14.19
N GLY A 844 -20.44 9.36 -14.10
CA GLY A 844 -21.14 10.49 -13.46
C GLY A 844 -21.07 10.52 -11.92
N TYR A 845 -20.49 9.49 -11.29
CA TYR A 845 -19.99 9.57 -9.91
C TYR A 845 -18.48 9.77 -9.88
N PHE A 846 -17.74 8.89 -10.55
CA PHE A 846 -16.28 8.98 -10.69
C PHE A 846 -15.90 9.88 -11.89
N PRO A 847 -14.69 10.48 -11.94
CA PRO A 847 -14.33 11.43 -13.00
C PRO A 847 -14.22 10.76 -14.37
N ASP A 848 -14.69 11.45 -15.42
CA ASP A 848 -14.57 10.96 -16.79
C ASP A 848 -13.10 10.74 -17.21
N SER A 849 -12.15 11.51 -16.66
CA SER A 849 -10.70 11.31 -16.87
C SER A 849 -10.12 10.03 -16.24
N LYS A 850 -10.93 9.26 -15.51
CA LYS A 850 -10.61 7.94 -14.96
C LYS A 850 -11.48 6.85 -15.58
N MET A 851 -12.76 7.17 -15.86
CA MET A 851 -13.68 6.24 -16.53
C MET A 851 -13.39 6.09 -18.03
N TYR A 852 -12.69 7.03 -18.66
CA TYR A 852 -12.33 6.97 -20.08
C TYR A 852 -10.84 7.23 -20.32
N TYR A 853 -10.24 6.40 -21.16
CA TYR A 853 -8.86 6.56 -21.66
C TYR A 853 -8.90 6.75 -23.18
N ASN A 854 -8.30 7.84 -23.68
CA ASN A 854 -8.36 8.25 -25.10
C ASN A 854 -9.79 8.28 -25.70
N GLY A 855 -10.81 8.55 -24.86
CA GLY A 855 -12.23 8.57 -25.24
C GLY A 855 -12.94 7.21 -25.19
N ASN A 856 -12.22 6.11 -24.98
CA ASN A 856 -12.79 4.77 -24.84
C ASN A 856 -13.06 4.44 -23.36
N PRO A 857 -14.09 3.64 -23.04
CA PRO A 857 -14.33 3.11 -21.69
C PRO A 857 -13.10 2.39 -21.12
N ALA A 858 -12.60 2.87 -19.97
CA ALA A 858 -11.47 2.28 -19.25
C ALA A 858 -11.87 1.25 -18.19
N TRP A 859 -13.19 1.11 -17.92
CA TRP A 859 -13.72 0.08 -17.03
C TRP A 859 -13.80 -1.28 -17.73
N GLY A 860 -13.63 -2.34 -16.95
CA GLY A 860 -13.46 -3.72 -17.42
C GLY A 860 -13.36 -4.65 -16.23
N GLY A 861 -12.60 -5.73 -16.39
CA GLY A 861 -12.20 -6.65 -15.34
C GLY A 861 -11.21 -6.05 -14.34
N THR A 862 -10.43 -6.89 -13.66
CA THR A 862 -9.44 -6.44 -12.67
C THR A 862 -8.28 -5.70 -13.34
N SER A 863 -7.48 -4.97 -12.57
CA SER A 863 -6.23 -4.35 -13.05
C SER A 863 -5.05 -4.75 -12.17
N TRP A 864 -5.17 -5.94 -11.55
CA TRP A 864 -4.32 -6.45 -10.47
C TRP A 864 -4.19 -7.99 -10.44
N ASP A 865 -4.72 -8.72 -11.42
CA ASP A 865 -4.62 -10.20 -11.50
C ASP A 865 -3.17 -10.69 -11.40
N ASN A 866 -2.25 -10.00 -12.07
CA ASN A 866 -0.82 -10.32 -12.07
C ASN A 866 -0.07 -9.98 -10.76
N GLN A 867 -0.79 -9.56 -9.72
CA GLN A 867 -0.26 -9.29 -8.38
C GLN A 867 -0.87 -10.22 -7.32
N GLY A 868 -1.69 -11.19 -7.72
CA GLY A 868 -2.22 -12.20 -6.82
C GLY A 868 -1.15 -13.09 -6.18
N LEU A 869 -1.48 -13.66 -5.03
CA LEU A 869 -0.83 -14.84 -4.43
C LEU A 869 -1.55 -16.15 -4.84
N PHE A 870 -2.38 -16.06 -5.88
CA PHE A 870 -3.06 -17.15 -6.59
C PHE A 870 -2.77 -16.98 -8.09
N ASP A 871 -2.75 -18.08 -8.85
CA ASP A 871 -2.73 -18.02 -10.32
C ASP A 871 -4.08 -17.50 -10.85
N ASP A 872 -4.11 -17.17 -12.14
CA ASP A 872 -5.27 -16.68 -12.90
C ASP A 872 -6.48 -17.65 -12.90
N ARG A 873 -6.26 -18.89 -12.46
CA ARG A 873 -7.27 -19.95 -12.35
C ARG A 873 -7.62 -20.30 -10.91
N GLY A 874 -7.08 -19.56 -9.93
CA GLY A 874 -7.40 -19.64 -8.50
C GLY A 874 -6.57 -20.62 -7.69
N TYR A 875 -5.49 -21.19 -8.21
CA TYR A 875 -4.60 -22.05 -7.41
C TYR A 875 -3.61 -21.23 -6.59
N ALA A 876 -3.42 -21.56 -5.32
CA ALA A 876 -2.47 -20.84 -4.46
C ALA A 876 -1.03 -20.89 -5.01
N LEU A 877 -0.39 -19.72 -5.14
CA LEU A 877 1.03 -19.62 -5.47
C LEU A 877 1.87 -19.92 -4.23
N GLN A 878 3.06 -20.50 -4.41
CA GLN A 878 3.90 -20.87 -3.27
C GLN A 878 4.35 -19.65 -2.44
N SER A 879 4.31 -18.44 -3.01
CA SER A 879 4.52 -17.17 -2.29
C SER A 879 3.55 -16.96 -1.12
N LEU A 880 2.32 -17.51 -1.17
CA LEU A 880 1.36 -17.45 -0.07
C LEU A 880 1.90 -18.14 1.21
N LYS A 881 2.76 -19.16 1.07
CA LYS A 881 3.37 -19.88 2.20
C LYS A 881 4.21 -18.96 3.10
N PHE A 882 4.64 -17.79 2.61
CA PHE A 882 5.38 -16.79 3.39
C PHE A 882 4.71 -16.48 4.73
N TYR A 883 3.38 -16.35 4.76
CA TYR A 883 2.65 -15.98 5.98
C TYR A 883 2.67 -17.04 7.08
N ARG A 884 2.98 -18.31 6.74
CA ARG A 884 3.22 -19.39 7.69
C ARG A 884 4.70 -19.55 7.96
N ASP A 885 5.49 -19.69 6.90
CA ASP A 885 6.85 -20.23 6.99
C ASP A 885 7.91 -19.17 7.34
N ALA A 886 7.63 -17.89 7.11
CA ALA A 886 8.50 -16.79 7.55
C ALA A 886 8.36 -16.46 9.05
N VAL A 887 7.36 -17.02 9.75
CA VAL A 887 7.07 -16.72 11.15
C VAL A 887 8.03 -17.44 12.09
N ASN A 888 8.52 -16.73 13.11
CA ASN A 888 9.26 -17.30 14.22
C ASN A 888 8.31 -17.64 15.37
N ASP A 889 8.47 -18.82 15.97
CA ASP A 889 7.54 -19.44 16.95
C ASP A 889 7.49 -18.74 18.33
N VAL A 890 8.15 -17.59 18.46
CA VAL A 890 8.07 -16.70 19.62
C VAL A 890 6.77 -15.91 19.59
N SER A 891 6.03 -15.87 20.70
CA SER A 891 4.88 -14.94 20.86
C SER A 891 5.31 -13.65 21.58
N ARG A 892 4.87 -12.47 21.09
CA ARG A 892 5.22 -11.17 21.67
C ARG A 892 3.97 -10.36 22.05
N GLN A 893 4.15 -9.43 23.00
CA GLN A 893 3.17 -8.43 23.41
C GLN A 893 3.74 -7.04 23.08
N THR A 894 3.03 -6.26 22.26
CA THR A 894 3.36 -4.86 21.98
C THR A 894 2.53 -3.97 22.90
N THR A 895 3.15 -3.37 23.91
CA THR A 895 2.43 -2.57 24.90
C THR A 895 2.61 -1.08 24.65
N VAL A 896 1.48 -0.37 24.53
CA VAL A 896 1.41 1.09 24.46
C VAL A 896 1.11 1.63 25.86
N ILE A 897 2.07 2.34 26.43
CA ILE A 897 1.97 2.97 27.74
C ILE A 897 1.52 4.42 27.55
N LYS A 898 0.24 4.69 27.85
CA LYS A 898 -0.39 6.02 27.84
C LYS A 898 -0.11 6.75 29.15
N TYR A 899 0.40 7.97 29.08
CA TYR A 899 0.75 8.80 30.24
C TYR A 899 -0.28 9.91 30.45
N VAL A 900 -0.98 9.89 31.58
CA VAL A 900 -2.13 10.77 31.83
C VAL A 900 -2.03 11.51 33.16
N ASP A 901 -2.65 12.70 33.22
CA ASP A 901 -2.94 13.39 34.48
C ASP A 901 -3.88 12.52 35.33
N ALA A 902 -3.51 12.28 36.60
CA ALA A 902 -4.21 11.38 37.50
C ALA A 902 -5.65 11.80 37.85
N LYS A 903 -5.96 13.10 37.74
CA LYS A 903 -7.27 13.71 38.06
C LYS A 903 -8.16 13.85 36.83
N THR A 904 -7.59 14.19 35.67
CA THR A 904 -8.38 14.47 34.45
C THR A 904 -8.38 13.34 33.44
N GLY A 905 -7.40 12.44 33.47
CA GLY A 905 -7.21 11.40 32.45
C GLY A 905 -6.65 11.91 31.12
N GLU A 906 -6.36 13.21 30.99
CA GLU A 906 -5.84 13.81 29.77
C GLU A 906 -4.37 13.39 29.51
N PRO A 907 -3.98 13.09 28.26
CA PRO A 907 -2.59 12.77 27.92
C PRO A 907 -1.63 13.94 28.19
N ILE A 908 -0.50 13.67 28.85
CA ILE A 908 0.48 14.72 29.24
C ILE A 908 1.78 14.71 28.43
N THR A 909 2.10 13.61 27.75
CA THR A 909 3.28 13.40 26.90
C THR A 909 3.02 12.24 25.93
N PRO A 910 3.73 12.10 24.79
CA PRO A 910 3.55 10.95 23.88
C PRO A 910 3.74 9.60 24.58
N ASN A 911 3.02 8.59 24.10
CA ASN A 911 3.07 7.23 24.64
C ASN A 911 4.46 6.60 24.44
N THR A 912 4.86 5.70 25.34
CA THR A 912 6.00 4.79 25.09
C THR A 912 5.46 3.45 24.59
N ILE A 913 6.13 2.87 23.59
CA ILE A 913 5.75 1.58 23.01
C ILE A 913 6.89 0.60 23.27
N VAL A 914 6.56 -0.57 23.81
CA VAL A 914 7.53 -1.60 24.19
C VAL A 914 7.02 -2.96 23.73
N ARG A 915 7.80 -3.64 22.89
CA ARG A 915 7.57 -5.02 22.45
C ARG A 915 8.35 -5.96 23.36
N THR A 916 7.72 -7.03 23.85
CA THR A 916 8.33 -7.97 24.81
C THR A 916 7.75 -9.35 24.59
N THR A 917 8.61 -10.38 24.58
CA THR A 917 8.19 -11.79 24.52
C THR A 917 7.22 -12.13 25.64
N VAL A 918 6.14 -12.85 25.33
CA VAL A 918 5.15 -13.29 26.33
C VAL A 918 5.84 -14.16 27.39
N GLY A 919 5.50 -13.95 28.66
CA GLY A 919 6.16 -14.54 29.82
C GLY A 919 7.24 -13.63 30.44
N ASN A 920 7.93 -12.83 29.63
CA ASN A 920 9.03 -11.97 30.09
C ASN A 920 8.54 -10.67 30.76
N THR A 921 9.42 -10.07 31.56
CA THR A 921 9.19 -8.76 32.19
C THR A 921 10.20 -7.74 31.68
N ALA A 922 9.72 -6.65 31.07
CA ALA A 922 10.53 -5.51 30.67
C ALA A 922 10.52 -4.42 31.76
N LYS A 923 11.67 -3.75 31.97
CA LYS A 923 11.76 -2.53 32.80
C LYS A 923 11.75 -1.31 31.89
N VAL A 924 10.76 -0.44 32.07
CA VAL A 924 10.57 0.77 31.26
C VAL A 924 10.88 2.00 32.10
N SER A 925 11.70 2.90 31.56
CA SER A 925 11.93 4.21 32.17
C SER A 925 10.75 5.14 31.84
N LEU A 926 10.09 5.65 32.87
CA LEU A 926 8.97 6.57 32.73
C LEU A 926 9.49 7.98 32.38
N PRO A 927 8.87 8.71 31.44
CA PRO A 927 9.34 10.02 31.04
C PRO A 927 9.25 11.04 32.19
N LYS A 928 10.27 11.90 32.30
CA LYS A 928 10.22 13.11 33.12
C LYS A 928 9.39 14.15 32.37
N VAL A 929 8.22 14.50 32.90
CA VAL A 929 7.29 15.48 32.30
C VAL A 929 7.23 16.72 33.17
N ASN A 930 7.44 17.89 32.58
CA ASN A 930 7.38 19.18 33.29
C ASN A 930 6.07 19.32 34.07
N HIS A 931 6.16 19.81 35.30
CA HIS A 931 5.04 20.01 36.23
C HIS A 931 4.34 18.73 36.74
N TYR A 932 4.79 17.53 36.36
CA TYR A 932 4.17 16.27 36.75
C TYR A 932 5.17 15.32 37.42
N THR A 933 4.68 14.31 38.13
CA THR A 933 5.49 13.21 38.69
C THR A 933 4.63 11.94 38.74
N PRO A 934 5.15 10.74 38.41
CA PRO A 934 4.38 9.50 38.47
C PRO A 934 3.67 9.34 39.83
N SER A 935 2.40 8.90 39.83
CA SER A 935 1.65 8.72 41.08
C SER A 935 2.31 7.68 42.00
N SER A 936 3.03 6.71 41.43
CA SER A 936 3.86 5.71 42.12
C SER A 936 5.12 6.27 42.80
N LYS A 937 5.50 7.52 42.52
CA LYS A 937 6.78 8.17 42.90
C LYS A 937 8.05 7.48 42.38
N SER A 938 7.93 6.39 41.62
CA SER A 938 9.02 5.73 40.89
C SER A 938 9.01 6.16 39.43
N TYR A 939 10.20 6.38 38.85
CA TYR A 939 10.39 6.55 37.40
C TYR A 939 10.74 5.23 36.68
N SER A 940 10.65 4.09 37.35
CA SER A 940 10.79 2.76 36.76
C SER A 940 9.45 2.02 36.83
N TYR A 941 9.02 1.48 35.69
CA TYR A 941 7.79 0.69 35.54
C TYR A 941 8.13 -0.72 35.07
N SER A 942 7.72 -1.73 35.81
CA SER A 942 7.92 -3.14 35.44
C SER A 942 6.69 -3.65 34.70
N LEU A 943 6.89 -4.07 33.46
CA LEU A 943 5.87 -4.51 32.54
C LEU A 943 6.00 -6.02 32.31
N LYS A 944 5.05 -6.81 32.81
CA LYS A 944 4.98 -8.24 32.49
C LYS A 944 4.14 -8.45 31.23
N ALA A 945 4.72 -9.11 30.23
CA ALA A 945 4.01 -9.56 29.04
C ALA A 945 3.28 -10.87 29.36
N ASN A 946 1.95 -10.88 29.24
CA ASN A 946 1.10 -12.02 29.62
C ASN A 946 0.27 -12.58 28.45
N THR A 947 0.08 -11.79 27.39
CA THR A 947 -0.85 -12.08 26.29
C THR A 947 -0.25 -11.59 24.98
N ALA A 948 -0.42 -12.35 23.90
CA ALA A 948 0.02 -11.98 22.56
C ALA A 948 -0.62 -10.67 22.06
N GLY A 949 0.06 -9.94 21.19
CA GLY A 949 -0.49 -8.79 20.45
C GLY A 949 -0.48 -7.46 21.21
N VAL A 950 -1.37 -6.54 20.81
CA VAL A 950 -1.35 -5.15 21.29
C VAL A 950 -2.07 -5.00 22.63
N LYS A 951 -1.40 -4.36 23.60
CA LYS A 951 -1.97 -4.05 24.91
C LYS A 951 -1.87 -2.56 25.23
N MET A 952 -2.98 -1.97 25.68
CA MET A 952 -3.02 -0.60 26.20
C MET A 952 -2.83 -0.61 27.71
N VAL A 953 -1.93 0.23 28.23
CA VAL A 953 -1.68 0.42 29.67
C VAL A 953 -1.67 1.91 29.99
N THR A 954 -2.26 2.31 31.11
CA THR A 954 -2.29 3.72 31.55
C THR A 954 -1.45 3.91 32.81
N VAL A 955 -0.49 4.84 32.76
CA VAL A 955 0.31 5.27 33.90
C VAL A 955 -0.11 6.68 34.29
N LYS A 956 -0.54 6.84 35.55
CA LYS A 956 -1.01 8.12 36.11
C LYS A 956 0.14 8.96 36.66
N TYR A 957 0.04 10.27 36.48
CA TYR A 957 0.97 11.28 36.97
C TYR A 957 0.21 12.34 37.76
N GLU A 958 0.73 12.71 38.93
CA GLU A 958 0.22 13.82 39.73
C GLU A 958 0.80 15.16 39.25
N LEU A 959 -0.05 16.17 39.14
CA LEU A 959 0.35 17.56 38.91
C LEU A 959 1.02 18.15 40.17
N THR A 960 2.31 18.44 40.10
CA THR A 960 3.11 18.97 41.23
C THR A 960 3.21 20.50 41.25
N SER A 961 3.07 21.15 40.08
CA SER A 961 3.11 22.61 39.95
C SER A 961 1.69 23.17 39.85
N LYS A 962 1.47 24.40 40.38
CA LYS A 962 0.18 25.12 40.26
C LYS A 962 -0.35 25.15 38.82
N GLN A 963 0.54 25.22 37.83
CA GLN A 963 0.20 25.19 36.41
C GLN A 963 0.55 23.82 35.81
N GLY A 964 -0.41 23.17 35.16
CA GLY A 964 -0.16 22.04 34.25
C GLY A 964 0.22 22.46 32.83
N ASN A 965 0.47 21.46 31.96
CA ASN A 965 0.83 21.71 30.57
C ASN A 965 -0.26 22.48 29.80
N ALA A 966 0.16 23.23 28.77
CA ALA A 966 -0.75 23.96 27.89
C ALA A 966 -1.47 22.98 26.94
N ILE A 967 -2.77 22.80 27.12
CA ILE A 967 -3.61 21.97 26.25
C ILE A 967 -4.22 22.87 25.17
N ASN A 968 -4.14 22.50 23.89
CA ASN A 968 -4.76 23.31 22.84
C ASN A 968 -6.30 23.24 22.95
N TYR A 969 -6.94 24.40 23.09
CA TYR A 969 -8.38 24.53 23.31
C TYR A 969 -9.10 25.12 22.09
N GLY A 970 -8.46 26.05 21.38
CA GLY A 970 -8.86 26.57 20.06
C GLY A 970 -10.25 27.22 19.91
N LYS A 971 -11.07 27.31 20.97
CA LYS A 971 -12.49 27.66 20.89
C LYS A 971 -12.76 29.13 21.21
N TYR A 972 -13.77 29.72 20.55
CA TYR A 972 -14.30 31.02 20.96
C TYR A 972 -15.16 30.87 22.21
N VAL A 973 -14.95 31.71 23.21
CA VAL A 973 -15.68 31.65 24.48
C VAL A 973 -16.18 33.04 24.89
N THR A 974 -17.43 33.12 25.32
CA THR A 974 -18.05 34.35 25.83
C THR A 974 -18.06 34.33 27.35
N VAL A 975 -17.51 35.35 28.01
CA VAL A 975 -17.50 35.45 29.47
C VAL A 975 -18.89 35.83 29.98
N THR A 976 -19.59 34.86 30.57
CA THR A 976 -20.99 35.01 31.04
C THR A 976 -21.12 35.23 32.54
N ASN A 977 -20.11 34.87 33.33
CA ASN A 977 -20.12 35.06 34.77
C ASN A 977 -18.98 36.01 35.20
N SER A 978 -19.35 37.25 35.52
CA SER A 978 -18.42 38.33 35.90
C SER A 978 -17.83 38.19 37.31
N LYS A 979 -18.22 37.16 38.09
CA LYS A 979 -17.65 36.92 39.43
C LYS A 979 -16.23 36.36 39.38
N TYR A 980 -15.84 35.71 38.28
CA TYR A 980 -14.50 35.16 38.12
C TYR A 980 -13.51 36.23 37.65
N ALA A 981 -12.41 36.36 38.39
CA ALA A 981 -11.31 37.24 38.00
C ALA A 981 -10.55 36.69 36.79
N VAL A 982 -9.96 37.61 36.02
CA VAL A 982 -8.93 37.29 35.02
C VAL A 982 -7.56 37.45 35.68
N TYR A 983 -6.69 36.46 35.51
CA TYR A 983 -5.39 36.37 36.16
C TYR A 983 -4.24 36.59 35.16
N GLN A 984 -3.14 37.14 35.65
CA GLN A 984 -1.87 37.28 34.93
C GLN A 984 -1.02 36.01 35.03
N ASN A 985 -1.15 35.24 36.11
CA ASN A 985 -0.42 33.99 36.33
C ASN A 985 -1.18 33.08 37.32
N PHE A 986 -0.69 31.86 37.48
CA PHE A 986 -1.24 30.86 38.42
C PHE A 986 -0.81 31.07 39.88
N ASN A 987 -0.14 32.19 40.19
CA ASN A 987 0.04 32.69 41.56
C ASN A 987 -1.06 33.70 41.94
N TRP A 988 -2.21 33.64 41.28
CA TRP A 988 -3.41 34.45 41.54
C TRP A 988 -3.25 35.98 41.42
N LYS A 989 -2.16 36.47 40.81
CA LYS A 989 -2.02 37.89 40.47
C LYS A 989 -3.11 38.28 39.47
N LYS A 990 -4.08 39.08 39.91
CA LYS A 990 -5.20 39.56 39.07
C LYS A 990 -4.69 40.48 37.97
N LYS A 991 -5.34 40.46 36.81
CA LYS A 991 -5.06 41.34 35.66
C LYS A 991 -6.29 42.22 35.40
N ASN A 992 -6.09 43.53 35.27
CA ASN A 992 -7.20 44.48 35.11
C ASN A 992 -7.81 44.39 33.70
N VAL A 993 -8.80 43.51 33.52
CA VAL A 993 -9.47 43.28 32.22
C VAL A 993 -10.99 43.25 32.41
N LYS A 994 -11.68 44.21 31.77
CA LYS A 994 -13.15 44.23 31.66
C LYS A 994 -13.60 43.15 30.65
N ALA A 995 -13.66 41.89 31.10
CA ALA A 995 -13.89 40.71 30.25
C ALA A 995 -15.37 40.28 30.12
N ALA A 996 -16.23 40.65 31.06
CA ALA A 996 -17.64 40.26 31.07
C ALA A 996 -18.39 40.67 29.78
N ASN A 997 -19.27 39.79 29.31
CA ASN A 997 -20.06 39.96 28.07
C ASN A 997 -19.22 40.22 26.81
N LYS A 998 -17.98 39.72 26.77
CA LYS A 998 -17.13 39.72 25.58
C LYS A 998 -16.76 38.30 25.17
N THR A 999 -16.51 38.14 23.88
CA THR A 999 -16.01 36.89 23.29
C THR A 999 -14.52 37.00 23.02
N TYR A 1000 -13.78 35.98 23.45
CA TYR A 1000 -12.35 35.81 23.27
C TYR A 1000 -12.09 34.49 22.53
N LEU A 1001 -10.93 34.36 21.88
CA LEU A 1001 -10.39 33.07 21.50
C LEU A 1001 -9.65 32.49 22.71
N ALA A 1002 -10.16 31.42 23.30
CA ALA A 1002 -9.43 30.65 24.29
C ALA A 1002 -8.47 29.71 23.52
N LYS A 1003 -7.20 30.11 23.37
CA LYS A 1003 -6.22 29.30 22.61
C LYS A 1003 -5.85 28.04 23.38
N TYR A 1004 -5.59 28.17 24.68
CA TYR A 1004 -5.09 27.08 25.52
C TYR A 1004 -5.94 26.92 26.79
N ALA A 1005 -6.02 25.69 27.28
CA ALA A 1005 -6.53 25.32 28.60
C ALA A 1005 -5.37 24.81 29.46
N TYR A 1006 -5.48 25.00 30.78
CA TYR A 1006 -4.50 24.58 31.77
C TYR A 1006 -5.24 24.02 32.98
N HIS A 1007 -4.91 22.81 33.39
CA HIS A 1007 -5.35 22.29 34.68
C HIS A 1007 -4.51 22.92 35.80
N HIS A 1008 -5.14 23.19 36.94
CA HIS A 1008 -4.51 23.74 38.14
C HIS A 1008 -4.64 22.73 39.29
N THR A 1009 -3.69 22.72 40.23
CA THR A 1009 -3.68 21.77 41.38
C THR A 1009 -4.93 21.81 42.26
N ASN A 1010 -5.74 22.87 42.16
CA ASN A 1010 -7.04 23.06 42.83
C ASN A 1010 -8.22 22.37 42.10
N GLY A 1011 -7.97 21.59 41.06
CA GLY A 1011 -8.99 20.87 40.28
C GLY A 1011 -9.74 21.72 39.24
N SER A 1012 -9.51 23.03 39.18
CA SER A 1012 -10.12 23.89 38.16
C SER A 1012 -9.29 23.94 36.87
N THR A 1013 -9.98 24.05 35.74
CA THR A 1013 -9.37 24.36 34.44
C THR A 1013 -9.43 25.87 34.17
N TYR A 1014 -8.34 26.44 33.68
CA TYR A 1014 -8.22 27.84 33.30
C TYR A 1014 -7.92 27.99 31.81
N LEU A 1015 -8.61 28.92 31.16
CA LEU A 1015 -8.48 29.21 29.73
C LEU A 1015 -7.65 30.47 29.50
N SER A 1016 -6.66 30.39 28.61
CA SER A 1016 -5.85 31.53 28.16
C SER A 1016 -6.57 32.27 27.04
N LEU A 1017 -7.11 33.45 27.38
CA LEU A 1017 -7.94 34.27 26.52
C LEU A 1017 -7.11 35.20 25.63
N TYR A 1018 -7.49 35.30 24.36
CA TYR A 1018 -6.92 36.23 23.38
C TYR A 1018 -8.05 37.04 22.73
N ASP A 1019 -7.84 38.33 22.52
CA ASP A 1019 -8.82 39.21 21.88
C ASP A 1019 -8.84 39.06 20.34
N ALA A 1020 -9.68 39.85 19.67
CA ALA A 1020 -9.84 39.83 18.22
C ALA A 1020 -8.58 40.24 17.43
N LYS A 1021 -7.64 40.94 18.06
CA LYS A 1021 -6.33 41.31 17.50
C LYS A 1021 -5.24 40.30 17.86
N GLY A 1022 -5.60 39.20 18.52
CA GLY A 1022 -4.65 38.19 19.00
C GLY A 1022 -3.86 38.62 20.24
N LYS A 1023 -4.21 39.74 20.90
CA LYS A 1023 -3.53 40.19 22.12
C LYS A 1023 -4.01 39.36 23.31
N TRP A 1024 -3.07 38.89 24.12
CA TRP A 1024 -3.37 38.04 25.28
C TRP A 1024 -4.04 38.82 26.41
N ALA A 1025 -5.28 38.44 26.72
CA ALA A 1025 -6.12 39.06 27.73
C ALA A 1025 -5.84 38.52 29.13
N GLY A 1026 -5.64 37.22 29.33
CA GLY A 1026 -5.35 36.63 30.65
C GLY A 1026 -5.85 35.20 30.79
N TYR A 1027 -5.64 34.60 31.96
CA TYR A 1027 -6.23 33.31 32.34
C TYR A 1027 -7.59 33.52 33.04
N ILE A 1028 -8.63 32.78 32.66
CA ILE A 1028 -9.94 32.78 33.35
C ILE A 1028 -10.35 31.35 33.70
N ASN A 1029 -11.06 31.13 34.80
CA ASN A 1029 -11.63 29.82 35.11
C ASN A 1029 -12.66 29.41 34.04
N ALA A 1030 -12.63 28.16 33.57
CA ALA A 1030 -13.52 27.67 32.52
C ALA A 1030 -15.02 27.76 32.87
N HIS A 1031 -15.40 27.67 34.15
CA HIS A 1031 -16.79 27.87 34.60
C HIS A 1031 -17.30 29.31 34.43
N ALA A 1032 -16.41 30.28 34.13
CA ALA A 1032 -16.79 31.67 33.89
C ALA A 1032 -17.43 31.92 32.51
N VAL A 1033 -17.27 30.99 31.57
CA VAL A 1033 -17.52 31.21 30.15
C VAL A 1033 -18.51 30.22 29.55
N LYS A 1034 -19.11 30.58 28.41
CA LYS A 1034 -19.81 29.65 27.52
C LYS A 1034 -19.10 29.58 26.17
N THR A 1035 -18.92 28.37 25.66
CA THR A 1035 -18.32 28.12 24.34
C THR A 1035 -19.26 28.55 23.22
N GLY A 1036 -18.72 29.26 22.24
CA GLY A 1036 -19.41 29.76 21.07
C GLY A 1036 -19.02 29.03 19.78
N GLN A 1037 -19.95 29.02 18.82
CA GLN A 1037 -19.80 28.37 17.51
C GLN A 1037 -18.92 29.17 16.52
N GLY A 1038 -18.08 30.10 17.00
CA GLY A 1038 -17.28 30.99 16.14
C GLY A 1038 -17.11 32.40 16.72
N LYS A 1039 -16.65 33.33 15.86
CA LYS A 1039 -16.35 34.74 16.20
C LYS A 1039 -17.54 35.51 16.80
N GLN A 1040 -18.76 35.04 16.59
CA GLN A 1040 -20.00 35.56 17.19
C GLN A 1040 -20.14 35.27 18.69
N GLY A 1041 -19.39 34.31 19.24
CA GLY A 1041 -19.53 33.86 20.62
C GLY A 1041 -20.70 32.90 20.86
N ALA A 1042 -20.99 32.64 22.14
CA ALA A 1042 -22.12 31.85 22.57
C ALA A 1042 -23.43 32.65 22.43
N GLY A 1043 -24.52 31.97 22.05
CA GLY A 1043 -25.86 32.56 22.05
C GLY A 1043 -26.37 32.73 23.48
N ILE A 1044 -26.33 33.95 23.99
CA ILE A 1044 -26.79 34.27 25.35
C ILE A 1044 -28.30 34.49 25.32
N PRO A 1045 -29.10 33.81 26.17
CA PRO A 1045 -30.54 34.05 26.26
C PRO A 1045 -30.85 35.54 26.50
N TYR A 1046 -31.71 36.10 25.66
CA TYR A 1046 -32.11 37.51 25.70
C TYR A 1046 -33.62 37.65 25.91
N SER A 1047 -34.41 36.89 25.16
CA SER A 1047 -35.88 36.73 25.30
C SER A 1047 -36.69 38.03 25.46
N LYS A 1048 -36.33 39.10 24.72
CA LYS A 1048 -37.09 40.38 24.73
C LYS A 1048 -37.69 40.67 23.36
N TYR A 1049 -38.85 41.33 23.36
CA TYR A 1049 -39.39 41.90 22.13
C TYR A 1049 -38.58 43.15 21.75
N VAL A 1050 -38.24 43.29 20.47
CA VAL A 1050 -37.46 44.42 19.95
C VAL A 1050 -38.09 44.95 18.66
N THR A 1051 -38.14 46.27 18.52
CA THR A 1051 -38.63 46.96 17.32
C THR A 1051 -37.44 47.49 16.53
N VAL A 1052 -37.35 47.17 15.24
CA VAL A 1052 -36.26 47.68 14.38
C VAL A 1052 -36.55 49.13 14.01
N THR A 1053 -35.80 50.06 14.61
CA THR A 1053 -35.99 51.51 14.43
C THR A 1053 -35.03 52.13 13.44
N ASN A 1054 -33.91 51.48 13.14
CA ASN A 1054 -32.96 51.95 12.12
C ASN A 1054 -32.84 50.92 11.00
N GLY A 1055 -33.56 51.16 9.90
CA GLY A 1055 -33.57 50.31 8.71
C GLY A 1055 -32.27 50.29 7.89
N LYS A 1056 -31.25 51.10 8.23
CA LYS A 1056 -29.94 51.08 7.55
C LYS A 1056 -29.12 49.83 7.90
N TYR A 1057 -29.38 49.19 9.03
CA TYR A 1057 -28.68 47.96 9.41
C TYR A 1057 -29.23 46.75 8.64
N ALA A 1058 -28.34 46.03 7.97
CA ALA A 1058 -28.67 44.78 7.32
C ALA A 1058 -29.10 43.70 8.34
N VAL A 1059 -30.04 42.85 7.92
CA VAL A 1059 -30.35 41.59 8.57
C VAL A 1059 -29.49 40.51 7.90
N TYR A 1060 -28.76 39.74 8.69
CA TYR A 1060 -27.85 38.70 8.21
C TYR A 1060 -28.43 37.30 8.37
N GLN A 1061 -28.10 36.42 7.44
CA GLN A 1061 -28.40 34.99 7.50
C GLN A 1061 -27.39 34.25 8.39
N ASN A 1062 -26.14 34.68 8.41
CA ASN A 1062 -25.07 34.05 9.20
C ASN A 1062 -24.01 35.09 9.60
N PHE A 1063 -23.03 34.67 10.39
CA PHE A 1063 -21.92 35.52 10.84
C PHE A 1063 -20.77 35.64 9.83
N ASN A 1064 -20.95 35.09 8.61
CA ASN A 1064 -20.13 35.36 7.42
C ASN A 1064 -20.70 36.55 6.61
N TRP A 1065 -21.53 37.39 7.24
CA TRP A 1065 -22.13 38.60 6.68
C TRP A 1065 -23.01 38.42 5.43
N LYS A 1066 -23.45 37.20 5.12
CA LYS A 1066 -24.46 36.95 4.07
C LYS A 1066 -25.75 37.67 4.45
N LYS A 1067 -26.14 38.70 3.69
CA LYS A 1067 -27.37 39.46 3.90
C LYS A 1067 -28.58 38.57 3.61
N LYS A 1068 -29.67 38.75 4.38
CA LYS A 1068 -30.95 38.07 4.19
C LYS A 1068 -31.98 39.10 3.76
N ASN A 1069 -32.71 38.85 2.68
CA ASN A 1069 -33.71 39.79 2.16
C ASN A 1069 -34.95 39.84 3.07
N VAL A 1070 -34.91 40.70 4.10
CA VAL A 1070 -35.98 40.87 5.09
C VAL A 1070 -36.28 42.35 5.29
N LYS A 1071 -37.48 42.78 4.88
CA LYS A 1071 -38.02 44.11 5.19
C LYS A 1071 -38.36 44.19 6.69
N ALA A 1072 -37.34 44.42 7.52
CA ALA A 1072 -37.43 44.36 8.99
C ALA A 1072 -37.73 45.69 9.68
N ALA A 1073 -37.46 46.83 9.03
CA ALA A 1073 -37.70 48.16 9.58
C ALA A 1073 -39.17 48.36 10.00
N ASN A 1074 -39.38 49.06 11.11
CA ASN A 1074 -40.70 49.34 11.71
C ASN A 1074 -41.53 48.07 12.02
N LYS A 1075 -40.86 46.96 12.32
CA LYS A 1075 -41.50 45.71 12.81
C LYS A 1075 -40.92 45.28 14.15
N THR A 1076 -41.73 44.57 14.91
CA THR A 1076 -41.34 43.95 16.18
C THR A 1076 -41.13 42.46 16.03
N TYR A 1077 -40.04 41.98 16.62
CA TYR A 1077 -39.60 40.60 16.66
C TYR A 1077 -39.33 40.18 18.10
N LEU A 1078 -39.41 38.88 18.40
CA LEU A 1078 -38.83 38.31 19.60
C LEU A 1078 -37.34 38.08 19.35
N ALA A 1079 -36.47 38.83 20.04
CA ALA A 1079 -35.04 38.54 20.06
C ALA A 1079 -34.78 37.45 21.11
N LYS A 1080 -34.61 36.19 20.67
CA LYS A 1080 -34.40 35.05 21.60
C LYS A 1080 -33.00 35.05 22.19
N TYR A 1081 -31.98 35.35 21.39
CA TYR A 1081 -30.57 35.27 21.77
C TYR A 1081 -29.79 36.52 21.38
N ALA A 1082 -28.80 36.89 22.19
CA ALA A 1082 -27.79 37.90 21.92
C ALA A 1082 -26.40 37.24 21.74
N TYR A 1083 -25.62 37.73 20.79
CA TYR A 1083 -24.30 37.23 20.41
C TYR A 1083 -23.30 38.38 20.51
N HIS A 1084 -22.36 38.29 21.45
CA HIS A 1084 -21.31 39.29 21.65
C HIS A 1084 -20.13 38.99 20.72
N HIS A 1085 -20.14 39.55 19.52
CA HIS A 1085 -19.14 39.23 18.51
C HIS A 1085 -17.78 39.84 18.86
N THR A 1086 -16.69 39.16 18.48
CA THR A 1086 -15.31 39.64 18.62
C THR A 1086 -15.02 41.01 17.98
N ASN A 1087 -15.88 41.52 17.09
CA ASN A 1087 -15.76 42.88 16.54
C ASN A 1087 -16.33 43.99 17.45
N GLY A 1088 -16.74 43.63 18.67
CA GLY A 1088 -17.30 44.55 19.67
C GLY A 1088 -18.80 44.81 19.54
N SER A 1089 -19.43 44.44 18.41
CA SER A 1089 -20.89 44.56 18.24
C SER A 1089 -21.65 43.40 18.87
N THR A 1090 -22.83 43.68 19.42
CA THR A 1090 -23.80 42.65 19.82
C THR A 1090 -24.83 42.44 18.72
N TYR A 1091 -25.12 41.19 18.39
CA TYR A 1091 -26.12 40.81 17.38
C TYR A 1091 -27.27 40.04 18.03
N LEU A 1092 -28.51 40.32 17.62
CA LEU A 1092 -29.72 39.70 18.14
C LEU A 1092 -30.32 38.76 17.10
N SER A 1093 -30.67 37.53 17.51
CA SER A 1093 -31.38 36.55 16.67
C SER A 1093 -32.89 36.79 16.76
N LEU A 1094 -33.47 37.30 15.68
CA LEU A 1094 -34.85 37.74 15.58
C LEU A 1094 -35.78 36.61 15.15
N TYR A 1095 -36.95 36.55 15.77
CA TYR A 1095 -38.03 35.61 15.44
C TYR A 1095 -39.35 36.38 15.27
N ASP A 1096 -40.14 36.03 14.27
CA ASP A 1096 -41.46 36.64 14.05
C ASP A 1096 -42.54 36.06 15.00
N ALA A 1097 -43.78 36.51 14.83
CA ALA A 1097 -44.91 36.10 15.67
C ALA A 1097 -45.29 34.62 15.54
N LYS A 1098 -44.94 33.97 14.43
CA LYS A 1098 -45.12 32.53 14.19
C LYS A 1098 -43.94 31.71 14.72
N GLY A 1099 -42.95 32.36 15.35
CA GLY A 1099 -41.71 31.72 15.78
C GLY A 1099 -40.75 31.42 14.63
N LYS A 1100 -40.98 31.92 13.41
CA LYS A 1100 -40.06 31.73 12.28
C LYS A 1100 -38.87 32.65 12.44
N TRP A 1101 -37.66 32.11 12.28
CA TRP A 1101 -36.43 32.87 12.43
C TRP A 1101 -36.23 33.86 11.27
N ALA A 1102 -36.20 35.14 11.61
CA ALA A 1102 -36.10 36.25 10.68
C ALA A 1102 -34.65 36.55 10.29
N GLY A 1103 -33.69 36.49 11.21
CA GLY A 1103 -32.27 36.76 10.92
C GLY A 1103 -31.49 37.26 12.13
N TYR A 1104 -30.20 37.59 11.94
CA TYR A 1104 -29.39 38.31 12.91
C TYR A 1104 -29.36 39.80 12.59
N ILE A 1105 -29.56 40.69 13.57
CA ILE A 1105 -29.44 42.15 13.40
C ILE A 1105 -28.49 42.73 14.45
N ASN A 1106 -27.79 43.82 14.14
CA ASN A 1106 -27.00 44.55 15.13
C ASN A 1106 -27.93 45.16 16.19
N ALA A 1107 -27.58 45.05 17.48
CA ALA A 1107 -28.40 45.54 18.60
C ALA A 1107 -28.63 47.06 18.56
N HIS A 1108 -27.74 47.85 17.95
CA HIS A 1108 -27.94 49.29 17.75
C HIS A 1108 -29.06 49.63 16.75
N ALA A 1109 -29.55 48.66 15.98
CA ALA A 1109 -30.65 48.86 15.03
C ALA A 1109 -32.04 48.92 15.67
N VAL A 1110 -32.16 48.48 16.93
CA VAL A 1110 -33.45 48.17 17.57
C VAL A 1110 -33.67 48.93 18.88
N LYS A 1111 -34.93 49.09 19.27
CA LYS A 1111 -35.34 49.47 20.63
C LYS A 1111 -36.09 48.32 21.29
N THR A 1112 -35.77 48.04 22.55
CA THR A 1112 -36.44 47.00 23.35
C THR A 1112 -37.84 47.43 23.75
N GLY A 1113 -38.82 46.56 23.52
CA GLY A 1113 -40.21 46.71 23.89
C GLY A 1113 -40.58 45.94 25.16
N GLN A 1114 -41.66 46.36 25.81
CA GLN A 1114 -42.18 45.75 27.04
C GLN A 1114 -43.03 44.48 26.78
N GLY A 1115 -43.22 44.08 25.52
CA GLY A 1115 -44.07 42.94 25.14
C GLY A 1115 -44.32 42.88 23.63
N LYS A 1116 -45.33 42.08 23.23
CA LYS A 1116 -45.73 41.84 21.82
C LYS A 1116 -46.03 43.12 21.02
N GLN A 1117 -46.31 44.23 21.68
CA GLN A 1117 -46.49 45.56 21.10
C GLN A 1117 -45.22 46.25 20.60
N GLY A 1118 -44.04 45.77 21.02
CA GLY A 1118 -42.76 46.42 20.72
C GLY A 1118 -42.46 47.65 21.57
N ALA A 1119 -41.46 48.41 21.14
CA ALA A 1119 -41.09 49.69 21.73
C ALA A 1119 -42.04 50.80 21.26
N GLY A 1120 -42.35 51.76 22.13
CA GLY A 1120 -43.07 52.97 21.77
C GLY A 1120 -42.18 53.91 20.95
N ILE A 1121 -42.46 54.03 19.66
CA ILE A 1121 -41.72 54.88 18.74
C ILE A 1121 -42.35 56.28 18.76
N PRO A 1122 -41.59 57.37 19.00
CA PRO A 1122 -42.13 58.72 18.95
C PRO A 1122 -42.85 59.00 17.62
N TYR A 1123 -44.10 59.47 17.71
CA TYR A 1123 -44.95 59.76 16.55
C TYR A 1123 -45.38 61.22 16.53
N SER A 1124 -45.83 61.75 17.68
CA SER A 1124 -46.10 63.17 17.93
C SER A 1124 -46.96 63.89 16.89
N LYS A 1125 -47.97 63.23 16.30
CA LYS A 1125 -48.91 63.84 15.35
C LYS A 1125 -50.32 63.91 15.91
N TYR A 1126 -51.07 64.94 15.52
CA TYR A 1126 -52.51 64.98 15.75
C TYR A 1126 -53.21 64.00 14.80
N VAL A 1127 -54.12 63.18 15.33
CA VAL A 1127 -54.85 62.17 14.56
C VAL A 1127 -56.33 62.24 14.90
N THR A 1128 -57.17 62.17 13.87
CA THR A 1128 -58.63 62.20 13.99
C THR A 1128 -59.17 60.79 13.81
N VAL A 1129 -59.96 60.28 14.76
CA VAL A 1129 -60.58 58.95 14.65
C VAL A 1129 -61.74 59.01 13.67
N THR A 1130 -61.54 58.45 12.48
CA THR A 1130 -62.52 58.46 11.37
C THR A 1130 -63.35 57.19 11.30
N ASN A 1131 -62.84 56.07 11.81
CA ASN A 1131 -63.57 54.80 11.83
C ASN A 1131 -63.84 54.36 13.27
N GLY A 1132 -65.06 54.63 13.73
CA GLY A 1132 -65.53 54.29 15.08
C GLY A 1132 -65.71 52.79 15.37
N LYS A 1133 -65.56 51.89 14.38
CA LYS A 1133 -65.66 50.44 14.58
C LYS A 1133 -64.43 49.86 15.32
N TYR A 1134 -63.30 50.56 15.32
CA TYR A 1134 -62.10 50.12 16.02
C TYR A 1134 -62.18 50.42 17.53
N ALA A 1135 -62.00 49.39 18.35
CA ALA A 1135 -61.92 49.54 19.80
C ALA A 1135 -60.68 50.34 20.23
N VAL A 1136 -60.85 51.14 21.29
CA VAL A 1136 -59.75 51.73 22.04
C VAL A 1136 -59.39 50.78 23.18
N TYR A 1137 -58.11 50.44 23.30
CA TYR A 1137 -57.59 49.48 24.27
C TYR A 1137 -56.89 50.16 25.45
N GLN A 1138 -57.02 49.56 26.64
CA GLN A 1138 -56.30 49.96 27.85
C GLN A 1138 -54.87 49.39 27.86
N ASN A 1139 -54.67 48.20 27.30
CA ASN A 1139 -53.37 47.54 27.25
C ASN A 1139 -53.30 46.60 26.03
N PHE A 1140 -52.13 45.99 25.81
CA PHE A 1140 -51.89 45.06 24.71
C PHE A 1140 -52.29 43.61 25.02
N ASN A 1141 -52.98 43.38 26.14
CA ASN A 1141 -53.74 42.16 26.42
C ASN A 1141 -55.21 42.30 25.95
N TRP A 1142 -55.47 43.23 25.01
CA TRP A 1142 -56.76 43.49 24.37
C TRP A 1142 -57.91 43.90 25.30
N LYS A 1143 -57.63 44.30 26.55
CA LYS A 1143 -58.63 44.89 27.45
C LYS A 1143 -59.15 46.19 26.83
N LYS A 1144 -60.42 46.21 26.42
CA LYS A 1144 -61.08 47.40 25.86
C LYS A 1144 -61.22 48.49 26.94
N LYS A 1145 -61.15 49.75 26.54
CA LYS A 1145 -61.36 50.93 27.40
C LYS A 1145 -62.58 51.70 26.90
N ASN A 1146 -63.53 51.99 27.78
CA ASN A 1146 -64.77 52.68 27.40
C ASN A 1146 -64.49 54.16 27.07
N VAL A 1147 -64.25 54.47 25.79
CA VAL A 1147 -63.96 55.82 25.29
C VAL A 1147 -64.70 56.06 23.98
N LYS A 1148 -65.63 57.02 23.98
CA LYS A 1148 -66.29 57.54 22.77
C LYS A 1148 -65.29 58.38 21.97
N ALA A 1149 -64.47 57.71 21.15
CA ALA A 1149 -63.32 58.30 20.46
C ALA A 1149 -63.58 58.74 19.01
N ALA A 1150 -64.60 58.19 18.34
CA ALA A 1150 -64.97 58.56 16.97
C ALA A 1150 -65.23 60.07 16.82
N ASN A 1151 -64.87 60.63 15.66
CA ASN A 1151 -65.04 62.05 15.33
C ASN A 1151 -64.38 63.01 16.34
N LYS A 1152 -63.22 62.61 16.89
CA LYS A 1152 -62.39 63.44 17.77
C LYS A 1152 -60.92 63.39 17.35
N THR A 1153 -60.21 64.47 17.61
CA THR A 1153 -58.76 64.57 17.39
C THR A 1153 -57.99 64.46 18.69
N TYR A 1154 -56.98 63.59 18.67
CA TYR A 1154 -56.06 63.30 19.76
C TYR A 1154 -54.63 63.58 19.33
N LEU A 1155 -53.74 63.90 20.26
CA LEU A 1155 -52.30 63.82 20.03
C LEU A 1155 -51.87 62.35 20.17
N ALA A 1156 -51.47 61.72 19.06
CA ALA A 1156 -50.83 60.41 19.10
C ALA A 1156 -49.35 60.59 19.45
N LYS A 1157 -48.95 60.33 20.70
CA LYS A 1157 -47.56 60.54 21.13
C LYS A 1157 -46.61 59.45 20.64
N TYR A 1158 -47.03 58.18 20.71
CA TYR A 1158 -46.20 57.03 20.30
C TYR A 1158 -46.96 56.08 19.38
N ALA A 1159 -46.21 55.44 18.47
CA ALA A 1159 -46.64 54.32 17.64
C ALA A 1159 -45.99 53.01 18.13
N TYR A 1160 -46.75 51.93 18.12
CA TYR A 1160 -46.35 50.59 18.57
C TYR A 1160 -46.61 49.61 17.44
N HIS A 1161 -45.55 49.06 16.85
CA HIS A 1161 -45.64 48.10 15.75
C HIS A 1161 -45.83 46.69 16.31
N HIS A 1162 -47.07 46.29 16.56
CA HIS A 1162 -47.35 45.03 17.24
C HIS A 1162 -46.97 43.82 16.35
N THR A 1163 -46.55 42.72 16.98
CA THR A 1163 -46.19 41.46 16.31
C THR A 1163 -47.31 40.85 15.45
N ASN A 1164 -48.56 41.34 15.54
CA ASN A 1164 -49.68 40.90 14.69
C ASN A 1164 -49.77 41.69 13.36
N GLY A 1165 -48.77 42.52 13.04
CA GLY A 1165 -48.71 43.33 11.83
C GLY A 1165 -49.42 44.68 11.92
N SER A 1166 -50.30 44.89 12.91
CA SER A 1166 -50.97 46.18 13.11
C SER A 1166 -50.10 47.17 13.88
N THR A 1167 -50.17 48.45 13.48
CA THR A 1167 -49.60 49.56 14.26
C THR A 1167 -50.68 50.16 15.16
N TYR A 1168 -50.34 50.39 16.44
CA TYR A 1168 -51.23 51.01 17.43
C TYR A 1168 -50.68 52.35 17.88
N LEU A 1169 -51.53 53.36 18.04
CA LEU A 1169 -51.16 54.72 18.46
C LEU A 1169 -51.64 54.99 19.88
N SER A 1170 -50.77 55.56 20.73
CA SER A 1170 -51.17 56.03 22.06
C SER A 1170 -51.78 57.43 21.99
N LEU A 1171 -53.09 57.50 22.22
CA LEU A 1171 -53.88 58.72 22.10
C LEU A 1171 -53.87 59.51 23.42
N TYR A 1172 -53.71 60.84 23.30
CA TYR A 1172 -53.82 61.79 24.40
C TYR A 1172 -54.78 62.92 24.00
N ASP A 1173 -55.66 63.33 24.92
CA ASP A 1173 -56.56 64.45 24.68
C ASP A 1173 -55.86 65.82 24.78
N ALA A 1174 -56.58 66.92 24.56
CA ALA A 1174 -56.02 68.27 24.62
C ALA A 1174 -55.58 68.72 26.03
N LYS A 1175 -55.99 68.02 27.10
CA LYS A 1175 -55.48 68.22 28.46
C LYS A 1175 -54.25 67.35 28.75
N GLY A 1176 -53.78 66.60 27.74
CA GLY A 1176 -52.66 65.67 27.88
C GLY A 1176 -53.01 64.37 28.61
N LYS A 1177 -54.30 64.10 28.90
CA LYS A 1177 -54.74 62.87 29.55
C LYS A 1177 -54.75 61.71 28.55
N TRP A 1178 -54.18 60.58 28.95
CA TRP A 1178 -54.09 59.41 28.07
C TRP A 1178 -55.46 58.74 27.85
N ALA A 1179 -55.90 58.73 26.59
CA ALA A 1179 -57.19 58.21 26.16
C ALA A 1179 -57.15 56.70 25.93
N GLY A 1180 -56.08 56.14 25.36
CA GLY A 1180 -55.95 54.70 25.11
C GLY A 1180 -54.99 54.36 23.98
N TYR A 1181 -54.94 53.10 23.56
CA TYR A 1181 -54.30 52.65 22.32
C TYR A 1181 -55.37 52.39 21.25
N ILE A 1182 -55.19 52.89 20.03
CA ILE A 1182 -56.09 52.61 18.89
C ILE A 1182 -55.29 52.06 17.71
N ASN A 1183 -55.91 51.22 16.87
CA ASN A 1183 -55.28 50.79 15.61
C ASN A 1183 -55.10 52.00 14.67
N ALA A 1184 -53.94 52.13 14.03
CA ALA A 1184 -53.62 53.25 13.14
C ALA A 1184 -54.56 53.35 11.92
N HIS A 1185 -55.16 52.25 11.46
CA HIS A 1185 -56.18 52.26 10.39
C HIS A 1185 -57.51 52.93 10.81
N ALA A 1186 -57.72 53.16 12.10
CA ALA A 1186 -58.92 53.84 12.61
C ALA A 1186 -58.88 55.37 12.46
N VAL A 1187 -57.71 55.93 12.12
CA VAL A 1187 -57.45 57.37 12.21
C VAL A 1187 -56.89 57.96 10.92
N LYS A 1188 -57.11 59.27 10.73
CA LYS A 1188 -56.47 60.08 9.68
C LYS A 1188 -55.59 61.12 10.33
N THR A 1189 -54.34 61.25 9.87
CA THR A 1189 -53.38 62.23 10.40
C THR A 1189 -53.75 63.66 10.00
N GLY A 1190 -53.78 64.56 10.99
CA GLY A 1190 -54.03 65.99 10.81
C GLY A 1190 -52.75 66.82 10.76
N GLN A 1191 -52.86 68.01 10.18
CA GLN A 1191 -51.75 68.98 10.08
C GLN A 1191 -51.52 69.78 11.39
N GLY A 1192 -52.33 69.55 12.43
CA GLY A 1192 -52.26 70.28 13.69
C GLY A 1192 -53.45 69.98 14.60
N LYS A 1193 -53.67 70.82 15.62
CA LYS A 1193 -54.74 70.67 16.63
C LYS A 1193 -56.15 70.57 16.03
N GLN A 1194 -56.36 71.08 14.83
CA GLN A 1194 -57.59 70.98 14.04
C GLN A 1194 -57.96 69.56 13.58
N GLY A 1195 -57.00 68.63 13.60
CA GLY A 1195 -57.19 67.29 13.05
C GLY A 1195 -57.08 67.21 11.54
N ALA A 1196 -57.52 66.09 10.99
CA ALA A 1196 -57.59 65.87 9.55
C ALA A 1196 -58.89 66.45 8.97
N GLY A 1197 -58.83 66.99 7.75
CA GLY A 1197 -60.03 67.31 6.99
C GLY A 1197 -60.77 66.04 6.59
N ILE A 1198 -61.98 65.89 7.12
CA ILE A 1198 -62.89 64.77 6.83
C ILE A 1198 -63.90 65.25 5.79
N PRO A 1199 -64.07 64.57 4.65
CA PRO A 1199 -65.08 64.96 3.66
C PRO A 1199 -66.45 65.10 4.31
N TYR A 1200 -67.14 66.20 4.03
CA TYR A 1200 -68.46 66.51 4.57
C TYR A 1200 -69.45 66.78 3.42
N SER A 1201 -69.04 67.58 2.43
CA SER A 1201 -69.72 67.80 1.15
C SER A 1201 -71.23 68.07 1.24
N LYS A 1202 -71.68 68.86 2.23
CA LYS A 1202 -73.07 69.31 2.35
C LYS A 1202 -73.20 70.81 2.16
N TYR A 1203 -74.31 71.25 1.60
CA TYR A 1203 -74.70 72.66 1.67
C TYR A 1203 -75.18 73.00 3.08
N VAL A 1204 -74.67 74.09 3.64
CA VAL A 1204 -74.99 74.56 4.99
C VAL A 1204 -75.31 76.05 4.96
N THR A 1205 -76.36 76.46 5.66
CA THR A 1205 -76.76 77.86 5.82
C THR A 1205 -76.28 78.37 7.17
N VAL A 1206 -75.59 79.52 7.21
CA VAL A 1206 -75.12 80.12 8.47
C VAL A 1206 -76.28 80.80 9.19
N THR A 1207 -76.91 80.09 10.12
CA THR A 1207 -78.09 80.56 10.87
C THR A 1207 -77.73 81.40 12.10
N ASN A 1208 -76.49 81.36 12.58
CA ASN A 1208 -76.04 82.15 13.72
C ASN A 1208 -74.80 82.99 13.38
N GLY A 1209 -75.04 84.26 13.03
CA GLY A 1209 -74.01 85.23 12.65
C GLY A 1209 -73.04 85.64 13.77
N LYS A 1210 -73.26 85.25 15.04
CA LYS A 1210 -72.36 85.58 16.15
C LYS A 1210 -71.03 84.79 16.11
N TYR A 1211 -70.95 83.71 15.33
CA TYR A 1211 -69.73 82.92 15.19
C TYR A 1211 -68.78 83.51 14.15
N ALA A 1212 -67.53 83.73 14.56
CA ALA A 1212 -66.49 84.18 13.64
C ALA A 1212 -66.15 83.13 12.57
N VAL A 1213 -65.93 83.61 11.34
CA VAL A 1213 -65.27 82.86 10.28
C VAL A 1213 -63.76 83.05 10.43
N TYR A 1214 -63.00 81.96 10.42
CA TYR A 1214 -61.56 81.95 10.63
C TYR A 1214 -60.79 81.69 9.33
N GLN A 1215 -59.64 82.35 9.17
CA GLN A 1215 -58.70 82.12 8.07
C GLN A 1215 -57.87 80.85 8.30
N ASN A 1216 -57.55 80.53 9.56
CA ASN A 1216 -56.74 79.37 9.92
C ASN A 1216 -57.07 78.92 11.35
N PHE A 1217 -56.47 77.81 11.78
CA PHE A 1217 -56.66 77.23 13.10
C PHE A 1217 -55.75 77.82 14.19
N ASN A 1218 -55.05 78.92 13.89
CA ASN A 1218 -54.45 79.83 14.88
C ASN A 1218 -55.43 80.96 15.28
N TRP A 1219 -56.73 80.78 15.02
CA TRP A 1219 -57.83 81.68 15.36
C TRP A 1219 -57.78 83.09 14.74
N LYS A 1220 -57.00 83.29 13.68
CA LYS A 1220 -57.05 84.53 12.88
C LYS A 1220 -58.43 84.65 12.22
N LYS A 1221 -59.23 85.63 12.64
CA LYS A 1221 -60.55 85.93 12.05
C LYS A 1221 -60.39 86.39 10.60
N LYS A 1222 -61.37 86.08 9.75
CA LYS A 1222 -61.46 86.54 8.36
C LYS A 1222 -62.71 87.40 8.20
N ASN A 1223 -62.58 88.61 7.68
CA ASN A 1223 -63.70 89.55 7.55
C ASN A 1223 -64.64 89.09 6.41
N VAL A 1224 -65.73 88.39 6.77
CA VAL A 1224 -66.71 87.85 5.81
C VAL A 1224 -68.12 87.97 6.40
N LYS A 1225 -69.02 88.68 5.69
CA LYS A 1225 -70.47 88.70 6.00
C LYS A 1225 -71.12 87.38 5.54
N ALA A 1226 -71.05 86.37 6.40
CA ALA A 1226 -71.47 84.99 6.12
C ALA A 1226 -72.89 84.61 6.60
N ALA A 1227 -73.50 85.39 7.51
CA ALA A 1227 -74.83 85.10 8.04
C ALA A 1227 -75.91 85.03 6.94
N ASN A 1228 -76.91 84.16 7.13
CA ASN A 1228 -78.04 83.89 6.23
C ASN A 1228 -77.66 83.45 4.81
N LYS A 1229 -76.39 83.08 4.56
CA LYS A 1229 -75.91 82.56 3.28
C LYS A 1229 -75.67 81.05 3.33
N THR A 1230 -75.91 80.41 2.20
CA THR A 1230 -75.67 78.99 1.99
C THR A 1230 -74.31 78.77 1.32
N TYR A 1231 -73.51 77.88 1.88
CA TYR A 1231 -72.16 77.54 1.43
C TYR A 1231 -72.02 76.02 1.29
N LEU A 1232 -71.18 75.56 0.37
CA LEU A 1232 -70.75 74.17 0.34
C LEU A 1232 -69.69 73.95 1.42
N ALA A 1233 -70.03 73.23 2.50
CA ALA A 1233 -69.06 72.79 3.49
C ALA A 1233 -68.34 71.53 2.98
N LYS A 1234 -67.16 71.69 2.35
CA LYS A 1234 -66.44 70.55 1.75
C LYS A 1234 -65.83 69.61 2.79
N TYR A 1235 -65.25 70.14 3.87
CA TYR A 1235 -64.62 69.32 4.92
C TYR A 1235 -65.03 69.74 6.33
N ALA A 1236 -65.16 68.75 7.22
CA ALA A 1236 -65.27 68.91 8.66
C ALA A 1236 -63.92 68.64 9.34
N TYR A 1237 -63.60 69.46 10.34
CA TYR A 1237 -62.39 69.40 11.15
C TYR A 1237 -62.79 69.28 12.62
N TYR A 1238 -62.60 68.11 13.20
CA TYR A 1238 -62.88 67.83 14.60
C TYR A 1238 -61.72 68.34 15.46
N HIS A 1239 -61.73 69.63 15.84
CA HIS A 1239 -60.60 70.24 16.54
C HIS A 1239 -60.43 69.66 17.95
N SER A 1240 -59.20 69.54 18.43
CA SER A 1240 -58.86 68.96 19.74
C SER A 1240 -59.47 69.69 20.95
N ASN A 1241 -60.07 70.87 20.76
CA ASN A 1241 -60.80 71.62 21.79
C ASN A 1241 -62.25 71.14 21.96
N GLY A 1242 -62.67 70.10 21.23
CA GLY A 1242 -64.02 69.53 21.28
C GLY A 1242 -65.02 70.18 20.34
N LEU A 1243 -64.62 71.21 19.58
CA LEU A 1243 -65.48 71.89 18.61
C LEU A 1243 -65.20 71.38 17.19
N THR A 1244 -66.27 71.28 16.38
CA THR A 1244 -66.16 70.93 14.95
C THR A 1244 -66.18 72.20 14.12
N TYR A 1245 -65.30 72.30 13.14
CA TYR A 1245 -65.25 73.42 12.19
C TYR A 1245 -65.45 72.93 10.76
N LEU A 1246 -66.21 73.66 9.97
CA LEU A 1246 -66.50 73.35 8.57
C LEU A 1246 -65.74 74.31 7.65
N SER A 1247 -65.08 73.81 6.62
CA SER A 1247 -64.51 74.65 5.55
C SER A 1247 -65.58 75.03 4.54
N LEU A 1248 -65.97 76.29 4.54
CA LEU A 1248 -67.00 76.84 3.66
C LEU A 1248 -66.41 77.22 2.31
N TYR A 1249 -67.16 76.95 1.25
CA TYR A 1249 -66.90 77.35 -0.12
C TYR A 1249 -68.16 78.00 -0.70
N ASP A 1250 -68.01 79.06 -1.48
CA ASP A 1250 -69.13 79.74 -2.13
C ASP A 1250 -69.67 78.98 -3.35
N GLY A 1251 -70.72 79.51 -3.98
CA GLY A 1251 -71.32 78.92 -5.19
C GLY A 1251 -70.40 78.87 -6.41
N LYS A 1252 -69.26 79.57 -6.40
CA LYS A 1252 -68.22 79.50 -7.43
C LYS A 1252 -67.07 78.55 -7.02
N GLY A 1253 -67.23 77.82 -5.92
CA GLY A 1253 -66.25 76.88 -5.40
C GLY A 1253 -65.02 77.51 -4.75
N LYS A 1254 -65.01 78.83 -4.49
CA LYS A 1254 -63.89 79.54 -3.85
C LYS A 1254 -63.95 79.37 -2.33
N TRP A 1255 -62.81 79.14 -1.69
CA TRP A 1255 -62.75 78.92 -0.24
C TRP A 1255 -62.99 80.21 0.56
N VAL A 1256 -64.00 80.16 1.43
CA VAL A 1256 -64.52 81.29 2.19
C VAL A 1256 -63.89 81.37 3.58
N GLY A 1257 -63.74 80.25 4.28
CA GLY A 1257 -63.19 80.24 5.65
C GLY A 1257 -63.52 78.97 6.42
N TYR A 1258 -63.10 78.89 7.68
CA TYR A 1258 -63.54 77.86 8.64
C TYR A 1258 -64.56 78.46 9.61
N ILE A 1259 -65.73 77.85 9.77
CA ILE A 1259 -66.75 78.27 10.74
C ILE A 1259 -67.06 77.15 11.74
N ASN A 1260 -67.46 77.48 12.96
CA ASN A 1260 -67.93 76.47 13.92
C ASN A 1260 -69.21 75.81 13.40
N ALA A 1261 -69.29 74.47 13.44
CA ALA A 1261 -70.45 73.73 12.95
C ALA A 1261 -71.76 74.07 13.68
N LYS A 1262 -71.70 74.57 14.94
CA LYS A 1262 -72.89 75.09 15.66
C LYS A 1262 -73.46 76.38 15.07
N ALA A 1263 -72.73 77.07 14.19
CA ALA A 1263 -73.16 78.31 13.56
C ALA A 1263 -74.08 78.09 12.35
N VAL A 1264 -74.22 76.84 11.88
CA VAL A 1264 -74.85 76.50 10.61
C VAL A 1264 -75.89 75.40 10.79
N LYS A 1265 -76.91 75.42 9.93
CA LYS A 1265 -77.85 74.30 9.74
C LYS A 1265 -77.55 73.66 8.39
N ALA A 1266 -77.49 72.33 8.34
CA ALA A 1266 -77.42 71.63 7.05
C ALA A 1266 -78.74 71.80 6.30
N LYS A 1267 -78.66 71.96 4.98
CA LYS A 1267 -79.79 71.82 4.07
C LYS A 1267 -79.98 70.35 3.71
#